data_AF-A0A2H3ILK9-F1
#
_entry.id   AF-A0A2H3ILK9-F1
#
_cell.length_a   1.000
_cell.length_b   1.000
_cell.length_c   1.000
_cell.angle_alpha   90.00
_cell.angle_beta   90.00
_cell.angle_gamma   90.00
#
_symmetry.space_group_name_H-M   'P 1'
#
loop_
_entity.id
_entity.type
_entity.pdbx_description
1 polymer ?
#
loop_
_entity_poly.entity_id
_entity_poly.type
_entity_poly.pdbx_seq_one_letter_code
_entity_poly.pdbx_strand_id
1 'polypeptide(L)'
;MTTTTNETLNTHIGLEKWVTQHGGRLDDTVQFAHDAQRGVHLQVKPSATGTAGTATTATKGTCVMKIPIELTMSYFNAINYQSTSQKEGQEGAKQFSSHGVHLPSKLIDAIGPEETTAFFLMGQYLLEEDGFWFPYIKSLPRPEELTTPLFFREEEEGGDLEWLAMTSLAAERERRLRIWRGNYERAFGMLKELGVEGVEGYTWELYLWASTIISSRAFTAKVLASVIPTLQQAAEANRVSVLLPLIDATNHKPLAKVEWRAGTDSIGLVVMSDVGAGEEVGNNYGPRNNEQRRSPQIYRSVFFLSNMEGIVMMNYGFCIPDNPCEYRVVSLRAPPDSPLAQIKAQYEQHFPKPVDRKDSAYHNQEDNYYVFSLSYPLLDSSHPLEYSIFSPDLLHALSIIVANDRELETVIIDSDGFRISQNQYAGSRNLIASLNQIVIELLSYIQRLEVSGSRLGEPKNLKQVFAKQFRESHIGLSRMAVFVANWTLVRSRRALEEGGREEVLDGLLSRIPEQIFDGEKKGKIRERILSRESLLSDHQSGVLFRFEDLFQLLPPHLQGIARQCLEGLTTRTKEAISIDDGTGSGSATESGPHALFAYAAFINLVIAIHRHNPSQLSPRLSTWSEFLLNTYPAPPSDVSWTLPDETDETILSAFDSFINDHLPGKVLRPLTPWVDRPIPAQGERDVSDWWLSPNWLRWARLVLEQEMVMNVVDDPLGEMVGGFNGGLKMRNFFIPDGSATSHPPLRLAQLILKRLALAPLSVQITMMSRAAVPSTSTLAHISHRAAALPSTSAAVRLSTASTTRSFATVQDGAAPKKTYGGLKDQDRIFTNLYGHHGTDLKSAMKYGDWHKTKEMILKGHDWLISEIKASGLRGRGGAGFPSGLKYSFMNFKDWDKDSRPRYLVVNADEGEPGTCKDREIMRKDPQKLIEGCLVVGRAMNATAAYIYIRGEFYHEATTLQRAIQEAYQAGLIGKNACGSGYDFDVYLHRGAGAYVCGEETSLIESLEGKAGKPRLKPPFPAAVGLFGCPSTVTNVETVAVVPTIVRRGARWFAGFGRERNQGTKLFCISGHVNNPCTVEEEMSIPLRELIDRHCGGVRGGWDNLLAVIPGGSSTPILPKNICDDQLMDFDALKDSQSGLGTAAVIVMDKSTDVVRAISRLSHFYRHESCGQCTPCREGSKWTQQIMHRMEHGQAREREIDMLQELTKQVEGHTICALGEAFAWPIQGLIRHFRPELEARIKKYEQEHGKQPFAGGWAPGTRDEGKLIAPGQ
;
A
#
# COMPACT_ATOMS: atom_id res chain seq x y z
N MET A 1 -47.35 13.71 7.51
CA MET A 1 -46.48 14.36 6.51
C MET A 1 -46.94 15.78 6.15
N THR A 2 -48.24 16.12 6.17
CA THR A 2 -48.74 17.48 5.86
C THR A 2 -48.57 18.55 6.95
N THR A 3 -48.37 18.16 8.21
CA THR A 3 -48.11 19.09 9.32
C THR A 3 -46.66 19.59 9.35
N THR A 4 -45.69 18.71 9.09
CA THR A 4 -44.26 19.04 9.04
C THR A 4 -43.90 19.97 7.88
N THR A 5 -44.60 19.89 6.75
CA THR A 5 -44.35 20.72 5.56
C THR A 5 -44.66 22.21 5.75
N ASN A 6 -45.64 22.54 6.61
CA ASN A 6 -45.95 23.95 6.91
C ASN A 6 -44.94 24.53 7.92
N GLU A 7 -44.37 23.71 8.81
CA GLU A 7 -43.47 24.17 9.87
C GLU A 7 -42.08 24.56 9.33
N THR A 8 -41.51 23.78 8.40
CA THR A 8 -40.23 24.08 7.74
C THR A 8 -40.31 25.32 6.85
N LEU A 9 -41.39 25.49 6.09
CA LEU A 9 -41.63 26.70 5.30
C LEU A 9 -41.79 27.93 6.20
N ASN A 10 -42.57 27.82 7.29
CA ASN A 10 -42.74 28.89 8.27
C ASN A 10 -41.42 29.31 8.92
N THR A 11 -40.49 28.36 9.13
CA THR A 11 -39.16 28.66 9.67
C THR A 11 -38.34 29.53 8.72
N HIS A 12 -38.36 29.25 7.41
CA HIS A 12 -37.66 30.05 6.40
C HIS A 12 -38.30 31.44 6.20
N ILE A 13 -39.63 31.53 6.29
CA ILE A 13 -40.34 32.82 6.31
C ILE A 13 -39.96 33.62 7.58
N GLY A 14 -39.77 32.95 8.72
CA GLY A 14 -39.27 33.56 9.95
C GLY A 14 -37.86 34.13 9.78
N LEU A 15 -36.97 33.38 9.12
CA LEU A 15 -35.63 33.83 8.76
C LEU A 15 -35.66 35.06 7.84
N GLU A 16 -36.50 35.04 6.80
CA GLU A 16 -36.69 36.17 5.88
C GLU A 16 -37.10 37.45 6.63
N LYS A 17 -38.07 37.34 7.55
CA LYS A 17 -38.51 38.47 8.39
C LYS A 17 -37.38 39.00 9.27
N TRP A 18 -36.61 38.11 9.90
CA TRP A 18 -35.48 38.50 10.74
C TRP A 18 -34.38 39.22 9.95
N VAL A 19 -34.02 38.70 8.77
CA VAL A 19 -33.03 39.35 7.88
C VAL A 19 -33.52 40.72 7.41
N THR A 20 -34.81 40.84 7.09
CA THR A 20 -35.42 42.11 6.65
C THR A 20 -35.45 43.15 7.77
N GLN A 21 -35.71 42.74 9.02
CA GLN A 21 -35.67 43.63 10.19
C GLN A 21 -34.28 44.22 10.45
N HIS A 22 -33.22 43.53 10.02
CA HIS A 22 -31.83 43.96 10.20
C HIS A 22 -31.23 44.60 8.94
N GLY A 23 -32.05 45.04 7.99
CA GLY A 23 -31.60 45.79 6.80
C GLY A 23 -31.30 44.94 5.56
N GLY A 24 -31.59 43.64 5.59
CA GLY A 24 -31.58 42.78 4.40
C GLY A 24 -32.84 42.93 3.55
N ARG A 25 -32.84 42.28 2.38
CA ARG A 25 -33.96 42.32 1.44
C ARG A 25 -34.09 41.02 0.64
N LEU A 26 -35.32 40.55 0.50
CA LEU A 26 -35.74 39.60 -0.53
C LEU A 26 -36.53 40.37 -1.60
N ASP A 27 -36.28 40.13 -2.89
CA ASP A 27 -36.97 40.85 -3.95
C ASP A 27 -38.45 40.45 -4.10
N ASP A 28 -39.32 41.40 -4.43
CA ASP A 28 -40.77 41.17 -4.54
C ASP A 28 -41.15 40.16 -5.63
N THR A 29 -40.26 39.89 -6.58
CA THR A 29 -40.49 38.90 -7.65
C THR A 29 -40.31 37.46 -7.19
N VAL A 30 -39.66 37.20 -6.05
CA VAL A 30 -39.34 35.85 -5.56
C VAL A 30 -40.01 35.55 -4.21
N GLN A 31 -40.13 34.28 -3.86
CA GLN A 31 -40.64 33.82 -2.57
C GLN A 31 -40.06 32.44 -2.22
N PHE A 32 -39.98 32.12 -0.92
CA PHE A 32 -39.79 30.75 -0.49
C PHE A 32 -41.03 29.92 -0.77
N ALA A 33 -40.85 28.74 -1.33
CA ALA A 33 -41.88 27.74 -1.56
C ALA A 33 -41.41 26.39 -1.03
N HIS A 34 -42.33 25.46 -0.88
CA HIS A 34 -42.04 24.08 -0.51
C HIS A 34 -42.73 23.13 -1.48
N ASP A 35 -41.99 22.17 -2.03
CA ASP A 35 -42.56 21.04 -2.75
C ASP A 35 -41.92 19.72 -2.30
N ALA A 36 -42.59 18.59 -2.57
CA ALA A 36 -42.16 17.28 -2.08
C ALA A 36 -40.85 16.78 -2.72
N GLN A 37 -40.45 17.31 -3.87
CA GLN A 37 -39.27 16.92 -4.63
C GLN A 37 -38.05 17.79 -4.30
N ARG A 38 -38.24 19.11 -4.14
CA ARG A 38 -37.14 20.08 -3.92
C ARG A 38 -37.01 20.54 -2.47
N GLY A 39 -37.96 20.19 -1.61
CA GLY A 39 -38.06 20.74 -0.27
C GLY A 39 -38.34 22.24 -0.29
N VAL A 40 -37.83 22.96 0.72
CA VAL A 40 -37.89 24.43 0.74
C VAL A 40 -36.90 25.00 -0.26
N HIS A 41 -37.38 25.85 -1.16
CA HIS A 41 -36.57 26.45 -2.23
C HIS A 41 -37.03 27.88 -2.53
N LEU A 42 -36.17 28.65 -3.20
CA LEU A 42 -36.53 29.98 -3.71
C LEU A 42 -37.09 29.85 -5.12
N GLN A 43 -38.26 30.43 -5.39
CA GLN A 43 -38.83 30.48 -6.73
C GLN A 43 -39.34 31.87 -7.08
N VAL A 44 -39.49 32.15 -8.38
CA VAL A 44 -40.20 33.33 -8.85
C VAL A 44 -41.70 33.14 -8.60
N LYS A 45 -42.39 34.18 -8.11
CA LYS A 45 -43.81 34.11 -7.75
C LYS A 45 -44.65 33.61 -8.94
N PRO A 46 -45.49 32.58 -8.77
CA PRO A 46 -46.37 32.12 -9.83
C PRO A 46 -47.43 33.18 -10.14
N SER A 47 -47.75 33.40 -11.43
CA SER A 47 -48.80 34.33 -11.81
C SER A 47 -50.15 33.88 -11.26
N ALA A 48 -50.83 34.76 -10.53
CA ALA A 48 -52.16 34.48 -9.99
C ALA A 48 -53.12 34.11 -11.13
N THR A 49 -53.76 32.94 -11.02
CA THR A 49 -54.80 32.49 -11.95
C THR A 49 -55.96 33.48 -11.93
N GLY A 50 -56.08 34.34 -12.96
CA GLY A 50 -57.31 35.12 -13.19
C GLY A 50 -57.15 36.57 -13.64
N THR A 51 -55.96 37.17 -13.70
CA THR A 51 -55.80 38.54 -14.20
C THR A 51 -54.71 38.62 -15.26
N ALA A 52 -55.06 39.17 -16.43
CA ALA A 52 -54.15 39.47 -17.54
C ALA A 52 -53.17 40.61 -17.18
N GLY A 53 -52.31 40.36 -16.20
CA GLY A 53 -51.19 41.19 -15.81
C GLY A 53 -49.89 40.44 -16.05
N THR A 54 -48.89 41.13 -16.59
CA THR A 54 -47.53 40.69 -16.94
C THR A 54 -47.01 39.52 -16.10
N ALA A 55 -46.60 38.43 -16.77
CA ALA A 55 -45.92 37.30 -16.14
C ALA A 55 -44.77 37.81 -15.24
N THR A 56 -44.75 37.38 -13.99
CA THR A 56 -43.70 37.77 -13.03
C THR A 56 -42.42 37.06 -13.45
N THR A 57 -41.46 37.79 -13.99
CA THR A 57 -40.17 37.28 -14.46
C THR A 57 -39.06 38.00 -13.70
N ALA A 58 -38.15 37.25 -13.08
CA ALA A 58 -36.92 37.84 -12.56
C ALA A 58 -35.97 38.05 -13.73
N THR A 59 -35.85 39.30 -14.21
CA THR A 59 -35.04 39.62 -15.39
C THR A 59 -33.55 39.60 -15.07
N LYS A 60 -32.73 39.33 -16.10
CA LYS A 60 -31.26 39.37 -16.00
C LYS A 60 -30.78 40.66 -15.33
N GLY A 61 -29.97 40.51 -14.28
CA GLY A 61 -29.41 41.59 -13.48
C GLY A 61 -30.17 41.91 -12.20
N THR A 62 -31.33 41.28 -11.96
CA THR A 62 -32.12 41.43 -10.73
C THR A 62 -31.38 40.84 -9.53
N CYS A 63 -31.23 41.63 -8.47
CA CYS A 63 -30.67 41.18 -7.19
C CYS A 63 -31.78 40.57 -6.34
N VAL A 64 -31.90 39.25 -6.35
CA VAL A 64 -33.02 38.52 -5.73
C VAL A 64 -32.93 38.49 -4.20
N MET A 65 -31.73 38.58 -3.64
CA MET A 65 -31.48 38.61 -2.20
C MET A 65 -30.33 39.57 -1.87
N LYS A 66 -30.40 40.22 -0.71
CA LYS A 66 -29.36 41.10 -0.16
C LYS A 66 -29.24 40.87 1.34
N ILE A 67 -28.03 40.54 1.80
CA ILE A 67 -27.71 40.28 3.22
C ILE A 67 -26.71 41.33 3.71
N PRO A 68 -26.99 42.05 4.80
CA PRO A 68 -26.02 42.93 5.46
C PRO A 68 -24.82 42.16 6.00
N ILE A 69 -23.62 42.73 5.92
CA ILE A 69 -22.38 42.05 6.31
C ILE A 69 -22.36 41.72 7.81
N GLU A 70 -23.04 42.52 8.62
CA GLU A 70 -23.17 42.34 10.07
C GLU A 70 -23.95 41.08 10.46
N LEU A 71 -24.80 40.56 9.57
CA LEU A 71 -25.55 39.33 9.80
C LEU A 71 -24.74 38.07 9.50
N THR A 72 -23.56 38.20 8.88
CA THR A 72 -22.72 37.05 8.54
C THR A 72 -22.11 36.42 9.78
N MET A 73 -21.88 35.11 9.72
CA MET A 73 -21.25 34.34 10.79
C MET A 73 -19.97 33.68 10.29
N SER A 74 -18.84 33.99 10.93
CA SER A 74 -17.51 33.54 10.51
C SER A 74 -16.50 33.61 11.66
N TYR A 75 -15.27 33.21 11.38
CA TYR A 75 -14.10 33.46 12.24
C TYR A 75 -14.01 34.90 12.77
N PHE A 76 -14.37 35.90 11.96
CA PHE A 76 -14.27 37.31 12.34
C PHE A 76 -15.22 37.70 13.48
N ASN A 77 -16.37 37.03 13.57
CA ASN A 77 -17.31 37.20 14.68
C ASN A 77 -16.74 36.60 15.98
N ALA A 78 -16.10 35.43 15.88
CA ALA A 78 -15.50 34.75 17.03
C ALA A 78 -14.39 35.58 17.71
N ILE A 79 -13.65 36.38 16.93
CA ILE A 79 -12.59 37.27 17.43
C ILE A 79 -13.03 38.72 17.71
N ASN A 80 -14.33 39.03 17.56
CA ASN A 80 -14.86 40.40 17.65
C ASN A 80 -14.14 41.42 16.74
N TYR A 81 -13.90 41.06 15.47
CA TYR A 81 -13.14 41.89 14.54
C TYR A 81 -13.80 43.26 14.29
N GLN A 82 -13.00 44.32 14.31
CA GLN A 82 -13.41 45.67 13.96
C GLN A 82 -12.72 46.09 12.66
N SER A 83 -13.51 46.46 11.64
CA SER A 83 -12.93 46.91 10.38
C SER A 83 -12.33 48.31 10.53
N THR A 84 -11.08 48.46 10.06
CA THR A 84 -10.36 49.73 10.03
C THR A 84 -10.57 50.52 8.74
N SER A 85 -11.47 50.10 7.84
CA SER A 85 -11.65 50.74 6.52
C SER A 85 -12.34 52.11 6.63
N GLN A 86 -11.61 53.12 7.08
CA GLN A 86 -11.91 54.51 6.79
C GLN A 86 -11.44 54.81 5.36
N LYS A 87 -12.37 54.83 4.40
CA LYS A 87 -12.26 55.73 3.25
C LYS A 87 -13.06 56.99 3.59
N GLU A 88 -12.45 58.15 3.38
CA GLU A 88 -13.05 59.46 3.66
C GLU A 88 -14.47 59.54 3.06
N GLY A 89 -15.49 59.67 3.91
CA GLY A 89 -16.87 59.96 3.51
C GLY A 89 -17.95 58.90 3.78
N GLN A 90 -17.68 57.77 4.44
CA GLN A 90 -18.72 56.80 4.85
C GLN A 90 -18.82 56.62 6.37
N GLU A 91 -20.06 56.60 6.89
CA GLU A 91 -20.39 56.49 8.31
C GLU A 91 -20.12 55.08 8.88
N GLY A 92 -19.41 55.02 10.02
CA GLY A 92 -19.37 53.89 10.97
C GLY A 92 -18.37 52.77 10.67
N ALA A 93 -17.49 52.45 11.63
CA ALA A 93 -16.68 51.24 11.59
C ALA A 93 -17.59 50.00 11.74
N LYS A 94 -17.52 49.06 10.77
CA LYS A 94 -18.28 47.81 10.79
C LYS A 94 -17.69 46.87 11.84
N GLN A 95 -18.51 46.43 12.79
CA GLN A 95 -18.12 45.54 13.89
C GLN A 95 -18.74 44.15 13.70
N PHE A 96 -17.90 43.12 13.73
CA PHE A 96 -18.33 41.72 13.75
C PHE A 96 -18.40 41.27 15.21
N SER A 97 -19.59 41.25 15.80
CA SER A 97 -19.75 40.88 17.21
C SER A 97 -19.84 39.35 17.39
N SER A 98 -19.40 38.89 18.55
CA SER A 98 -19.49 37.50 19.02
C SER A 98 -20.85 37.13 19.59
N HIS A 99 -21.73 38.11 19.81
CA HIS A 99 -23.12 37.93 20.29
C HIS A 99 -23.25 36.90 21.43
N GLY A 100 -22.51 37.10 22.53
CA GLY A 100 -22.62 36.30 23.74
C GLY A 100 -21.77 35.03 23.79
N VAL A 101 -21.09 34.63 22.71
CA VAL A 101 -20.22 33.44 22.67
C VAL A 101 -18.75 33.84 22.60
N HIS A 102 -18.02 33.68 23.71
CA HIS A 102 -16.61 34.08 23.80
C HIS A 102 -15.68 32.86 23.85
N LEU A 103 -14.92 32.64 22.77
CA LEU A 103 -13.88 31.60 22.72
C LEU A 103 -12.53 32.17 23.20
N PRO A 104 -11.75 31.44 24.03
CA PRO A 104 -10.43 31.91 24.48
C PRO A 104 -9.45 32.11 23.31
N SER A 105 -8.69 33.22 23.31
CA SER A 105 -7.71 33.52 22.24
C SER A 105 -6.66 32.41 22.06
N LYS A 106 -6.19 31.80 23.16
CA LYS A 106 -5.26 30.66 23.12
C LYS A 106 -5.82 29.45 22.35
N LEU A 107 -7.13 29.22 22.39
CA LEU A 107 -7.75 28.15 21.62
C LEU A 107 -7.73 28.52 20.13
N ILE A 108 -8.18 29.73 19.81
CA ILE A 108 -8.29 30.25 18.44
C ILE A 108 -6.94 30.16 17.72
N ASP A 109 -5.86 30.60 18.37
CA ASP A 109 -4.50 30.56 17.81
C ASP A 109 -4.00 29.13 17.55
N ALA A 110 -4.45 28.15 18.35
CA ALA A 110 -3.98 26.77 18.28
C ALA A 110 -4.73 25.92 17.25
N ILE A 111 -6.03 26.14 17.08
CA ILE A 111 -6.87 25.32 16.19
C ILE A 111 -7.02 25.96 14.80
N GLY A 112 -6.88 27.29 14.70
CA GLY A 112 -6.98 28.02 13.44
C GLY A 112 -8.42 28.38 13.03
N PRO A 113 -8.59 29.10 11.90
CA PRO A 113 -9.85 29.77 11.59
C PRO A 113 -11.04 28.85 11.26
N GLU A 114 -10.80 27.74 10.57
CA GLU A 114 -11.82 26.80 10.13
C GLU A 114 -12.45 26.07 11.34
N GLU A 115 -11.61 25.50 12.19
CA GLU A 115 -12.03 24.85 13.44
C GLU A 115 -12.65 25.84 14.42
N THR A 116 -12.12 27.07 14.51
CA THR A 116 -12.71 28.14 15.34
C THR A 116 -14.15 28.45 14.92
N THR A 117 -14.41 28.50 13.61
CA THR A 117 -15.77 28.77 13.09
C THR A 117 -16.74 27.65 13.49
N ALA A 118 -16.30 26.39 13.50
CA ALA A 118 -17.11 25.26 13.95
C ALA A 118 -17.48 25.35 15.42
N PHE A 119 -16.50 25.61 16.30
CA PHE A 119 -16.76 25.78 17.74
C PHE A 119 -17.61 27.03 18.03
N PHE A 120 -17.45 28.10 17.25
CA PHE A 120 -18.29 29.28 17.38
C PHE A 120 -19.76 28.99 17.05
N LEU A 121 -20.01 28.25 15.96
CA LEU A 121 -21.36 27.79 15.60
C LEU A 121 -21.97 26.87 16.66
N MET A 122 -21.18 25.96 17.25
CA MET A 122 -21.64 25.12 18.36
C MET A 122 -22.06 25.98 19.57
N GLY A 123 -21.27 26.97 19.94
CA GLY A 123 -21.61 27.87 21.05
C GLY A 123 -22.89 28.66 20.79
N GLN A 124 -23.09 29.14 19.56
CA GLN A 124 -24.32 29.84 19.18
C GLN A 124 -25.54 28.90 19.15
N TYR A 125 -25.36 27.63 18.81
CA TYR A 125 -26.42 26.62 18.88
C TYR A 125 -26.88 26.38 20.33
N LEU A 126 -25.93 26.36 21.28
CA LEU A 126 -26.22 26.11 22.69
C LEU A 126 -26.94 27.27 23.41
N LEU A 127 -27.01 28.46 22.80
CA LEU A 127 -27.79 29.59 23.33
C LEU A 127 -29.31 29.44 23.08
N GLU A 128 -29.72 28.52 22.20
CA GLU A 128 -31.13 28.30 21.84
C GLU A 128 -31.86 29.63 21.54
N GLU A 129 -33.04 29.86 22.12
CA GLU A 129 -33.89 31.05 21.84
C GLU A 129 -33.25 32.39 22.25
N ASP A 130 -32.25 32.37 23.13
CA ASP A 130 -31.52 33.56 23.58
C ASP A 130 -30.42 34.02 22.61
N GLY A 131 -30.11 33.21 21.59
CA GLY A 131 -29.05 33.48 20.61
C GLY A 131 -29.45 34.49 19.52
N PHE A 132 -28.54 35.40 19.17
CA PHE A 132 -28.77 36.39 18.10
C PHE A 132 -29.09 35.74 16.74
N TRP A 133 -28.37 34.67 16.39
CA TRP A 133 -28.58 33.91 15.14
C TRP A 133 -29.64 32.80 15.26
N PHE A 134 -30.43 32.75 16.34
CA PHE A 134 -31.41 31.69 16.55
C PHE A 134 -32.36 31.45 15.35
N PRO A 135 -32.94 32.47 14.69
CA PRO A 135 -33.79 32.26 13.51
C PRO A 135 -33.05 31.60 12.33
N TYR A 136 -31.75 31.88 12.19
CA TYR A 136 -30.90 31.24 11.18
C TYR A 136 -30.54 29.82 11.57
N ILE A 137 -30.08 29.59 12.80
CA ILE A 137 -29.72 28.25 13.30
C ILE A 137 -30.94 27.30 13.26
N LYS A 138 -32.13 27.80 13.60
CA LYS A 138 -33.39 27.04 13.51
C LYS A 138 -33.75 26.64 12.08
N SER A 139 -33.31 27.40 11.07
CA SER A 139 -33.52 27.07 9.66
C SER A 139 -32.56 26.00 9.13
N LEU A 140 -31.46 25.71 9.84
CA LEU A 140 -30.50 24.68 9.47
C LEU A 140 -31.05 23.29 9.78
N PRO A 141 -30.66 22.27 9.00
CA PRO A 141 -31.07 20.89 9.24
C PRO A 141 -30.56 20.40 10.59
N ARG A 142 -31.40 19.67 11.32
CA ARG A 142 -31.00 19.02 12.58
C ARG A 142 -30.04 17.85 12.30
N PRO A 143 -29.21 17.43 13.28
CA PRO A 143 -28.27 16.31 13.09
C PRO A 143 -28.94 15.02 12.54
N GLU A 144 -30.18 14.75 12.93
CA GLU A 144 -30.95 13.57 12.49
C GLU A 144 -31.45 13.67 11.04
N GLU A 145 -31.61 14.90 10.54
CA GLU A 145 -32.09 15.22 9.19
C GLU A 145 -30.96 15.23 8.16
N LEU A 146 -29.69 15.18 8.60
CA LEU A 146 -28.54 15.16 7.72
C LEU A 146 -28.40 13.81 7.00
N THR A 147 -28.36 13.90 5.67
CA THR A 147 -28.21 12.75 4.77
C THR A 147 -26.78 12.56 4.28
N THR A 148 -25.79 13.22 4.88
CA THR A 148 -24.38 13.03 4.53
C THR A 148 -23.86 11.67 5.02
N PRO A 149 -22.95 11.01 4.27
CA PRO A 149 -22.30 9.75 4.65
C PRO A 149 -21.75 9.71 6.09
N LEU A 150 -21.34 10.87 6.63
CA LEU A 150 -20.83 11.01 8.00
C LEU A 150 -21.87 10.58 9.06
N PHE A 151 -23.17 10.70 8.77
CA PHE A 151 -24.28 10.34 9.65
C PHE A 151 -24.95 9.00 9.26
N PHE A 152 -24.30 8.21 8.40
CA PHE A 152 -24.73 6.84 8.13
C PHE A 152 -24.33 5.97 9.31
N ARG A 153 -25.30 5.22 9.85
CA ARG A 153 -25.13 4.40 11.04
C ARG A 153 -24.81 2.95 10.65
N GLU A 154 -23.98 2.33 11.47
CA GLU A 154 -23.70 0.89 11.43
C GLU A 154 -24.83 0.22 12.22
N GLU A 155 -25.85 -0.24 11.50
CA GLU A 155 -26.93 -1.06 12.05
C GLU A 155 -26.68 -2.54 11.63
N GLU A 156 -27.46 -3.50 12.13
CA GLU A 156 -27.40 -4.92 11.70
C GLU A 156 -27.53 -5.07 10.16
N GLU A 157 -27.39 -6.28 9.62
CA GLU A 157 -27.43 -6.55 8.16
C GLU A 157 -28.52 -5.73 7.42
N GLY A 158 -28.10 -4.91 6.44
CA GLY A 158 -28.96 -3.98 5.68
C GLY A 158 -28.96 -2.52 6.16
N GLY A 159 -28.02 -2.11 7.02
CA GLY A 159 -27.84 -0.72 7.47
C GLY A 159 -27.37 0.26 6.38
N ASP A 160 -27.49 1.57 6.64
CA ASP A 160 -27.17 2.64 5.66
C ASP A 160 -25.73 2.56 5.13
N LEU A 161 -24.76 2.11 5.94
CA LEU A 161 -23.36 2.00 5.54
C LEU A 161 -23.09 0.94 4.45
N GLU A 162 -23.88 -0.13 4.37
CA GLU A 162 -23.73 -1.15 3.32
C GLU A 162 -23.99 -0.56 1.92
N TRP A 163 -24.82 0.48 1.84
CA TRP A 163 -25.09 1.17 0.59
C TRP A 163 -23.87 1.93 0.05
N LEU A 164 -22.87 2.23 0.90
CA LEU A 164 -21.60 2.81 0.48
C LEU A 164 -20.53 1.75 0.17
N ALA A 165 -20.80 0.46 0.40
CA ALA A 165 -19.82 -0.60 0.19
C ALA A 165 -19.28 -0.60 -1.25
N MET A 166 -17.96 -0.79 -1.36
CA MET A 166 -17.19 -0.80 -2.63
C MET A 166 -17.18 0.52 -3.42
N THR A 167 -17.83 1.58 -2.92
CA THR A 167 -17.76 2.93 -3.50
C THR A 167 -16.56 3.70 -2.96
N SER A 168 -16.18 4.77 -3.66
CA SER A 168 -15.16 5.72 -3.16
C SER A 168 -15.60 6.49 -1.91
N LEU A 169 -16.90 6.55 -1.60
CA LEU A 169 -17.44 7.31 -0.48
C LEU A 169 -17.17 6.67 0.88
N ALA A 170 -17.21 5.34 0.98
CA ALA A 170 -16.92 4.63 2.24
C ALA A 170 -15.50 4.96 2.73
N ALA A 171 -14.56 5.01 1.79
CA ALA A 171 -13.18 5.38 2.04
C ALA A 171 -13.03 6.83 2.56
N GLU A 172 -13.63 7.76 1.83
CA GLU A 172 -13.52 9.19 2.15
C GLU A 172 -14.21 9.52 3.47
N ARG A 173 -15.31 8.83 3.78
CA ARG A 173 -15.98 8.91 5.08
C ARG A 173 -15.04 8.59 6.23
N GLU A 174 -14.40 7.42 6.20
CA GLU A 174 -13.47 7.00 7.26
C GLU A 174 -12.29 7.96 7.41
N ARG A 175 -11.78 8.47 6.28
CA ARG A 175 -10.69 9.46 6.29
C ARG A 175 -11.14 10.74 6.99
N ARG A 176 -12.31 11.28 6.62
CA ARG A 176 -12.81 12.54 7.16
C ARG A 176 -13.17 12.45 8.63
N LEU A 177 -13.86 11.37 9.05
CA LEU A 177 -14.18 11.14 10.46
C LEU A 177 -12.92 11.09 11.33
N ARG A 178 -11.85 10.45 10.86
CA ARG A 178 -10.58 10.39 11.59
C ARG A 178 -9.94 11.77 11.78
N ILE A 179 -9.90 12.58 10.72
CA ILE A 179 -9.32 13.93 10.77
C ILE A 179 -10.14 14.81 11.71
N TRP A 180 -11.46 14.84 11.51
CA TRP A 180 -12.36 15.69 12.30
C TRP A 180 -12.41 15.26 13.76
N ARG A 181 -12.33 13.95 14.05
CA ARG A 181 -12.21 13.45 15.43
C ARG A 181 -10.92 13.93 16.09
N GLY A 182 -9.79 13.84 15.39
CA GLY A 182 -8.52 14.35 15.90
C GLY A 182 -8.53 15.87 16.15
N ASN A 183 -9.19 16.64 15.29
CA ASN A 183 -9.38 18.08 15.46
C ASN A 183 -10.28 18.41 16.67
N TYR A 184 -11.40 17.70 16.81
CA TYR A 184 -12.33 17.84 17.92
C TYR A 184 -11.66 17.49 19.25
N GLU A 185 -11.01 16.32 19.36
CA GLU A 185 -10.37 15.87 20.61
C GLU A 185 -9.29 16.87 21.07
N ARG A 186 -8.54 17.44 20.12
CA ARG A 186 -7.56 18.50 20.41
C ARG A 186 -8.22 19.77 20.95
N ALA A 187 -9.22 20.29 20.25
CA ALA A 187 -9.88 21.54 20.61
C ALA A 187 -10.69 21.41 21.92
N PHE A 188 -11.40 20.30 22.10
CA PHE A 188 -12.16 19.98 23.29
C PHE A 188 -11.27 19.77 24.52
N GLY A 189 -10.11 19.11 24.36
CA GLY A 189 -9.10 19.01 25.41
C GLY A 189 -8.63 20.37 25.90
N MET A 190 -8.35 21.30 24.97
CA MET A 190 -7.96 22.67 25.31
C MET A 190 -9.08 23.47 25.99
N LEU A 191 -10.33 23.32 25.56
CA LEU A 191 -11.48 23.96 26.21
C LEU A 191 -11.63 23.52 27.67
N LYS A 192 -11.42 22.22 27.95
CA LYS A 192 -11.39 21.68 29.33
C LYS A 192 -10.23 22.24 30.15
N GLU A 193 -9.03 22.33 29.58
CA GLU A 193 -7.87 22.89 30.26
C GLU A 193 -8.03 24.38 30.60
N LEU A 194 -8.74 25.13 29.75
CA LEU A 194 -8.99 26.56 29.93
C LEU A 194 -10.18 26.88 30.85
N GLY A 195 -10.92 25.87 31.31
CA GLY A 195 -11.99 26.03 32.32
C GLY A 195 -13.21 26.81 31.82
N VAL A 196 -13.56 26.68 30.54
CA VAL A 196 -14.75 27.35 29.97
C VAL A 196 -16.03 26.74 30.59
N GLU A 197 -16.99 27.57 30.99
CA GLU A 197 -18.28 27.09 31.53
C GLU A 197 -19.13 26.45 30.41
N GLY A 198 -19.88 25.39 30.73
CA GLY A 198 -20.76 24.72 29.77
C GLY A 198 -20.05 23.85 28.71
N VAL A 199 -18.75 23.55 28.87
CA VAL A 199 -17.96 22.75 27.91
C VAL A 199 -18.56 21.36 27.63
N GLU A 200 -19.31 20.78 28.56
CA GLU A 200 -20.00 19.49 28.35
C GLU A 200 -21.02 19.53 27.20
N GLY A 201 -21.57 20.70 26.86
CA GLY A 201 -22.46 20.89 25.72
C GLY A 201 -21.76 20.79 24.35
N TYR A 202 -20.42 20.91 24.30
CA TYR A 202 -19.64 20.79 23.08
C TYR A 202 -19.36 19.33 22.73
N THR A 203 -20.42 18.58 22.36
CA THR A 203 -20.34 17.16 22.06
C THR A 203 -19.73 16.87 20.68
N TRP A 204 -19.25 15.64 20.48
CA TRP A 204 -18.78 15.18 19.18
C TRP A 204 -19.86 15.26 18.10
N GLU A 205 -21.11 14.94 18.45
CA GLU A 205 -22.24 15.00 17.50
C GLU A 205 -22.52 16.43 17.05
N LEU A 206 -22.48 17.40 17.98
CA LEU A 206 -22.67 18.80 17.66
C LEU A 206 -21.49 19.37 16.87
N TYR A 207 -20.26 18.92 17.12
CA TYR A 207 -19.10 19.26 16.30
C TYR A 207 -19.24 18.70 14.89
N LEU A 208 -19.63 17.43 14.75
CA LEU A 208 -19.86 16.79 13.46
C LEU A 208 -20.95 17.52 12.65
N TRP A 209 -22.03 17.95 13.33
CA TRP A 209 -23.06 18.80 12.75
C TRP A 209 -22.49 20.16 12.30
N ALA A 210 -21.82 20.90 13.17
CA ALA A 210 -21.29 22.23 12.86
C ALA A 210 -20.28 22.19 11.70
N SER A 211 -19.35 21.24 11.69
CA SER A 211 -18.41 21.04 10.59
C SER A 211 -19.10 20.65 9.29
N THR A 212 -20.20 19.87 9.36
CA THR A 212 -21.02 19.51 8.18
C THR A 212 -21.76 20.72 7.62
N ILE A 213 -22.35 21.56 8.48
CA ILE A 213 -23.00 22.82 8.07
C ILE A 213 -21.99 23.74 7.39
N ILE A 214 -20.81 23.93 7.98
CA ILE A 214 -19.77 24.79 7.41
C ILE A 214 -19.30 24.25 6.05
N SER A 215 -19.08 22.93 5.95
CA SER A 215 -18.62 22.32 4.69
C SER A 215 -19.65 22.33 3.57
N SER A 216 -20.93 22.42 3.90
CA SER A 216 -22.05 22.36 2.94
C SER A 216 -22.62 23.72 2.60
N ARG A 217 -22.62 24.69 3.51
CA ARG A 217 -23.36 25.95 3.31
C ARG A 217 -22.49 27.20 3.30
N ALA A 218 -21.26 27.12 3.82
CA ALA A 218 -20.44 28.30 3.94
C ALA A 218 -19.76 28.71 2.63
N PHE A 219 -19.54 30.01 2.49
CA PHE A 219 -18.83 30.66 1.41
C PHE A 219 -17.39 30.97 1.80
N THR A 220 -16.52 31.15 0.82
CA THR A 220 -15.16 31.62 1.09
C THR A 220 -15.18 33.07 1.56
N ALA A 221 -14.27 33.44 2.47
CA ALA A 221 -14.20 34.81 2.98
C ALA A 221 -13.90 35.88 1.92
N LYS A 222 -13.61 35.50 0.66
CA LYS A 222 -13.53 36.43 -0.48
C LYS A 222 -14.79 37.29 -0.64
N VAL A 223 -15.96 36.82 -0.19
CA VAL A 223 -17.20 37.63 -0.18
C VAL A 223 -17.13 38.83 0.78
N LEU A 224 -16.17 38.85 1.71
CA LEU A 224 -15.92 39.93 2.66
C LEU A 224 -14.70 40.80 2.27
N ALA A 225 -14.06 40.54 1.12
CA ALA A 225 -12.81 41.21 0.72
C ALA A 225 -12.95 42.72 0.48
N SER A 226 -14.17 43.23 0.31
CA SER A 226 -14.50 44.65 0.22
C SER A 226 -14.43 45.38 1.57
N VAL A 227 -14.61 44.66 2.68
CA VAL A 227 -14.66 45.22 4.05
C VAL A 227 -13.45 44.83 4.88
N ILE A 228 -12.80 43.71 4.54
CA ILE A 228 -11.62 43.19 5.22
C ILE A 228 -10.45 43.18 4.23
N PRO A 229 -9.63 44.25 4.19
CA PRO A 229 -8.58 44.43 3.18
C PRO A 229 -7.52 43.32 3.17
N THR A 230 -7.26 42.69 4.31
CA THR A 230 -6.30 41.57 4.44
C THR A 230 -6.66 40.37 3.56
N LEU A 231 -7.93 40.24 3.14
CA LEU A 231 -8.40 39.14 2.29
C LEU A 231 -8.11 39.34 0.79
N GLN A 232 -7.69 40.54 0.35
CA GLN A 232 -7.41 40.82 -1.06
C GLN A 232 -6.09 40.23 -1.57
N GLN A 233 -5.15 39.90 -0.68
CA GLN A 233 -3.80 39.44 -1.04
C GLN A 233 -3.37 38.12 -0.36
N ALA A 234 -4.18 37.55 0.54
CA ALA A 234 -3.75 36.43 1.37
C ALA A 234 -4.31 35.07 0.89
N ALA A 235 -3.44 34.06 0.82
CA ALA A 235 -3.83 32.64 0.71
C ALA A 235 -4.75 32.22 1.88
N GLU A 236 -4.71 32.94 3.00
CA GLU A 236 -5.54 32.75 4.19
C GLU A 236 -7.05 32.97 3.92
N ALA A 237 -7.44 33.74 2.89
CA ALA A 237 -8.84 33.97 2.55
C ALA A 237 -9.59 32.68 2.13
N ASN A 238 -8.87 31.66 1.66
CA ASN A 238 -9.44 30.35 1.35
C ASN A 238 -9.61 29.45 2.59
N ARG A 239 -9.07 29.85 3.75
CA ARG A 239 -9.14 29.08 5.01
C ARG A 239 -10.24 29.53 5.96
N VAL A 240 -11.01 30.55 5.58
CA VAL A 240 -12.09 31.13 6.38
C VAL A 240 -13.41 30.90 5.66
N SER A 241 -14.30 30.23 6.37
CA SER A 241 -15.68 29.95 5.95
C SER A 241 -16.63 31.01 6.52
N VAL A 242 -17.55 31.48 5.69
CA VAL A 242 -18.53 32.53 6.03
C VAL A 242 -19.93 32.03 5.73
N LEU A 243 -20.78 31.98 6.74
CA LEU A 243 -22.19 31.64 6.60
C LEU A 243 -23.00 32.93 6.34
N LEU A 244 -23.90 32.88 5.36
CA LEU A 244 -24.68 33.99 4.83
C LEU A 244 -26.19 33.70 5.02
N PRO A 245 -26.79 34.11 6.15
CA PRO A 245 -28.21 33.84 6.43
C PRO A 245 -29.12 34.34 5.30
N LEU A 246 -29.99 33.48 4.76
CA LEU A 246 -30.88 33.66 3.59
C LEU A 246 -30.30 33.13 2.26
N ILE A 247 -29.04 33.42 1.97
CA ILE A 247 -28.35 32.94 0.76
C ILE A 247 -28.06 31.44 0.89
N ASP A 248 -27.59 31.01 2.07
CA ASP A 248 -27.30 29.62 2.41
C ASP A 248 -28.54 28.70 2.37
N ALA A 249 -29.73 29.28 2.28
CA ALA A 249 -31.01 28.56 2.21
C ALA A 249 -31.44 28.24 0.77
N THR A 250 -30.71 28.72 -0.24
CA THR A 250 -31.00 28.40 -1.65
C THR A 250 -30.46 27.03 -2.03
N ASN A 251 -31.25 26.26 -2.78
CA ASN A 251 -30.82 24.97 -3.31
C ASN A 251 -29.73 25.13 -4.37
N HIS A 252 -28.85 24.13 -4.47
CA HIS A 252 -27.82 24.07 -5.50
C HIS A 252 -28.41 23.58 -6.83
N LYS A 253 -28.10 24.29 -7.91
CA LYS A 253 -28.48 23.95 -9.28
C LYS A 253 -27.24 23.96 -10.19
N PRO A 254 -26.95 22.85 -10.90
CA PRO A 254 -25.82 22.78 -11.82
C PRO A 254 -25.87 23.90 -12.87
N LEU A 255 -24.77 24.61 -13.06
CA LEU A 255 -24.64 25.67 -14.06
C LEU A 255 -25.66 26.81 -13.91
N ALA A 256 -26.19 27.03 -12.70
CA ALA A 256 -27.10 28.14 -12.46
C ALA A 256 -26.44 29.46 -12.81
N LYS A 257 -27.12 30.26 -13.64
CA LYS A 257 -26.64 31.56 -14.09
C LYS A 257 -26.90 32.60 -13.00
N VAL A 258 -26.12 32.57 -11.93
CA VAL A 258 -26.18 33.53 -10.83
C VAL A 258 -24.79 34.12 -10.51
N GLU A 259 -24.76 35.35 -10.01
CA GLU A 259 -23.55 36.07 -9.63
C GLU A 259 -23.66 36.59 -8.19
N TRP A 260 -22.56 36.49 -7.45
CA TRP A 260 -22.40 37.09 -6.13
C TRP A 260 -21.88 38.52 -6.25
N ARG A 261 -22.57 39.48 -5.64
CA ARG A 261 -22.09 40.86 -5.52
C ARG A 261 -21.68 41.15 -4.09
N ALA A 262 -20.38 41.09 -3.83
CA ALA A 262 -19.79 41.53 -2.57
C ALA A 262 -19.66 43.06 -2.56
N GLY A 263 -20.46 43.74 -1.73
CA GLY A 263 -20.40 45.19 -1.52
C GLY A 263 -19.71 45.57 -0.22
N THR A 264 -19.66 46.87 0.12
CA THR A 264 -19.12 47.38 1.38
C THR A 264 -20.06 47.19 2.57
N ASP A 265 -21.36 47.08 2.31
CA ASP A 265 -22.40 46.99 3.35
C ASP A 265 -23.20 45.69 3.29
N SER A 266 -23.17 44.99 2.16
CA SER A 266 -24.03 43.84 1.93
C SER A 266 -23.50 42.90 0.85
N ILE A 267 -23.91 41.66 0.91
CA ILE A 267 -23.69 40.64 -0.12
C ILE A 267 -25.02 40.37 -0.83
N GLY A 268 -25.02 40.44 -2.17
CA GLY A 268 -26.21 40.20 -2.99
C GLY A 268 -26.07 38.97 -3.88
N LEU A 269 -27.20 38.30 -4.15
CA LEU A 269 -27.32 37.25 -5.16
C LEU A 269 -28.09 37.79 -6.37
N VAL A 270 -27.49 37.71 -7.56
CA VAL A 270 -28.02 38.30 -8.79
C VAL A 270 -28.26 37.22 -9.84
N VAL A 271 -29.43 37.23 -10.49
CA VAL A 271 -29.71 36.33 -11.62
C VAL A 271 -29.09 36.88 -12.92
N MET A 272 -28.45 36.01 -13.70
CA MET A 272 -27.69 36.35 -14.92
C MET A 272 -28.41 35.94 -16.21
N SER A 273 -29.59 35.34 -16.08
CA SER A 273 -30.56 35.08 -17.15
C SER A 273 -31.97 35.32 -16.62
N ASP A 274 -32.93 35.51 -17.52
CA ASP A 274 -34.34 35.62 -17.15
C ASP A 274 -34.82 34.29 -16.54
N VAL A 275 -35.55 34.37 -15.43
CA VAL A 275 -36.15 33.22 -14.73
C VAL A 275 -37.66 33.41 -14.70
N GLY A 276 -38.39 32.44 -15.24
CA GLY A 276 -39.83 32.50 -15.44
C GLY A 276 -40.65 32.27 -14.16
N ALA A 277 -41.93 32.62 -14.20
CA ALA A 277 -42.85 32.43 -13.08
C ALA A 277 -42.92 30.95 -12.64
N GLY A 278 -42.76 30.69 -11.34
CA GLY A 278 -42.74 29.34 -10.78
C GLY A 278 -41.42 28.58 -10.95
N GLU A 279 -40.43 29.15 -11.63
CA GLU A 279 -39.10 28.55 -11.74
C GLU A 279 -38.24 28.83 -10.51
N GLU A 280 -37.43 27.85 -10.14
CA GLU A 280 -36.52 27.91 -9.00
C GLU A 280 -35.29 28.77 -9.31
N VAL A 281 -34.97 29.67 -8.38
CA VAL A 281 -33.73 30.44 -8.35
C VAL A 281 -32.74 29.72 -7.44
N GLY A 282 -31.96 28.84 -8.05
CA GLY A 282 -30.92 28.07 -7.37
C GLY A 282 -29.56 28.79 -7.34
N ASN A 283 -28.75 28.42 -6.37
CA ASN A 283 -27.35 28.78 -6.31
C ASN A 283 -26.52 27.95 -7.29
N ASN A 284 -25.46 28.53 -7.88
CA ASN A 284 -24.62 27.82 -8.84
C ASN A 284 -23.81 26.69 -8.17
N TYR A 285 -23.93 25.50 -8.76
CA TYR A 285 -23.09 24.34 -8.51
C TYR A 285 -22.37 23.94 -9.81
N GLY A 286 -21.07 23.61 -9.76
CA GLY A 286 -20.27 23.28 -10.95
C GLY A 286 -19.19 24.31 -11.32
N PRO A 287 -18.51 24.14 -12.48
CA PRO A 287 -17.34 24.95 -12.85
C PRO A 287 -17.71 26.43 -13.00
N ARG A 288 -16.94 27.30 -12.33
CA ARG A 288 -17.18 28.75 -12.35
C ARG A 288 -16.66 29.34 -13.67
N ASN A 289 -17.53 29.99 -14.44
CA ASN A 289 -17.16 30.71 -15.68
C ASN A 289 -16.11 31.81 -15.48
N ASN A 290 -15.88 32.28 -14.25
CA ASN A 290 -15.00 33.42 -13.97
C ASN A 290 -13.49 33.09 -14.05
N GLU A 291 -13.11 31.83 -14.27
CA GLU A 291 -11.70 31.38 -14.29
C GLU A 291 -11.21 30.91 -15.67
N GLN A 292 -12.09 30.80 -16.67
CA GLN A 292 -11.76 30.31 -18.02
C GLN A 292 -10.84 31.24 -18.84
N ARG A 293 -10.49 32.45 -18.38
CA ARG A 293 -9.81 33.45 -19.22
C ARG A 293 -8.29 33.57 -19.08
N ARG A 294 -7.58 32.73 -18.32
CA ARG A 294 -6.10 32.80 -18.28
C ARG A 294 -5.44 31.42 -18.14
N SER A 295 -4.76 31.00 -19.20
CA SER A 295 -3.66 30.01 -19.24
C SER A 295 -3.99 28.50 -19.05
N PRO A 296 -3.41 27.61 -19.88
CA PRO A 296 -3.47 26.15 -19.72
C PRO A 296 -2.84 25.59 -18.41
N GLN A 297 -2.03 26.39 -17.71
CA GLN A 297 -1.36 26.01 -16.44
C GLN A 297 -2.29 25.96 -15.21
N ILE A 298 -3.58 26.18 -15.41
CA ILE A 298 -4.59 26.30 -14.35
C ILE A 298 -5.28 24.98 -14.01
N TYR A 299 -4.92 23.84 -14.62
CA TYR A 299 -5.48 22.54 -14.20
C TYR A 299 -4.98 22.07 -12.82
N ARG A 300 -3.81 22.53 -12.36
CA ARG A 300 -3.18 22.05 -11.10
C ARG A 300 -3.25 23.01 -9.90
N SER A 301 -3.49 24.30 -10.10
CA SER A 301 -3.37 25.32 -9.04
C SER A 301 -4.68 26.05 -8.70
N VAL A 302 -5.77 25.80 -9.43
CA VAL A 302 -7.09 26.42 -9.16
C VAL A 302 -8.15 25.42 -8.69
N PHE A 303 -7.83 24.13 -8.61
CA PHE A 303 -8.72 23.13 -8.00
C PHE A 303 -8.67 23.09 -6.46
N PHE A 304 -8.63 24.27 -5.83
CA PHE A 304 -9.11 24.46 -4.45
C PHE A 304 -10.62 24.80 -4.40
N LEU A 305 -11.33 24.72 -5.53
CA LEU A 305 -12.77 24.93 -5.59
C LEU A 305 -13.56 23.61 -5.52
N SER A 306 -13.92 23.24 -4.31
CA SER A 306 -15.32 22.98 -3.89
C SER A 306 -16.25 22.03 -4.66
N ASN A 307 -15.83 21.28 -5.69
CA ASN A 307 -16.75 20.46 -6.47
C ASN A 307 -16.16 19.07 -6.79
N MET A 308 -16.27 18.11 -5.86
CA MET A 308 -16.29 16.67 -6.18
C MET A 308 -17.72 16.16 -6.07
N GLU A 309 -18.15 15.16 -6.83
CA GLU A 309 -19.47 14.53 -6.58
C GLU A 309 -19.44 13.56 -5.42
N GLY A 310 -18.28 12.94 -5.20
CA GLY A 310 -17.94 12.43 -3.87
C GLY A 310 -18.17 13.49 -2.81
N ILE A 311 -17.88 14.78 -3.09
CA ILE A 311 -18.15 15.93 -2.22
C ILE A 311 -19.63 16.37 -2.24
N VAL A 312 -20.43 16.21 -3.30
CA VAL A 312 -21.88 16.54 -3.22
C VAL A 312 -22.54 15.63 -2.20
N MET A 313 -22.34 14.33 -2.38
CA MET A 313 -22.86 13.36 -1.43
C MET A 313 -22.18 13.50 -0.07
N MET A 314 -20.85 13.67 -0.01
CA MET A 314 -20.10 13.77 1.26
C MET A 314 -20.34 15.08 2.04
N ASN A 315 -20.47 16.22 1.37
CA ASN A 315 -20.67 17.53 2.00
C ASN A 315 -22.15 17.85 2.13
N TYR A 316 -22.94 17.68 1.07
CA TYR A 316 -24.32 18.14 1.02
C TYR A 316 -25.36 17.04 1.28
N GLY A 317 -24.98 15.77 1.12
CA GLY A 317 -25.83 14.63 1.46
C GLY A 317 -26.91 14.29 0.44
N PHE A 318 -26.80 14.76 -0.80
CA PHE A 318 -27.73 14.42 -1.87
C PHE A 318 -27.02 14.11 -3.18
N CYS A 319 -27.75 13.52 -4.13
CA CYS A 319 -27.31 13.30 -5.51
C CYS A 319 -28.26 14.01 -6.47
N ILE A 320 -27.72 14.54 -7.56
CA ILE A 320 -28.51 15.15 -8.63
C ILE A 320 -28.58 14.14 -9.77
N PRO A 321 -29.77 13.66 -10.17
CA PRO A 321 -29.91 12.78 -11.32
C PRO A 321 -29.35 13.42 -12.59
N ASP A 322 -28.62 12.64 -13.39
CA ASP A 322 -28.03 13.05 -14.69
C ASP A 322 -27.23 14.36 -14.62
N ASN A 323 -26.44 14.54 -13.56
CA ASN A 323 -25.66 15.75 -13.36
C ASN A 323 -24.65 15.95 -14.51
N PRO A 324 -24.73 17.04 -15.29
CA PRO A 324 -23.77 17.28 -16.38
C PRO A 324 -22.36 17.55 -15.87
N CYS A 325 -22.21 17.95 -14.60
CA CYS A 325 -20.93 18.19 -13.95
C CYS A 325 -20.37 16.96 -13.21
N GLU A 326 -20.87 15.76 -13.53
CA GLU A 326 -20.45 14.50 -12.91
C GLU A 326 -19.06 14.05 -13.33
N TYR A 327 -18.32 13.48 -12.37
CA TYR A 327 -17.02 12.86 -12.64
C TYR A 327 -16.61 11.81 -11.60
N ARG A 328 -15.78 10.86 -12.03
CA ARG A 328 -15.15 9.84 -11.20
C ARG A 328 -13.68 10.17 -10.95
N VAL A 329 -13.25 10.05 -9.70
CA VAL A 329 -11.84 10.12 -9.33
C VAL A 329 -11.17 8.76 -9.55
N VAL A 330 -9.96 8.83 -10.10
CA VAL A 330 -9.09 7.70 -10.42
C VAL A 330 -7.77 7.96 -9.70
N SER A 331 -7.49 7.21 -8.64
CA SER A 331 -6.25 7.39 -7.87
C SER A 331 -5.16 6.46 -8.39
N LEU A 332 -4.02 7.02 -8.82
CA LEU A 332 -2.84 6.24 -9.19
C LEU A 332 -1.79 6.32 -8.09
N ARG A 333 -1.34 5.16 -7.62
CA ARG A 333 -0.21 5.04 -6.70
C ARG A 333 0.97 4.46 -7.47
N ALA A 334 1.88 5.32 -7.90
CA ALA A 334 3.12 4.94 -8.53
C ALA A 334 4.09 4.37 -7.46
N PRO A 335 4.62 3.14 -7.61
CA PRO A 335 5.67 2.64 -6.73
C PRO A 335 6.88 3.58 -6.72
N PRO A 336 7.61 3.70 -5.59
CA PRO A 336 8.94 4.30 -5.60
C PRO A 336 9.77 3.51 -6.62
N ASP A 337 10.47 4.22 -7.50
CA ASP A 337 11.25 3.69 -8.64
C ASP A 337 10.50 3.44 -9.96
N SER A 338 9.17 3.56 -10.03
CA SER A 338 8.46 3.50 -11.31
C SER A 338 8.79 4.68 -12.24
N PRO A 339 8.68 4.53 -13.58
CA PRO A 339 8.93 5.62 -14.53
C PRO A 339 8.11 6.88 -14.20
N LEU A 340 6.85 6.71 -13.78
CA LEU A 340 5.99 7.81 -13.37
C LEU A 340 6.49 8.53 -12.12
N ALA A 341 6.96 7.80 -11.10
CA ALA A 341 7.53 8.40 -9.90
C ALA A 341 8.81 9.20 -10.19
N GLN A 342 9.68 8.67 -11.07
CA GLN A 342 10.92 9.34 -11.48
C GLN A 342 10.65 10.62 -12.27
N ILE A 343 9.77 10.57 -13.26
CA ILE A 343 9.40 11.74 -14.07
C ILE A 343 8.70 12.80 -13.22
N LYS A 344 7.85 12.39 -12.28
CA LYS A 344 7.20 13.31 -11.35
C LYS A 344 8.22 14.01 -10.44
N ALA A 345 9.18 13.26 -9.89
CA ALA A 345 10.25 13.85 -9.08
C ALA A 345 11.09 14.84 -9.90
N GLN A 346 11.39 14.52 -11.17
CA GLN A 346 12.07 15.45 -12.08
C GLN A 346 11.23 16.71 -12.33
N TYR A 347 9.93 16.57 -12.61
CA TYR A 347 9.03 17.72 -12.79
C TYR A 347 8.98 18.62 -11.55
N GLU A 348 8.86 18.05 -10.36
CA GLU A 348 8.83 18.81 -9.08
C GLU A 348 10.15 19.53 -8.79
N GLN A 349 11.29 18.97 -9.21
CA GLN A 349 12.59 19.63 -9.12
C GLN A 349 12.71 20.84 -10.07
N HIS A 350 12.17 20.74 -11.28
CA HIS A 350 12.24 21.81 -12.29
C HIS A 350 11.19 22.91 -12.05
N PHE A 351 10.04 22.55 -11.47
CA PHE A 351 8.91 23.45 -11.20
C PHE A 351 8.43 23.35 -9.74
N PRO A 352 9.23 23.81 -8.76
CA PRO A 352 8.90 23.69 -7.33
C PRO A 352 7.67 24.54 -6.96
N LYS A 353 6.71 23.92 -6.27
CA LYS A 353 5.52 24.63 -5.76
C LYS A 353 5.88 25.53 -4.56
N PRO A 354 5.26 26.71 -4.39
CA PRO A 354 5.40 27.51 -3.19
C PRO A 354 4.90 26.70 -1.97
N VAL A 355 5.74 26.63 -0.94
CA VAL A 355 5.50 25.80 0.27
C VAL A 355 4.38 26.41 1.11
N ASP A 356 3.15 25.97 0.91
CA ASP A 356 2.10 26.18 1.91
C ASP A 356 2.36 25.25 3.11
N ARG A 357 2.61 25.86 4.27
CA ARG A 357 3.05 25.22 5.54
C ARG A 357 2.17 24.05 6.06
N LYS A 358 1.06 23.69 5.41
CA LYS A 358 0.23 22.52 5.77
C LYS A 358 0.61 21.22 5.04
N ASP A 359 1.39 21.24 3.95
CA ASP A 359 1.60 20.01 3.15
C ASP A 359 2.79 19.12 3.55
N SER A 360 3.57 19.51 4.57
CA SER A 360 4.70 18.69 5.06
C SER A 360 4.27 17.40 5.79
N ALA A 361 3.02 17.33 6.25
CA ALA A 361 2.42 16.09 6.79
C ALA A 361 1.63 15.29 5.73
N TYR A 362 1.48 15.83 4.50
CA TYR A 362 0.62 15.28 3.44
C TYR A 362 1.38 14.85 2.18
N HIS A 363 2.72 14.78 2.19
CA HIS A 363 3.55 14.32 1.06
C HIS A 363 3.48 12.81 0.74
N ASN A 364 2.43 12.11 1.19
CA ASN A 364 2.10 10.74 0.78
C ASN A 364 0.72 10.67 0.08
N GLN A 365 0.25 11.76 -0.54
CA GLN A 365 -1.01 11.75 -1.28
C GLN A 365 -0.87 10.98 -2.60
N GLU A 366 -1.76 10.00 -2.78
CA GLU A 366 -2.03 9.37 -4.07
C GLU A 366 -2.45 10.44 -5.08
N ASP A 367 -1.95 10.35 -6.31
CA ASP A 367 -2.33 11.30 -7.36
C ASP A 367 -3.73 10.98 -7.84
N ASN A 368 -4.60 12.00 -7.81
CA ASN A 368 -5.99 11.88 -8.24
C ASN A 368 -6.15 12.42 -9.66
N TYR A 369 -6.80 11.62 -10.49
CA TYR A 369 -7.13 11.89 -11.89
C TYR A 369 -8.63 11.73 -12.12
N TYR A 370 -9.15 12.10 -13.30
CA TYR A 370 -10.59 12.24 -13.49
C TYR A 370 -11.12 11.58 -14.77
N VAL A 371 -12.31 10.97 -14.65
CA VAL A 371 -13.17 10.54 -15.76
C VAL A 371 -14.44 11.39 -15.70
N PHE A 372 -14.70 12.19 -16.73
CA PHE A 372 -15.79 13.17 -16.77
C PHE A 372 -17.03 12.63 -17.47
N SER A 373 -18.20 13.18 -17.15
CA SER A 373 -19.41 13.01 -17.96
C SER A 373 -19.19 13.54 -19.38
N LEU A 374 -19.78 12.90 -20.39
CA LEU A 374 -19.72 13.41 -21.78
C LEU A 374 -20.36 14.80 -21.93
N SER A 375 -21.25 15.16 -21.00
CA SER A 375 -21.92 16.47 -20.93
C SER A 375 -21.15 17.52 -20.13
N TYR A 376 -19.92 17.21 -19.69
CA TYR A 376 -19.13 18.09 -18.85
C TYR A 376 -18.67 19.37 -19.61
N PRO A 377 -18.90 20.57 -19.04
CA PRO A 377 -18.84 21.83 -19.80
C PRO A 377 -17.43 22.46 -19.92
N LEU A 378 -16.38 21.85 -19.36
CA LEU A 378 -15.03 22.46 -19.35
C LEU A 378 -14.27 22.38 -20.67
N LEU A 379 -14.68 21.53 -21.62
CA LEU A 379 -13.82 21.18 -22.76
C LEU A 379 -14.32 21.79 -24.07
N ASP A 380 -13.54 22.75 -24.58
CA ASP A 380 -13.73 23.33 -25.92
C ASP A 380 -13.81 22.24 -27.01
N SER A 381 -14.54 22.52 -28.10
CA SER A 381 -14.74 21.60 -29.23
C SER A 381 -13.44 21.25 -29.97
N SER A 382 -12.38 22.05 -29.79
CA SER A 382 -11.06 21.80 -30.37
C SER A 382 -10.28 20.64 -29.74
N HIS A 383 -10.67 20.16 -28.56
CA HIS A 383 -9.96 19.05 -27.90
C HIS A 383 -10.35 17.67 -28.46
N PRO A 384 -9.39 16.74 -28.59
CA PRO A 384 -9.62 15.34 -28.96
C PRO A 384 -10.73 14.64 -28.18
N LEU A 385 -11.35 13.63 -28.81
CA LEU A 385 -12.44 12.82 -28.28
C LEU A 385 -12.09 12.19 -26.93
N GLU A 386 -10.91 11.59 -26.77
CA GLU A 386 -10.52 10.90 -25.53
C GLU A 386 -10.43 11.89 -24.35
N TYR A 387 -10.00 13.12 -24.60
CA TYR A 387 -9.97 14.16 -23.57
C TYR A 387 -11.37 14.65 -23.18
N SER A 388 -12.42 14.33 -23.95
CA SER A 388 -13.81 14.63 -23.59
C SER A 388 -14.30 13.93 -22.33
N ILE A 389 -13.70 12.77 -22.04
CA ILE A 389 -14.12 11.87 -20.97
C ILE A 389 -12.96 11.53 -20.03
N PHE A 390 -11.71 11.54 -20.49
CA PHE A 390 -10.53 11.30 -19.65
C PHE A 390 -9.76 12.60 -19.45
N SER A 391 -9.43 12.95 -18.21
CA SER A 391 -8.53 14.10 -17.99
C SER A 391 -7.20 13.91 -18.71
N PRO A 392 -6.61 14.94 -19.33
CA PRO A 392 -5.31 14.81 -20.00
C PRO A 392 -4.22 14.23 -19.11
N ASP A 393 -4.16 14.67 -17.85
CA ASP A 393 -3.22 14.17 -16.85
C ASP A 393 -3.36 12.65 -16.62
N LEU A 394 -4.58 12.08 -16.70
CA LEU A 394 -4.81 10.64 -16.55
C LEU A 394 -4.12 9.87 -17.67
N LEU A 395 -4.36 10.31 -18.91
CA LEU A 395 -3.79 9.64 -20.08
C LEU A 395 -2.28 9.82 -20.11
N HIS A 396 -1.75 10.99 -19.76
CA HIS A 396 -0.29 11.20 -19.70
C HIS A 396 0.39 10.35 -18.63
N ALA A 397 -0.21 10.23 -17.43
CA ALA A 397 0.32 9.39 -16.37
C ALA A 397 0.28 7.91 -16.73
N LEU A 398 -0.82 7.43 -17.31
CA LEU A 398 -0.94 6.04 -17.76
C LEU A 398 -0.01 5.75 -18.94
N SER A 399 0.12 6.69 -19.88
CA SER A 399 1.08 6.60 -21.00
C SER A 399 2.49 6.33 -20.52
N ILE A 400 2.93 7.01 -19.45
CA ILE A 400 4.25 6.77 -18.85
C ILE A 400 4.34 5.40 -18.18
N ILE A 401 3.27 4.96 -17.49
CA ILE A 401 3.24 3.65 -16.82
C ILE A 401 3.38 2.51 -17.83
N VAL A 402 2.68 2.60 -18.97
CA VAL A 402 2.65 1.54 -19.98
C VAL A 402 3.76 1.67 -21.02
N ALA A 403 4.57 2.73 -20.98
CA ALA A 403 5.58 3.01 -21.99
C ALA A 403 6.68 1.94 -22.07
N ASN A 404 7.12 1.66 -23.29
CA ASN A 404 8.35 0.88 -23.51
C ASN A 404 9.59 1.79 -23.42
N ASP A 405 10.78 1.18 -23.51
CA ASP A 405 12.03 1.91 -23.29
C ASP A 405 12.24 3.06 -24.28
N ARG A 406 11.96 2.85 -25.58
CA ARG A 406 12.09 3.92 -26.59
C ARG A 406 11.06 5.04 -26.39
N GLU A 407 9.85 4.72 -25.91
CA GLU A 407 8.79 5.70 -25.67
C GLU A 407 9.16 6.61 -24.49
N LEU A 408 9.77 6.05 -23.43
CA LEU A 408 10.25 6.79 -22.27
C LEU A 408 11.37 7.79 -22.62
N GLU A 409 12.17 7.54 -23.65
CA GLU A 409 13.19 8.49 -24.11
C GLU A 409 12.59 9.77 -24.72
N THR A 410 11.31 9.75 -25.12
CA THR A 410 10.63 10.88 -25.76
C THR A 410 9.79 11.72 -24.80
N VAL A 411 9.94 11.48 -23.49
CA VAL A 411 9.17 12.21 -22.48
C VAL A 411 9.55 13.69 -22.52
N ILE A 412 8.53 14.52 -22.71
CA ILE A 412 8.61 15.98 -22.65
C ILE A 412 8.17 16.41 -21.25
N ILE A 413 9.02 17.17 -20.57
CA ILE A 413 8.72 17.81 -19.28
C ILE A 413 8.79 19.32 -19.51
N ASP A 414 7.66 20.01 -19.37
CA ASP A 414 7.56 21.47 -19.52
C ASP A 414 6.70 22.07 -18.41
N SER A 415 6.48 23.39 -18.44
CA SER A 415 5.67 24.06 -17.42
C SER A 415 4.21 23.62 -17.39
N ASP A 416 3.72 23.01 -18.47
CA ASP A 416 2.33 22.59 -18.62
C ASP A 416 2.12 21.14 -18.17
N GLY A 417 3.20 20.36 -17.99
CA GLY A 417 3.15 19.02 -17.40
C GLY A 417 4.22 18.09 -17.94
N PHE A 418 3.92 16.79 -17.93
CA PHE A 418 4.76 15.76 -18.51
C PHE A 418 3.95 14.87 -19.47
N ARG A 419 4.50 14.51 -20.62
CA ARG A 419 3.83 13.68 -21.64
C ARG A 419 4.82 12.97 -22.56
N ILE A 420 4.38 11.91 -23.22
CA ILE A 420 5.16 11.24 -24.29
C ILE A 420 4.91 11.95 -25.62
N SER A 421 5.96 12.17 -26.41
CA SER A 421 5.86 12.79 -27.73
C SER A 421 5.13 11.89 -28.73
N GLN A 422 3.96 12.30 -29.22
CA GLN A 422 3.20 11.53 -30.21
C GLN A 422 3.76 11.65 -31.65
N ASN A 423 4.61 12.64 -31.92
CA ASN A 423 5.10 12.95 -33.27
C ASN A 423 6.33 12.12 -33.70
N GLN A 424 7.04 11.47 -32.76
CA GLN A 424 8.32 10.80 -33.06
C GLN A 424 8.18 9.32 -33.46
N TYR A 425 7.19 8.60 -32.93
CA TYR A 425 7.05 7.13 -33.12
C TYR A 425 5.61 6.68 -33.43
N ALA A 426 4.79 7.58 -34.00
CA ALA A 426 3.38 7.34 -34.32
C ALA A 426 2.45 6.96 -33.12
N GLY A 427 2.94 6.74 -31.90
CA GLY A 427 2.18 6.83 -30.63
C GLY A 427 0.99 5.86 -30.42
N SER A 428 0.67 5.02 -31.41
CA SER A 428 -0.53 4.18 -31.44
C SER A 428 -0.50 3.10 -30.36
N ARG A 429 0.65 2.44 -30.17
CA ARG A 429 0.84 1.38 -29.15
C ARG A 429 0.62 1.89 -27.72
N ASN A 430 1.28 2.98 -27.35
CA ASN A 430 1.19 3.55 -26.01
C ASN A 430 -0.24 4.00 -25.64
N LEU A 431 -0.93 4.63 -26.60
CA LEU A 431 -2.32 5.05 -26.44
C LEU A 431 -3.26 3.85 -26.27
N ILE A 432 -3.12 2.82 -27.12
CA ILE A 432 -3.93 1.59 -27.06
C ILE A 432 -3.72 0.87 -25.72
N ALA A 433 -2.47 0.75 -25.27
CA ALA A 433 -2.14 0.15 -23.97
C ALA A 433 -2.76 0.94 -22.81
N SER A 434 -2.70 2.27 -22.85
CA SER A 434 -3.29 3.14 -21.83
C SER A 434 -4.82 3.01 -21.79
N LEU A 435 -5.48 3.02 -22.96
CA LEU A 435 -6.93 2.86 -23.07
C LEU A 435 -7.40 1.48 -22.62
N ASN A 436 -6.69 0.41 -23.00
CA ASN A 436 -7.01 -0.94 -22.55
C ASN A 436 -6.94 -1.04 -21.02
N GLN A 437 -5.92 -0.42 -20.43
CA GLN A 437 -5.73 -0.41 -18.99
C GLN A 437 -6.84 0.36 -18.25
N ILE A 438 -7.34 1.45 -18.84
CA ILE A 438 -8.53 2.15 -18.36
C ILE A 438 -9.77 1.25 -18.44
N VAL A 439 -9.96 0.55 -19.56
CA VAL A 439 -11.10 -0.35 -19.77
C VAL A 439 -11.14 -1.47 -18.72
N ILE A 440 -9.99 -2.12 -18.44
CA ILE A 440 -9.89 -3.18 -17.43
C ILE A 440 -10.38 -2.69 -16.06
N GLU A 441 -9.94 -1.50 -15.63
CA GLU A 441 -10.36 -0.96 -14.34
C GLU A 441 -11.82 -0.51 -14.35
N LEU A 442 -12.29 0.15 -15.41
CA LEU A 442 -13.69 0.59 -15.47
C LEU A 442 -14.64 -0.60 -15.41
N LEU A 443 -14.34 -1.67 -16.15
CA LEU A 443 -15.14 -2.90 -16.13
C LEU A 443 -15.08 -3.59 -14.76
N SER A 444 -13.89 -3.69 -14.15
CA SER A 444 -13.72 -4.23 -12.79
C SER A 444 -14.50 -3.42 -11.75
N TYR A 445 -14.52 -2.10 -11.89
CA TYR A 445 -15.25 -1.21 -11.00
C TYR A 445 -16.78 -1.36 -11.17
N ILE A 446 -17.28 -1.41 -12.40
CA ILE A 446 -18.69 -1.69 -12.70
C ILE A 446 -19.10 -2.99 -12.02
N GLN A 447 -18.32 -4.07 -12.21
CA GLN A 447 -18.60 -5.37 -11.61
C GLN A 447 -18.67 -5.30 -10.07
N ARG A 448 -17.69 -4.64 -9.42
CA ARG A 448 -17.68 -4.50 -7.95
C ARG A 448 -18.94 -3.78 -7.45
N LEU A 449 -19.38 -2.74 -8.15
CA LEU A 449 -20.58 -1.98 -7.79
C LEU A 449 -21.86 -2.77 -8.03
N GLU A 450 -21.96 -3.50 -9.14
CA GLU A 450 -23.14 -4.33 -9.44
C GLU A 450 -23.26 -5.52 -8.50
N VAL A 451 -22.17 -6.21 -8.17
CA VAL A 451 -22.17 -7.34 -7.23
C VAL A 451 -22.45 -6.90 -5.79
N SER A 452 -21.91 -5.76 -5.37
CA SER A 452 -22.24 -5.21 -4.04
C SER A 452 -23.67 -4.66 -4.00
N GLY A 453 -24.16 -4.09 -5.10
CA GLY A 453 -25.51 -3.57 -5.23
C GLY A 453 -26.60 -4.64 -5.30
N SER A 454 -26.34 -5.78 -5.95
CA SER A 454 -27.34 -6.85 -6.15
C SER A 454 -27.77 -7.54 -4.85
N ARG A 455 -26.98 -7.40 -3.78
CA ARG A 455 -27.30 -7.87 -2.44
C ARG A 455 -28.21 -6.91 -1.66
N LEU A 456 -28.35 -5.67 -2.13
CA LEU A 456 -29.15 -4.64 -1.48
C LEU A 456 -30.59 -4.70 -1.99
N GLY A 457 -31.56 -4.60 -1.07
CA GLY A 457 -33.00 -4.52 -1.41
C GLY A 457 -33.41 -3.13 -1.90
N GLU A 458 -34.70 -2.80 -1.80
CA GLU A 458 -35.17 -1.44 -2.09
C GLU A 458 -34.81 -0.45 -0.96
N PRO A 459 -34.48 0.81 -1.29
CA PRO A 459 -34.06 1.81 -0.31
C PRO A 459 -35.22 2.19 0.60
N LYS A 460 -34.96 2.21 1.92
CA LYS A 460 -35.96 2.47 2.97
C LYS A 460 -36.02 3.94 3.41
N ASN A 461 -34.98 4.72 3.13
CA ASN A 461 -34.86 6.12 3.54
C ASN A 461 -34.10 6.94 2.48
N LEU A 462 -34.09 8.27 2.63
CA LEU A 462 -33.41 9.17 1.69
C LEU A 462 -31.89 8.94 1.59
N LYS A 463 -31.22 8.55 2.68
CA LYS A 463 -29.77 8.23 2.66
C LYS A 463 -29.47 7.08 1.70
N GLN A 464 -30.29 6.03 1.75
CA GLN A 464 -30.19 4.87 0.87
C GLN A 464 -30.56 5.21 -0.58
N VAL A 465 -31.58 6.06 -0.79
CA VAL A 465 -31.95 6.55 -2.13
C VAL A 465 -30.78 7.28 -2.79
N PHE A 466 -30.15 8.23 -2.09
CA PHE A 466 -29.01 8.96 -2.64
C PHE A 466 -27.78 8.06 -2.84
N ALA A 467 -27.51 7.13 -1.93
CA ALA A 467 -26.42 6.17 -2.10
C ALA A 467 -26.65 5.23 -3.31
N LYS A 468 -27.90 4.79 -3.55
CA LYS A 468 -28.30 4.03 -4.74
C LYS A 468 -28.06 4.86 -6.01
N GLN A 469 -28.55 6.10 -6.05
CA GLN A 469 -28.37 7.02 -7.18
C GLN A 469 -26.89 7.27 -7.49
N PHE A 470 -26.06 7.52 -6.48
CA PHE A 470 -24.61 7.67 -6.64
C PHE A 470 -23.98 6.44 -7.31
N ARG A 471 -24.34 5.23 -6.84
CA ARG A 471 -23.82 3.98 -7.40
C ARG A 471 -24.24 3.80 -8.86
N GLU A 472 -25.52 3.99 -9.16
CA GLU A 472 -26.07 3.85 -10.51
C GLU A 472 -25.45 4.86 -11.48
N SER A 473 -25.26 6.10 -11.04
CA SER A 473 -24.64 7.15 -11.86
C SER A 473 -23.17 6.84 -12.18
N HIS A 474 -22.40 6.39 -11.19
CA HIS A 474 -21.02 5.98 -11.39
C HIS A 474 -20.88 4.75 -12.31
N ILE A 475 -21.84 3.82 -12.27
CA ILE A 475 -21.91 2.71 -13.23
C ILE A 475 -22.17 3.26 -14.64
N GLY A 476 -23.16 4.15 -14.79
CA GLY A 476 -23.49 4.79 -16.08
C GLY A 476 -22.31 5.56 -16.68
N LEU A 477 -21.66 6.40 -15.88
CA LEU A 477 -20.46 7.14 -16.25
C LEU A 477 -19.33 6.21 -16.72
N SER A 478 -19.07 5.14 -15.96
CA SER A 478 -18.03 4.17 -16.30
C SER A 478 -18.34 3.42 -17.60
N ARG A 479 -19.62 3.08 -17.85
CA ARG A 479 -20.07 2.45 -19.10
C ARG A 479 -19.88 3.37 -20.31
N MET A 480 -20.21 4.66 -20.17
CA MET A 480 -19.96 5.66 -21.23
C MET A 480 -18.46 5.77 -21.54
N ALA A 481 -17.61 5.76 -20.51
CA ALA A 481 -16.15 5.78 -20.67
C ALA A 481 -15.60 4.50 -21.34
N VAL A 482 -16.12 3.32 -20.98
CA VAL A 482 -15.79 2.06 -21.67
C VAL A 482 -16.20 2.13 -23.13
N PHE A 483 -17.36 2.71 -23.46
CA PHE A 483 -17.81 2.86 -24.84
C PHE A 483 -16.85 3.72 -25.67
N VAL A 484 -16.45 4.90 -25.16
CA VAL A 484 -15.53 5.80 -25.86
C VAL A 484 -14.16 5.15 -26.04
N ALA A 485 -13.62 4.49 -25.01
CA ALA A 485 -12.36 3.77 -25.13
C ALA A 485 -12.46 2.60 -26.14
N ASN A 486 -13.56 1.83 -26.10
CA ASN A 486 -13.80 0.74 -27.04
C ASN A 486 -13.94 1.24 -28.49
N TRP A 487 -14.58 2.39 -28.72
CA TRP A 487 -14.65 3.01 -30.04
C TRP A 487 -13.25 3.23 -30.63
N THR A 488 -12.34 3.81 -29.86
CA THR A 488 -10.94 4.02 -30.27
C THR A 488 -10.20 2.70 -30.48
N LEU A 489 -10.41 1.70 -29.62
CA LEU A 489 -9.81 0.36 -29.77
C LEU A 489 -10.31 -0.38 -31.02
N VAL A 490 -11.61 -0.33 -31.34
CA VAL A 490 -12.18 -0.98 -32.53
C VAL A 490 -11.63 -0.35 -33.82
N ARG A 491 -11.48 0.98 -33.85
CA ARG A 491 -10.84 1.70 -34.98
C ARG A 491 -9.39 1.28 -35.21
N SER A 492 -8.67 0.89 -34.16
CA SER A 492 -7.29 0.38 -34.31
C SER A 492 -7.22 -1.03 -34.94
N ARG A 493 -8.29 -1.84 -34.81
CA ARG A 493 -8.35 -3.23 -35.30
C ARG A 493 -8.75 -3.35 -36.77
N ARG A 494 -9.69 -2.51 -37.23
CA ARG A 494 -10.14 -2.53 -38.63
C ARG A 494 -9.39 -1.47 -39.42
N ALA A 495 -8.76 -1.85 -40.54
CA ALA A 495 -8.56 -0.89 -41.62
C ALA A 495 -9.96 -0.43 -42.03
N LEU A 496 -10.19 0.88 -42.11
CA LEU A 496 -11.47 1.43 -42.56
C LEU A 496 -11.63 1.15 -44.06
N GLU A 497 -11.91 -0.09 -44.44
CA GLU A 497 -12.30 -0.44 -45.79
C GLU A 497 -13.73 -1.02 -45.77
N GLU A 498 -14.57 -0.40 -46.59
CA GLU A 498 -15.98 -0.68 -46.94
C GLU A 498 -17.13 -0.06 -46.09
N GLY A 499 -16.90 0.52 -44.90
CA GLY A 499 -17.99 1.15 -44.09
C GLY A 499 -17.66 2.54 -43.54
N GLY A 500 -18.62 3.47 -43.58
CA GLY A 500 -18.46 4.84 -43.08
C GLY A 500 -18.34 4.92 -41.55
N ARG A 501 -17.75 6.01 -41.01
CA ARG A 501 -17.63 6.24 -39.55
C ARG A 501 -18.97 6.13 -38.82
N GLU A 502 -20.04 6.60 -39.44
CA GLU A 502 -21.39 6.53 -38.87
C GLU A 502 -21.91 5.09 -38.78
N GLU A 503 -21.71 4.26 -39.81
CA GLU A 503 -22.19 2.88 -39.85
C GLU A 503 -21.54 2.00 -38.77
N VAL A 504 -20.23 2.18 -38.55
CA VAL A 504 -19.51 1.46 -37.49
C VAL A 504 -20.02 1.88 -36.11
N LEU A 505 -20.30 3.17 -35.91
CA LEU A 505 -20.81 3.70 -34.65
C LEU A 505 -22.23 3.21 -34.38
N ASP A 506 -23.11 3.28 -35.37
CA ASP A 506 -24.49 2.82 -35.27
C ASP A 506 -24.54 1.30 -35.02
N GLY A 507 -23.62 0.53 -35.66
CA GLY A 507 -23.43 -0.89 -35.38
C GLY A 507 -23.04 -1.17 -33.92
N LEU A 508 -22.12 -0.40 -33.34
CA LEU A 508 -21.73 -0.55 -31.93
C LEU A 508 -22.84 -0.11 -30.96
N LEU A 509 -23.56 0.98 -31.26
CA LEU A 509 -24.69 1.46 -30.46
C LEU A 509 -25.87 0.46 -30.48
N SER A 510 -26.08 -0.25 -31.58
CA SER A 510 -27.13 -1.27 -31.71
C SER A 510 -26.91 -2.49 -30.80
N ARG A 511 -25.65 -2.79 -30.45
CA ARG A 511 -25.29 -3.88 -29.53
C ARG A 511 -25.66 -3.58 -28.06
N ILE A 512 -26.01 -2.34 -27.74
CA ILE A 512 -26.27 -1.89 -26.37
C ILE A 512 -27.80 -1.82 -26.13
N PRO A 513 -28.32 -2.60 -25.16
CA PRO A 513 -29.74 -2.55 -24.80
C PRO A 513 -30.19 -1.18 -24.29
N GLU A 514 -31.47 -0.85 -24.47
CA GLU A 514 -32.05 0.42 -23.99
C GLU A 514 -32.02 0.57 -22.46
N GLN A 515 -31.96 -0.54 -21.72
CA GLN A 515 -31.82 -0.53 -20.26
C GLN A 515 -30.47 0.01 -19.79
N ILE A 516 -29.44 -0.03 -20.65
CA ILE A 516 -28.11 0.48 -20.34
C ILE A 516 -27.95 1.91 -20.85
N PHE A 517 -28.21 2.13 -22.15
CA PHE A 517 -28.23 3.46 -22.76
C PHE A 517 -29.59 3.73 -23.37
N ASP A 518 -30.31 4.68 -22.79
CA ASP A 518 -31.53 5.25 -23.37
C ASP A 518 -31.24 6.03 -24.67
N GLY A 519 -32.29 6.41 -25.39
CA GLY A 519 -32.17 7.13 -26.66
C GLY A 519 -31.44 8.48 -26.54
N GLU A 520 -31.56 9.15 -25.39
CA GLU A 520 -30.88 10.42 -25.14
C GLU A 520 -29.35 10.22 -24.98
N LYS A 521 -28.94 9.23 -24.18
CA LYS A 521 -27.53 8.86 -23.99
C LYS A 521 -26.90 8.37 -25.29
N LYS A 522 -27.61 7.56 -26.08
CA LYS A 522 -27.16 7.13 -27.41
C LYS A 522 -26.95 8.33 -28.34
N GLY A 523 -27.91 9.27 -28.35
CA GLY A 523 -27.80 10.51 -29.13
C GLY A 523 -26.60 11.37 -28.73
N LYS A 524 -26.37 11.55 -27.42
CA LYS A 524 -25.21 12.30 -26.88
C LYS A 524 -23.88 11.65 -27.24
N ILE A 525 -23.77 10.32 -27.11
CA ILE A 525 -22.56 9.57 -27.51
C ILE A 525 -22.31 9.77 -29.01
N ARG A 526 -23.36 9.67 -29.84
CA ARG A 526 -23.28 9.86 -31.29
C ARG A 526 -22.78 11.25 -31.64
N GLU A 527 -23.41 12.29 -31.08
CA GLU A 527 -23.00 13.68 -31.29
C GLU A 527 -21.54 13.91 -30.89
N ARG A 528 -21.12 13.40 -29.73
CA ARG A 528 -19.75 13.59 -29.22
C ARG A 528 -18.68 12.91 -30.05
N ILE A 529 -18.94 11.69 -30.52
CA ILE A 529 -17.98 10.93 -31.34
C ILE A 529 -17.88 11.54 -32.75
N LEU A 530 -18.99 11.99 -33.34
CA LEU A 530 -18.98 12.54 -34.69
C LEU A 530 -18.47 13.99 -34.76
N SER A 531 -18.61 14.76 -33.68
CA SER A 531 -18.17 16.17 -33.64
C SER A 531 -16.68 16.37 -33.34
N ARG A 532 -15.92 15.31 -33.03
CA ARG A 532 -14.51 15.42 -32.58
C ARG A 532 -13.58 14.39 -33.21
N GLU A 533 -12.33 14.79 -33.40
CA GLU A 533 -11.26 13.91 -33.82
C GLU A 533 -10.68 13.12 -32.63
N SER A 534 -10.23 11.90 -32.88
CA SER A 534 -9.58 11.04 -31.87
C SER A 534 -8.07 11.31 -31.83
N LEU A 535 -7.44 11.01 -30.70
CA LEU A 535 -5.98 10.95 -30.57
C LEU A 535 -5.32 9.94 -31.53
N LEU A 536 -6.07 8.94 -32.00
CA LEU A 536 -5.62 8.03 -33.05
C LEU A 536 -5.96 8.62 -34.42
N SER A 537 -4.93 8.95 -35.20
CA SER A 537 -5.08 9.52 -36.54
C SER A 537 -5.62 8.49 -37.56
N ASP A 538 -6.28 8.94 -38.63
CA ASP A 538 -6.92 8.04 -39.60
C ASP A 538 -5.93 7.12 -40.34
N HIS A 539 -4.69 7.58 -40.53
CA HIS A 539 -3.60 6.80 -41.14
C HIS A 539 -3.09 5.65 -40.24
N GLN A 540 -3.51 5.60 -38.97
CA GLN A 540 -3.14 4.58 -37.97
C GLN A 540 -4.27 3.56 -37.73
N SER A 541 -5.20 3.44 -38.67
CA SER A 541 -6.23 2.39 -38.66
C SER A 541 -5.65 1.04 -39.12
N GLY A 542 -6.14 -0.07 -38.54
CA GLY A 542 -5.64 -1.42 -38.88
C GLY A 542 -4.18 -1.67 -38.46
N VAL A 543 -3.83 -1.26 -37.26
CA VAL A 543 -2.49 -1.44 -36.65
C VAL A 543 -2.46 -2.54 -35.61
N LEU A 544 -3.61 -2.97 -35.09
CA LEU A 544 -3.72 -3.96 -34.00
C LEU A 544 -4.11 -5.35 -34.55
N PHE A 545 -3.16 -6.29 -34.59
CA PHE A 545 -3.34 -7.64 -35.18
C PHE A 545 -3.36 -8.75 -34.13
N ARG A 546 -4.23 -9.75 -34.31
CA ARG A 546 -4.15 -11.05 -33.61
C ARG A 546 -3.18 -11.98 -34.32
N PHE A 547 -2.78 -13.07 -33.66
CA PHE A 547 -1.86 -14.05 -34.24
C PHE A 547 -2.35 -14.57 -35.61
N GLU A 548 -3.63 -14.91 -35.72
CA GLU A 548 -4.21 -15.40 -36.98
C GLU A 548 -4.20 -14.35 -38.10
N ASP A 549 -4.37 -13.08 -37.73
CA ASP A 549 -4.39 -11.94 -38.66
C ASP A 549 -2.97 -11.62 -39.18
N LEU A 550 -1.91 -11.93 -38.42
CA LEU A 550 -0.51 -11.69 -38.82
C LEU A 550 -0.13 -12.45 -40.10
N PHE A 551 -0.69 -13.64 -40.32
CA PHE A 551 -0.41 -14.42 -41.54
C PHE A 551 -0.92 -13.73 -42.81
N GLN A 552 -1.93 -12.86 -42.71
CA GLN A 552 -2.45 -12.11 -43.86
C GLN A 552 -1.45 -11.06 -44.37
N LEU A 553 -0.49 -10.63 -43.53
CA LEU A 553 0.56 -9.69 -43.91
C LEU A 553 1.65 -10.34 -44.77
N LEU A 554 1.76 -11.68 -44.75
CA LEU A 554 2.69 -12.44 -45.57
C LEU A 554 2.20 -12.49 -47.03
N PRO A 555 3.11 -12.62 -48.01
CA PRO A 555 2.73 -12.81 -49.41
C PRO A 555 1.82 -14.04 -49.61
N PRO A 556 0.83 -14.02 -50.53
CA PRO A 556 -0.15 -15.09 -50.69
C PRO A 556 0.42 -16.50 -50.83
N HIS A 557 1.58 -16.64 -51.47
CA HIS A 557 2.26 -17.93 -51.67
C HIS A 557 2.91 -18.49 -50.40
N LEU A 558 3.15 -17.67 -49.38
CA LEU A 558 3.75 -18.05 -48.09
C LEU A 558 2.72 -18.25 -46.98
N GLN A 559 1.54 -17.63 -47.07
CA GLN A 559 0.54 -17.64 -45.99
C GLN A 559 0.16 -19.07 -45.53
N GLY A 560 -0.17 -19.95 -46.48
CA GLY A 560 -0.57 -21.33 -46.19
C GLY A 560 0.57 -22.19 -45.62
N ILE A 561 1.78 -22.01 -46.15
CA ILE A 561 2.97 -22.77 -45.74
C ILE A 561 3.39 -22.37 -44.31
N ALA A 562 3.47 -21.06 -44.04
CA ALA A 562 3.83 -20.53 -42.73
C ALA A 562 2.81 -20.91 -41.65
N ARG A 563 1.51 -20.82 -41.96
CA ARG A 563 0.43 -21.22 -41.06
C ARG A 563 0.54 -22.69 -40.66
N GLN A 564 0.64 -23.59 -41.63
CA GLN A 564 0.75 -25.03 -41.37
C GLN A 564 1.98 -25.38 -40.50
N CYS A 565 3.11 -24.73 -40.75
CA CYS A 565 4.35 -25.00 -40.01
C CYS A 565 4.29 -24.48 -38.56
N LEU A 566 3.83 -23.25 -38.33
CA LEU A 566 3.79 -22.63 -37.00
C LEU A 566 2.66 -23.17 -36.11
N GLU A 567 1.49 -23.49 -36.67
CA GLU A 567 0.42 -24.18 -35.93
C GLU A 567 0.83 -25.61 -35.55
N GLY A 568 1.50 -26.32 -36.47
CA GLY A 568 2.08 -27.64 -36.21
C GLY A 568 3.14 -27.62 -35.11
N LEU A 569 3.99 -26.59 -35.09
CA LEU A 569 4.98 -26.35 -34.03
C LEU A 569 4.30 -26.09 -32.67
N THR A 570 3.28 -25.24 -32.65
CA THR A 570 2.54 -24.84 -31.43
C THR A 570 1.74 -26.00 -30.84
N THR A 571 1.14 -26.85 -31.68
CA THR A 571 0.36 -28.01 -31.22
C THR A 571 1.26 -29.04 -30.52
N ARG A 572 2.41 -29.37 -31.13
CA ARG A 572 3.36 -30.34 -30.56
C ARG A 572 4.04 -29.84 -29.29
N THR A 573 4.33 -28.53 -29.19
CA THR A 573 4.86 -27.95 -27.95
C THR A 573 3.85 -28.04 -26.81
N LYS A 574 2.56 -27.82 -27.07
CA LYS A 574 1.49 -27.98 -26.06
C LYS A 574 1.33 -29.43 -25.60
N GLU A 575 1.49 -30.40 -26.50
CA GLU A 575 1.44 -31.83 -26.16
C GLU A 575 2.64 -32.27 -25.31
N ALA A 576 3.83 -31.71 -25.57
CA ALA A 576 5.07 -32.12 -24.93
C ALA A 576 5.40 -31.38 -23.63
N ILE A 577 4.98 -30.11 -23.51
CA ILE A 577 5.29 -29.25 -22.37
C ILE A 577 3.96 -28.89 -21.70
N SER A 578 3.70 -29.47 -20.53
CA SER A 578 2.55 -29.12 -19.70
C SER A 578 2.90 -27.93 -18.81
N ILE A 579 2.52 -26.72 -19.23
CA ILE A 579 2.56 -25.50 -18.41
C ILE A 579 1.12 -25.20 -18.00
N ASP A 580 0.89 -24.98 -16.70
CA ASP A 580 -0.41 -24.50 -16.18
C ASP A 580 -0.64 -23.09 -16.74
N ASP A 581 -1.56 -22.96 -17.70
CA ASP A 581 -1.90 -21.69 -18.35
C ASP A 581 -2.85 -20.83 -17.49
N GLY A 582 -3.18 -21.29 -16.27
CA GLY A 582 -4.03 -20.57 -15.32
C GLY A 582 -5.48 -20.43 -15.78
N THR A 583 -5.83 -20.99 -16.93
CA THR A 583 -7.18 -21.01 -17.47
C THR A 583 -7.75 -22.40 -17.29
N GLY A 584 -8.48 -22.62 -16.20
CA GLY A 584 -9.19 -23.86 -15.91
C GLY A 584 -10.31 -24.17 -16.91
N SER A 585 -9.98 -24.48 -18.16
CA SER A 585 -10.82 -25.21 -19.12
C SER A 585 -9.99 -25.53 -20.37
N GLY A 586 -10.09 -26.76 -20.86
CA GLY A 586 -9.39 -27.26 -22.06
C GLY A 586 -9.86 -26.66 -23.39
N SER A 587 -10.18 -25.36 -23.46
CA SER A 587 -10.39 -24.66 -24.73
C SER A 587 -9.23 -23.70 -25.00
N ALA A 588 -8.45 -24.05 -26.03
CA ALA A 588 -7.31 -23.29 -26.54
C ALA A 588 -7.61 -21.79 -26.66
N THR A 589 -6.93 -20.93 -25.90
CA THR A 589 -7.06 -19.47 -26.10
C THR A 589 -5.74 -18.72 -25.84
N GLU A 590 -4.98 -18.49 -26.93
CA GLU A 590 -4.25 -17.28 -27.37
C GLU A 590 -3.51 -16.32 -26.40
N SER A 591 -3.54 -16.47 -25.08
CA SER A 591 -2.96 -15.51 -24.11
C SER A 591 -1.86 -16.09 -23.20
N GLY A 592 -1.71 -17.43 -23.17
CA GLY A 592 -0.73 -18.12 -22.32
C GLY A 592 0.69 -18.26 -22.90
N PRO A 593 1.62 -18.91 -22.17
CA PRO A 593 3.03 -19.07 -22.54
C PRO A 593 3.25 -19.68 -23.93
N HIS A 594 2.41 -20.63 -24.33
CA HIS A 594 2.46 -21.24 -25.66
C HIS A 594 2.08 -20.27 -26.78
N ALA A 595 1.18 -19.32 -26.52
CA ALA A 595 0.84 -18.30 -27.51
C ALA A 595 2.01 -17.34 -27.71
N LEU A 596 2.65 -16.90 -26.62
CA LEU A 596 3.86 -16.07 -26.67
C LEU A 596 5.00 -16.73 -27.45
N PHE A 597 5.18 -18.04 -27.27
CA PHE A 597 6.13 -18.81 -28.07
C PHE A 597 5.77 -18.82 -29.57
N ALA A 598 4.49 -18.97 -29.91
CA ALA A 598 4.03 -18.93 -31.31
C ALA A 598 4.28 -17.55 -31.96
N TYR A 599 4.01 -16.46 -31.23
CA TYR A 599 4.36 -15.10 -31.69
C TYR A 599 5.88 -14.95 -31.87
N ALA A 600 6.69 -15.47 -30.94
CA ALA A 600 8.14 -15.37 -31.01
C ALA A 600 8.69 -16.10 -32.25
N ALA A 601 8.17 -17.30 -32.52
CA ALA A 601 8.51 -18.07 -33.71
C ALA A 601 8.09 -17.35 -35.01
N PHE A 602 6.94 -16.67 -35.02
CA PHE A 602 6.51 -15.86 -36.16
C PHE A 602 7.43 -14.66 -36.43
N ILE A 603 7.82 -13.91 -35.40
CA ILE A 603 8.77 -12.79 -35.54
C ILE A 603 10.08 -13.29 -36.15
N ASN A 604 10.63 -14.38 -35.60
CA ASN A 604 11.86 -14.96 -36.09
C ASN A 604 11.75 -15.43 -37.56
N LEU A 605 10.60 -15.97 -37.97
CA LEU A 605 10.35 -16.35 -39.36
C LEU A 605 10.41 -15.13 -40.29
N VAL A 606 9.72 -14.04 -39.92
CA VAL A 606 9.71 -12.81 -40.73
C VAL A 606 11.11 -12.21 -40.84
N ILE A 607 11.85 -12.15 -39.72
CA ILE A 607 13.24 -11.67 -39.71
C ILE A 607 14.15 -12.57 -40.55
N ALA A 608 13.99 -13.89 -40.51
CA ALA A 608 14.78 -14.82 -41.33
C ALA A 608 14.53 -14.63 -42.83
N ILE A 609 13.27 -14.43 -43.24
CA ILE A 609 12.92 -14.12 -44.64
C ILE A 609 13.51 -12.77 -45.06
N HIS A 610 13.41 -11.75 -44.20
CA HIS A 610 13.99 -10.43 -44.47
C HIS A 610 15.51 -10.50 -44.64
N ARG A 611 16.22 -11.26 -43.78
CA ARG A 611 17.67 -11.45 -43.86
C ARG A 611 18.10 -12.23 -45.11
N HIS A 612 17.28 -13.18 -45.58
CA HIS A 612 17.54 -13.94 -46.80
C HIS A 612 17.30 -13.09 -48.05
N ASN A 613 16.11 -12.48 -48.17
CA ASN A 613 15.77 -11.58 -49.28
C ASN A 613 14.59 -10.65 -48.90
N PRO A 614 14.85 -9.35 -48.62
CA PRO A 614 13.82 -8.38 -48.25
C PRO A 614 12.69 -8.23 -49.27
N SER A 615 12.95 -8.46 -50.56
CA SER A 615 11.95 -8.33 -51.64
C SER A 615 10.86 -9.41 -51.61
N GLN A 616 11.05 -10.45 -50.80
CA GLN A 616 10.06 -11.52 -50.60
C GLN A 616 8.98 -11.13 -49.59
N LEU A 617 9.13 -10.07 -48.80
CA LEU A 617 8.12 -9.59 -47.85
C LEU A 617 7.29 -8.44 -48.43
N SER A 618 6.10 -8.20 -47.86
CA SER A 618 5.35 -6.99 -48.15
C SER A 618 6.13 -5.74 -47.72
N PRO A 619 5.98 -4.57 -48.38
CA PRO A 619 6.70 -3.35 -48.01
C PRO A 619 6.54 -3.01 -46.52
N ARG A 620 5.34 -3.21 -45.97
CA ARG A 620 5.04 -3.01 -44.55
C ARG A 620 5.88 -3.91 -43.62
N LEU A 621 5.97 -5.21 -43.91
CA LEU A 621 6.77 -6.15 -43.10
C LEU A 621 8.27 -5.95 -43.29
N SER A 622 8.71 -5.55 -44.49
CA SER A 622 10.12 -5.27 -44.76
C SER A 622 10.60 -4.05 -43.97
N THR A 623 9.86 -2.93 -44.01
CA THR A 623 10.17 -1.73 -43.21
C THR A 623 10.13 -2.02 -41.71
N TRP A 624 9.15 -2.83 -41.26
CA TRP A 624 9.04 -3.21 -39.86
C TRP A 624 10.20 -4.12 -39.41
N SER A 625 10.65 -5.05 -40.26
CA SER A 625 11.81 -5.92 -39.97
C SER A 625 13.11 -5.12 -39.88
N GLU A 626 13.31 -4.19 -40.81
CA GLU A 626 14.43 -3.26 -40.78
C GLU A 626 14.41 -2.38 -39.52
N PHE A 627 13.24 -1.87 -39.15
CA PHE A 627 13.03 -1.14 -37.91
C PHE A 627 13.42 -1.97 -36.68
N LEU A 628 12.95 -3.22 -36.58
CA LEU A 628 13.26 -4.09 -35.45
C LEU A 628 14.75 -4.40 -35.35
N LEU A 629 15.43 -4.69 -36.45
CA LEU A 629 16.87 -5.00 -36.44
C LEU A 629 17.73 -3.77 -36.15
N ASN A 630 17.28 -2.57 -36.56
CA ASN A 630 17.95 -1.32 -36.24
C ASN A 630 17.76 -0.91 -34.77
N THR A 631 16.58 -1.21 -34.21
CA THR A 631 16.23 -0.85 -32.83
C THR A 631 16.76 -1.88 -31.83
N TYR A 632 16.64 -3.17 -32.13
CA TYR A 632 17.04 -4.29 -31.28
C TYR A 632 18.16 -5.07 -31.96
N PRO A 633 19.42 -4.97 -31.49
CA PRO A 633 20.54 -5.62 -32.17
C PRO A 633 20.36 -7.14 -32.19
N ALA A 634 20.78 -7.77 -33.30
CA ALA A 634 20.73 -9.23 -33.44
C ALA A 634 21.53 -9.91 -32.32
N PRO A 635 21.07 -11.07 -31.82
CA PRO A 635 21.72 -11.74 -30.71
C PRO A 635 23.09 -12.32 -31.15
N PRO A 636 24.09 -12.35 -30.25
CA PRO A 636 25.40 -12.93 -30.54
C PRO A 636 25.29 -14.44 -30.82
N SER A 637 26.11 -14.94 -31.73
CA SER A 637 26.11 -16.35 -32.16
C SER A 637 27.04 -17.25 -31.34
N ASP A 638 27.82 -16.69 -30.42
CA ASP A 638 28.88 -17.38 -29.68
C ASP A 638 28.65 -17.46 -28.15
N VAL A 639 27.62 -16.81 -27.63
CA VAL A 639 27.32 -16.75 -26.19
C VAL A 639 25.89 -17.22 -25.92
N SER A 640 25.69 -18.01 -24.86
CA SER A 640 24.36 -18.34 -24.37
C SER A 640 23.69 -17.07 -23.84
N TRP A 641 22.74 -16.54 -24.58
CA TRP A 641 21.99 -15.37 -24.15
C TRP A 641 20.90 -15.79 -23.17
N THR A 642 20.59 -14.96 -22.18
CA THR A 642 19.63 -15.25 -21.10
C THR A 642 18.71 -14.06 -20.89
N LEU A 643 17.43 -14.30 -20.62
CA LEU A 643 16.49 -13.26 -20.23
C LEU A 643 16.70 -12.84 -18.76
N PRO A 644 16.37 -11.59 -18.40
CA PRO A 644 16.44 -11.11 -17.02
C PRO A 644 15.37 -11.71 -16.09
N ASP A 645 14.21 -12.12 -16.64
CA ASP A 645 13.13 -12.73 -15.89
C ASP A 645 13.33 -14.25 -15.78
N GLU A 646 13.53 -14.76 -14.56
CA GLU A 646 13.80 -16.18 -14.32
C GLU A 646 12.62 -17.09 -14.71
N THR A 647 11.39 -16.57 -14.68
CA THR A 647 10.19 -17.33 -15.07
C THR A 647 10.12 -17.48 -16.58
N ASP A 648 10.29 -16.37 -17.31
CA ASP A 648 10.33 -16.38 -18.77
C ASP A 648 11.54 -17.18 -19.29
N GLU A 649 12.69 -17.10 -18.61
CA GLU A 649 13.87 -17.89 -18.93
C GLU A 649 13.63 -19.40 -18.70
N THR A 650 12.93 -19.77 -17.62
CA THR A 650 12.57 -21.17 -17.35
C THR A 650 11.62 -21.72 -18.42
N ILE A 651 10.62 -20.93 -18.80
CA ILE A 651 9.65 -21.28 -19.85
C ILE A 651 10.35 -21.43 -21.20
N LEU A 652 11.19 -20.46 -21.59
CA LEU A 652 11.94 -20.55 -22.85
C LEU A 652 12.96 -21.68 -22.87
N SER A 653 13.59 -21.99 -21.73
CA SER A 653 14.51 -23.14 -21.61
C SER A 653 13.77 -24.47 -21.81
N ALA A 654 12.51 -24.58 -21.35
CA ALA A 654 11.68 -25.75 -21.64
C ALA A 654 11.33 -25.85 -23.14
N PHE A 655 11.02 -24.72 -23.79
CA PHE A 655 10.82 -24.69 -25.25
C PHE A 655 12.09 -25.02 -26.03
N ASP A 656 13.25 -24.57 -25.57
CA ASP A 656 14.56 -24.87 -26.15
C ASP A 656 14.86 -26.39 -26.10
N SER A 657 14.71 -27.02 -24.93
CA SER A 657 14.85 -28.48 -24.81
C SER A 657 13.88 -29.23 -25.72
N PHE A 658 12.63 -28.78 -25.85
CA PHE A 658 11.70 -29.36 -26.83
C PHE A 658 12.21 -29.23 -28.28
N ILE A 659 12.72 -28.06 -28.66
CA ILE A 659 13.24 -27.84 -30.02
C ILE A 659 14.44 -28.75 -30.31
N ASN A 660 15.34 -28.93 -29.35
CA ASN A 660 16.54 -29.76 -29.53
C ASN A 660 16.22 -31.27 -29.51
N ASP A 661 15.37 -31.70 -28.60
CA ASP A 661 15.19 -33.12 -28.30
C ASP A 661 14.02 -33.74 -29.08
N HIS A 662 12.99 -32.96 -29.40
CA HIS A 662 11.68 -33.48 -29.85
C HIS A 662 11.21 -32.92 -31.20
N LEU A 663 11.85 -31.88 -31.75
CA LEU A 663 11.40 -31.29 -33.00
C LEU A 663 11.82 -32.14 -34.22
N PRO A 664 10.88 -32.74 -34.98
CA PRO A 664 11.24 -33.45 -36.18
C PRO A 664 11.50 -32.42 -37.28
N GLY A 665 12.70 -32.44 -37.89
CA GLY A 665 13.04 -31.59 -39.05
C GLY A 665 12.06 -31.67 -40.23
N LYS A 666 11.10 -32.61 -40.23
CA LYS A 666 9.99 -32.72 -41.19
C LYS A 666 8.92 -31.61 -41.07
N VAL A 667 8.68 -31.05 -39.88
CA VAL A 667 7.58 -30.08 -39.65
C VAL A 667 7.90 -28.72 -40.27
N LEU A 668 9.14 -28.25 -40.14
CA LEU A 668 9.58 -26.94 -40.63
C LEU A 668 10.26 -27.00 -42.02
N ARG A 669 10.52 -28.21 -42.56
CA ARG A 669 11.15 -28.41 -43.87
C ARG A 669 10.55 -27.59 -45.02
N PRO A 670 9.23 -27.38 -45.11
CA PRO A 670 8.64 -26.58 -46.19
C PRO A 670 9.10 -25.12 -46.23
N LEU A 671 9.59 -24.56 -45.10
CA LEU A 671 10.06 -23.18 -45.01
C LEU A 671 11.52 -22.98 -45.45
N THR A 672 12.29 -24.07 -45.59
CA THR A 672 13.73 -24.04 -45.95
C THR A 672 14.08 -23.16 -47.17
N PRO A 673 13.29 -23.11 -48.26
CA PRO A 673 13.62 -22.27 -49.43
C PRO A 673 13.56 -20.76 -49.19
N TRP A 674 13.00 -20.31 -48.06
CA TRP A 674 12.64 -18.92 -47.79
C TRP A 674 13.43 -18.30 -46.63
N VAL A 675 14.20 -19.10 -45.91
CA VAL A 675 14.97 -18.66 -44.73
C VAL A 675 16.46 -18.70 -45.02
N ASP A 676 17.21 -17.84 -44.34
CA ASP A 676 18.65 -17.60 -44.55
C ASP A 676 19.53 -18.83 -44.27
N ARG A 677 19.13 -19.71 -43.34
CA ARG A 677 19.83 -20.96 -43.02
C ARG A 677 18.88 -22.16 -42.83
N PRO A 678 19.25 -23.36 -43.32
CA PRO A 678 18.44 -24.57 -43.20
C PRO A 678 18.40 -25.12 -41.78
N ILE A 679 17.40 -25.96 -41.49
CA ILE A 679 17.19 -26.60 -40.18
C ILE A 679 18.30 -27.63 -39.92
N PRO A 680 19.00 -27.59 -38.76
CA PRO A 680 20.02 -28.57 -38.40
C PRO A 680 19.48 -30.01 -38.31
N ALA A 681 20.34 -31.00 -38.51
CA ALA A 681 19.97 -32.41 -38.30
C ALA A 681 19.93 -32.74 -36.79
N GLN A 682 19.07 -33.70 -36.41
CA GLN A 682 18.87 -34.06 -35.00
C GLN A 682 20.20 -34.52 -34.35
N GLY A 683 20.68 -33.78 -33.34
CA GLY A 683 21.92 -34.07 -32.62
C GLY A 683 23.19 -33.34 -33.09
N GLU A 684 23.11 -32.43 -34.06
CA GLU A 684 24.23 -31.53 -34.40
C GLU A 684 24.49 -30.53 -33.27
N ARG A 685 25.77 -30.33 -32.89
CA ARG A 685 26.18 -29.57 -31.69
C ARG A 685 26.50 -28.09 -31.96
N ASP A 686 26.32 -27.61 -33.19
CA ASP A 686 26.63 -26.21 -33.58
C ASP A 686 25.34 -25.50 -34.02
N VAL A 687 24.50 -25.20 -33.03
CA VAL A 687 23.07 -24.82 -33.19
C VAL A 687 22.85 -23.32 -32.91
N SER A 688 23.91 -22.51 -32.83
CA SER A 688 23.79 -21.16 -32.26
C SER A 688 23.24 -20.09 -33.22
N ASP A 689 23.31 -20.30 -34.54
CA ASP A 689 23.09 -19.25 -35.56
C ASP A 689 21.99 -19.55 -36.60
N TRP A 690 21.00 -20.41 -36.26
CA TRP A 690 19.77 -20.59 -37.07
C TRP A 690 18.61 -19.75 -36.52
N TRP A 691 17.60 -19.47 -37.33
CA TRP A 691 16.55 -18.49 -37.02
C TRP A 691 15.62 -18.83 -35.84
N LEU A 692 15.54 -20.10 -35.41
CA LEU A 692 14.85 -20.51 -34.18
C LEU A 692 15.84 -20.97 -33.09
N SER A 693 17.11 -20.53 -33.17
CA SER A 693 18.06 -20.84 -32.12
C SER A 693 17.61 -20.28 -30.76
N PRO A 694 18.13 -20.82 -29.66
CA PRO A 694 17.74 -20.37 -28.32
C PRO A 694 18.00 -18.87 -28.11
N ASN A 695 19.03 -18.34 -28.78
CA ASN A 695 19.35 -16.92 -28.77
C ASN A 695 18.32 -16.10 -29.58
N TRP A 696 17.93 -16.56 -30.77
CA TRP A 696 16.88 -15.89 -31.55
C TRP A 696 15.49 -15.97 -30.88
N LEU A 697 15.17 -17.05 -30.16
CA LEU A 697 13.91 -17.15 -29.41
C LEU A 697 13.86 -16.16 -28.24
N ARG A 698 14.96 -16.03 -27.50
CA ARG A 698 15.10 -14.98 -26.47
C ARG A 698 15.05 -13.58 -27.08
N TRP A 699 15.52 -13.42 -28.32
CA TRP A 699 15.45 -12.16 -29.06
C TRP A 699 14.02 -11.75 -29.31
N ALA A 700 13.27 -12.66 -29.95
CA ALA A 700 11.89 -12.43 -30.23
C ALA A 700 11.08 -12.23 -28.95
N ARG A 701 11.37 -12.96 -27.86
CA ARG A 701 10.69 -12.73 -26.57
C ARG A 701 10.88 -11.31 -26.05
N LEU A 702 12.11 -10.79 -26.05
CA LEU A 702 12.39 -9.41 -25.63
C LEU A 702 11.66 -8.40 -26.52
N VAL A 703 11.68 -8.60 -27.84
CA VAL A 703 10.96 -7.72 -28.78
C VAL A 703 9.46 -7.74 -28.50
N LEU A 704 8.87 -8.91 -28.24
CA LEU A 704 7.45 -9.03 -27.90
C LEU A 704 7.12 -8.23 -26.63
N GLU A 705 7.95 -8.30 -25.58
CA GLU A 705 7.72 -7.52 -24.35
C GLU A 705 7.75 -6.01 -24.58
N GLN A 706 8.59 -5.53 -25.50
CA GLN A 706 8.69 -4.09 -25.78
C GLN A 706 7.63 -3.57 -26.75
N GLU A 707 7.24 -4.38 -27.73
CA GLU A 707 6.44 -3.92 -28.88
C GLU A 707 4.98 -4.39 -28.85
N MET A 708 4.63 -5.38 -28.04
CA MET A 708 3.24 -5.85 -27.93
C MET A 708 2.39 -5.01 -26.98
N VAL A 709 1.08 -5.07 -27.21
CA VAL A 709 0.07 -4.75 -26.20
C VAL A 709 -0.48 -6.07 -25.66
N MET A 710 -0.08 -6.39 -24.44
CA MET A 710 -0.45 -7.61 -23.74
C MET A 710 -1.80 -7.47 -23.05
N ASN A 711 -2.52 -8.58 -22.88
CA ASN A 711 -3.74 -8.68 -22.07
C ASN A 711 -4.83 -7.65 -22.43
N VAL A 712 -5.10 -7.48 -23.73
CA VAL A 712 -6.17 -6.61 -24.20
C VAL A 712 -7.51 -7.31 -24.06
N VAL A 713 -8.51 -6.61 -23.53
CA VAL A 713 -9.88 -7.13 -23.43
C VAL A 713 -10.44 -7.38 -24.83
N ASP A 714 -10.87 -8.61 -25.09
CA ASP A 714 -11.26 -9.04 -26.43
C ASP A 714 -12.53 -8.34 -26.92
N ASP A 715 -13.59 -8.33 -26.10
CA ASP A 715 -14.86 -7.66 -26.39
C ASP A 715 -15.35 -6.81 -25.20
N PRO A 716 -14.81 -5.58 -25.01
CA PRO A 716 -15.19 -4.71 -23.90
C PRO A 716 -16.70 -4.43 -23.81
N LEU A 717 -17.39 -4.31 -24.94
CA LEU A 717 -18.84 -4.08 -24.97
C LEU A 717 -19.63 -5.32 -24.56
N GLY A 718 -19.19 -6.51 -25.00
CA GLY A 718 -19.79 -7.77 -24.57
C GLY A 718 -19.70 -7.96 -23.06
N GLU A 719 -18.53 -7.71 -22.48
CA GLU A 719 -18.32 -7.77 -21.02
C GLU A 719 -19.14 -6.70 -20.28
N MET A 720 -19.27 -5.50 -20.84
CA MET A 720 -20.08 -4.42 -20.28
C MET A 720 -21.59 -4.74 -20.27
N VAL A 721 -22.09 -5.47 -21.28
CA VAL A 721 -23.53 -5.78 -21.46
C VAL A 721 -23.94 -7.10 -20.80
N GLY A 722 -23.13 -8.16 -20.96
CA GLY A 722 -23.48 -9.53 -20.58
C GLY A 722 -23.32 -9.86 -19.10
N GLY A 723 -22.63 -9.00 -18.33
CA GLY A 723 -22.25 -9.28 -16.95
C GLY A 723 -21.12 -10.32 -16.84
N PHE A 724 -20.28 -10.16 -15.84
CA PHE A 724 -19.09 -10.99 -15.63
C PHE A 724 -19.41 -12.41 -15.15
N ASN A 725 -19.50 -13.38 -16.06
CA ASN A 725 -19.77 -14.80 -15.75
C ASN A 725 -18.54 -15.74 -15.86
N GLY A 726 -17.31 -15.21 -15.84
CA GLY A 726 -16.11 -16.08 -15.93
C GLY A 726 -14.76 -15.38 -16.13
N GLY A 727 -14.50 -14.24 -15.49
CA GLY A 727 -13.25 -13.47 -15.67
C GLY A 727 -13.18 -12.71 -17.00
N LEU A 728 -12.34 -11.67 -17.08
CA LEU A 728 -12.12 -10.92 -18.33
C LEU A 728 -11.43 -11.81 -19.36
N LYS A 729 -12.04 -11.98 -20.54
CA LYS A 729 -11.35 -12.61 -21.68
C LYS A 729 -10.34 -11.65 -22.26
N MET A 730 -9.06 -11.96 -22.08
CA MET A 730 -7.94 -11.15 -22.54
C MET A 730 -7.15 -11.85 -23.65
N ARG A 731 -6.61 -11.08 -24.59
CA ARG A 731 -5.80 -11.57 -25.70
C ARG A 731 -4.59 -10.68 -25.94
N ASN A 732 -3.55 -11.24 -26.53
CA ASN A 732 -2.34 -10.49 -26.89
C ASN A 732 -2.46 -9.96 -28.31
N PHE A 733 -2.04 -8.72 -28.51
CA PHE A 733 -2.08 -8.08 -29.82
C PHE A 733 -0.71 -7.54 -30.21
N PHE A 734 -0.38 -7.70 -31.49
CA PHE A 734 0.86 -7.25 -32.07
C PHE A 734 0.61 -6.04 -32.97
N ILE A 735 1.54 -5.07 -32.95
CA ILE A 735 1.45 -3.84 -33.77
C ILE A 735 2.65 -3.78 -34.72
N PRO A 736 2.53 -4.30 -35.96
CA PRO A 736 3.53 -4.14 -36.99
C PRO A 736 3.34 -2.75 -37.64
N ASP A 737 3.99 -1.74 -37.04
CA ASP A 737 4.04 -0.38 -37.55
C ASP A 737 5.30 -0.18 -38.42
N GLY A 738 5.12 0.46 -39.58
CA GLY A 738 6.18 0.74 -40.56
C GLY A 738 6.59 2.20 -40.64
N SER A 739 6.12 3.06 -39.75
CA SER A 739 6.35 4.50 -39.81
C SER A 739 7.53 4.98 -38.96
N ALA A 740 8.76 4.70 -39.40
CA ALA A 740 9.95 5.34 -38.85
C ALA A 740 10.53 6.33 -39.88
N THR A 741 10.35 7.62 -39.62
CA THR A 741 11.16 8.67 -40.25
C THR A 741 12.62 8.50 -39.79
N SER A 742 13.55 8.65 -40.73
CA SER A 742 14.98 8.40 -40.58
C SER A 742 15.63 9.23 -39.46
N HIS A 743 15.90 8.59 -38.32
CA HIS A 743 16.74 9.16 -37.25
C HIS A 743 17.83 8.16 -36.82
N PRO A 744 19.00 8.64 -36.37
CA PRO A 744 20.20 7.82 -36.24
C PRO A 744 20.05 6.76 -35.13
N PRO A 745 20.80 5.65 -35.22
CA PRO A 745 20.78 4.61 -34.21
C PRO A 745 21.33 5.16 -32.89
N LEU A 746 20.45 5.39 -31.92
CA LEU A 746 20.82 5.77 -30.56
C LEU A 746 21.27 4.52 -29.79
N ARG A 747 22.33 4.66 -29.00
CA ARG A 747 23.05 3.57 -28.32
C ARG A 747 22.17 2.86 -27.29
N LEU A 748 21.40 1.86 -27.73
CA LEU A 748 20.59 0.97 -26.89
C LEU A 748 21.42 0.19 -25.83
N ALA A 749 22.73 0.02 -26.09
CA ALA A 749 23.64 -0.71 -25.21
C ALA A 749 23.81 -0.10 -23.80
N GLN A 750 23.50 1.18 -23.60
CA GLN A 750 23.54 1.80 -22.27
C GLN A 750 22.20 1.72 -21.51
N LEU A 751 21.08 1.45 -22.19
CA LEU A 751 19.75 1.38 -21.58
C LEU A 751 19.34 -0.04 -21.19
N ILE A 752 19.78 -1.07 -21.92
CA ILE A 752 19.67 -2.48 -21.50
C ILE A 752 20.30 -2.67 -20.10
N LEU A 753 21.37 -1.93 -19.80
CA LEU A 753 22.01 -1.89 -18.48
C LEU A 753 21.28 -1.08 -17.41
N LYS A 754 20.36 -0.18 -17.78
CA LYS A 754 19.48 0.52 -16.83
C LYS A 754 18.19 -0.23 -16.53
N ARG A 755 17.68 -1.04 -17.50
CA ARG A 755 16.52 -1.92 -17.26
C ARG A 755 16.87 -3.26 -16.62
N LEU A 756 18.15 -3.64 -16.54
CA LEU A 756 18.62 -4.74 -15.67
C LEU A 756 18.34 -4.51 -14.16
N ALA A 757 17.73 -3.37 -13.78
CA ALA A 757 17.21 -3.07 -12.45
C ALA A 757 15.66 -3.10 -12.35
N LEU A 758 14.93 -3.36 -13.43
CA LEU A 758 13.46 -3.39 -13.45
C LEU A 758 12.99 -4.66 -14.18
N ALA A 759 12.53 -5.64 -13.40
CA ALA A 759 11.81 -6.81 -13.90
C ALA A 759 10.60 -6.38 -14.76
N PRO A 760 10.07 -7.22 -15.67
CA PRO A 760 8.78 -6.97 -16.27
C PRO A 760 7.77 -6.86 -15.12
N LEU A 761 7.37 -5.63 -14.83
CA LEU A 761 6.25 -5.38 -13.95
C LEU A 761 5.06 -6.01 -14.66
N SER A 762 4.59 -7.15 -14.15
CA SER A 762 3.16 -7.31 -13.99
C SER A 762 2.73 -6.09 -13.16
N VAL A 763 2.41 -5.00 -13.85
CA VAL A 763 1.80 -3.84 -13.23
C VAL A 763 0.45 -4.36 -12.75
N GLN A 764 0.37 -4.80 -11.50
CA GLN A 764 -0.89 -4.80 -10.79
C GLN A 764 -1.29 -3.33 -10.69
N ILE A 765 -2.08 -2.88 -11.66
CA ILE A 765 -2.96 -1.73 -11.43
C ILE A 765 -3.97 -2.21 -10.40
N THR A 766 -3.58 -2.09 -9.14
CA THR A 766 -4.55 -2.02 -8.06
C THR A 766 -4.97 -0.57 -7.99
N MET A 767 -5.92 -0.19 -8.84
CA MET A 767 -6.79 0.93 -8.49
C MET A 767 -7.53 0.47 -7.24
N MET A 768 -7.07 0.91 -6.07
CA MET A 768 -7.59 0.42 -4.79
C MET A 768 -9.08 0.80 -4.66
N SER A 769 -9.96 -0.13 -5.02
CA SER A 769 -11.27 -0.23 -4.39
C SER A 769 -11.01 -0.61 -2.94
N ARG A 770 -11.18 0.35 -2.03
CA ARG A 770 -11.27 0.09 -0.60
C ARG A 770 -12.51 -0.79 -0.37
N ALA A 771 -12.28 -2.09 -0.27
CA ALA A 771 -13.18 -2.97 0.46
C ALA A 771 -12.87 -2.84 1.97
N ALA A 772 -13.79 -2.19 2.67
CA ALA A 772 -14.11 -2.25 4.10
C ALA A 772 -12.98 -2.62 5.09
N VAL A 773 -12.54 -1.60 5.83
CA VAL A 773 -12.05 -1.73 7.22
C VAL A 773 -13.30 -1.79 8.11
N PRO A 774 -13.49 -2.81 8.97
CA PRO A 774 -14.43 -2.70 10.09
C PRO A 774 -13.95 -1.64 11.07
N SER A 775 -14.91 -0.88 11.57
CA SER A 775 -14.81 0.36 12.33
C SER A 775 -13.88 0.32 13.56
N THR A 776 -13.34 1.52 13.81
CA THR A 776 -12.42 1.95 14.86
C THR A 776 -12.90 1.74 16.30
N SER A 777 -11.97 1.59 17.26
CA SER A 777 -11.71 2.64 18.27
C SER A 777 -10.83 2.18 19.44
N THR A 778 -10.10 3.16 19.99
CA THR A 778 -9.31 3.14 21.24
C THR A 778 -7.82 2.86 21.05
N LEU A 779 -7.03 3.92 20.81
CA LEU A 779 -5.75 4.19 21.49
C LEU A 779 -5.08 5.43 20.90
N ALA A 780 -5.53 6.60 21.34
CA ALA A 780 -4.71 7.80 21.35
C ALA A 780 -5.31 8.79 22.35
N HIS A 781 -4.99 8.62 23.64
CA HIS A 781 -4.75 9.71 24.59
C HIS A 781 -4.25 9.07 25.89
N ILE A 782 -2.98 9.32 26.23
CA ILE A 782 -2.46 9.72 27.56
C ILE A 782 -0.93 9.88 27.40
N SER A 783 -0.54 11.13 27.15
CA SER A 783 0.78 11.75 27.31
C SER A 783 0.55 13.17 26.83
N HIS A 784 0.51 14.26 27.59
CA HIS A 784 0.96 14.66 28.92
C HIS A 784 0.05 15.87 29.26
N ARG A 785 -0.63 16.01 30.40
CA ARG A 785 -0.14 16.48 31.71
C ARG A 785 -1.39 16.66 32.58
N ALA A 786 -1.42 16.07 33.78
CA ALA A 786 -2.17 16.65 34.90
C ALA A 786 -1.63 16.05 36.20
N ALA A 787 -0.64 16.72 36.77
CA ALA A 787 -0.59 16.85 38.21
C ALA A 787 -1.70 17.85 38.59
N ALA A 788 -2.81 17.35 39.12
CA ALA A 788 -3.78 18.12 39.90
C ALA A 788 -4.67 17.13 40.69
N LEU A 789 -4.34 16.96 41.97
CA LEU A 789 -5.22 16.39 43.00
C LEU A 789 -6.33 17.41 43.34
N PRO A 790 -7.53 16.97 43.72
CA PRO A 790 -8.34 17.66 44.72
C PRO A 790 -8.26 16.92 46.06
N SER A 791 -7.97 17.69 47.10
CA SER A 791 -8.01 17.30 48.50
C SER A 791 -9.43 17.35 49.07
N THR A 792 -9.82 16.33 49.83
CA THR A 792 -10.61 16.49 51.06
C THR A 792 -9.95 15.72 52.21
N SER A 793 -9.27 16.50 53.06
CA SER A 793 -9.04 16.37 54.50
C SER A 793 -9.23 15.02 55.22
N ALA A 794 -8.13 14.52 55.79
CA ALA A 794 -8.00 14.33 57.25
C ALA A 794 -6.53 14.55 57.67
N ALA A 795 -6.34 15.36 58.72
CA ALA A 795 -5.08 15.99 59.13
C ALA A 795 -4.14 15.08 59.94
N VAL A 796 -2.83 15.42 59.99
CA VAL A 796 -2.12 15.94 61.20
C VAL A 796 -0.57 16.04 61.01
N ARG A 797 -0.08 17.29 61.15
CA ARG A 797 1.20 17.85 61.72
C ARG A 797 2.60 17.61 61.11
N LEU A 798 3.06 18.65 60.39
CA LEU A 798 4.23 19.55 60.62
C LEU A 798 5.51 19.02 61.31
N SER A 799 6.68 19.20 60.64
CA SER A 799 7.64 20.28 60.97
C SER A 799 8.74 20.48 59.91
N THR A 800 9.02 21.76 59.67
CA THR A 800 9.96 22.47 58.78
C THR A 800 11.45 22.13 58.87
N ALA A 801 12.19 22.18 57.73
CA ALA A 801 13.27 23.17 57.48
C ALA A 801 13.96 23.03 56.09
N SER A 802 14.26 24.20 55.51
CA SER A 802 15.05 24.59 54.32
C SER A 802 16.37 23.79 54.14
N THR A 803 16.96 23.56 52.95
CA THR A 803 17.63 24.56 52.08
C THR A 803 18.23 23.90 50.81
N THR A 804 18.15 24.60 49.66
CA THR A 804 19.03 24.69 48.46
C THR A 804 19.88 23.53 47.92
N ARG A 805 19.85 23.40 46.58
CA ARG A 805 20.76 22.62 45.72
C ARG A 805 22.23 23.05 45.84
N SER A 806 23.16 22.10 45.78
CA SER A 806 24.53 22.29 45.29
C SER A 806 24.95 21.13 44.38
N PHE A 807 25.77 21.43 43.38
CA PHE A 807 26.39 20.47 42.46
C PHE A 807 27.47 19.62 43.16
N ALA A 808 27.58 18.36 42.69
CA ALA A 808 28.69 17.40 42.75
C ALA A 808 29.22 16.91 44.11
N THR A 809 29.24 15.57 44.29
CA THR A 809 30.48 14.82 44.55
C THR A 809 30.24 13.31 44.39
N VAL A 810 31.17 12.66 43.70
CA VAL A 810 31.38 11.21 43.73
C VAL A 810 31.62 10.81 45.19
N GLN A 811 30.84 9.88 45.71
CA GLN A 811 31.26 9.09 46.86
C GLN A 811 31.01 7.60 46.59
N ASP A 812 32.13 6.91 46.63
CA ASP A 812 32.31 5.48 46.60
C ASP A 812 31.44 4.78 47.65
N GLY A 813 30.64 3.88 47.13
CA GLY A 813 30.08 2.73 47.84
C GLY A 813 29.88 1.66 46.79
N ALA A 814 30.98 1.09 46.29
CA ALA A 814 30.92 -0.02 45.35
C ALA A 814 30.04 -1.12 45.95
N ALA A 815 28.83 -1.27 45.41
CA ALA A 815 27.99 -2.44 45.67
C ALA A 815 28.86 -3.68 45.43
N PRO A 816 28.71 -4.75 46.23
CA PRO A 816 29.52 -5.96 46.05
C PRO A 816 29.45 -6.37 44.58
N LYS A 817 30.62 -6.50 43.93
CA LYS A 817 30.71 -7.00 42.55
C LYS A 817 30.06 -8.39 42.52
N LYS A 818 28.78 -8.45 42.14
CA LYS A 818 28.10 -9.72 41.90
C LYS A 818 28.84 -10.40 40.76
N THR A 819 29.45 -11.53 41.05
CA THR A 819 30.00 -12.45 40.06
C THR A 819 28.85 -13.32 39.53
N TYR A 820 28.71 -13.41 38.22
CA TYR A 820 27.68 -14.18 37.54
C TYR A 820 28.30 -15.45 36.94
N GLY A 821 27.53 -16.55 36.90
CA GLY A 821 28.01 -17.87 36.46
C GLY A 821 28.20 -18.85 37.62
N GLY A 822 28.28 -20.15 37.31
CA GLY A 822 28.39 -21.21 38.32
C GLY A 822 27.04 -21.73 38.77
N LEU A 823 26.13 -21.91 37.82
CA LEU A 823 24.79 -22.46 38.01
C LEU A 823 24.89 -23.87 38.58
N LYS A 824 24.30 -24.07 39.76
CA LYS A 824 24.24 -25.38 40.41
C LYS A 824 23.31 -26.30 39.63
N ASP A 825 23.61 -27.60 39.62
CA ASP A 825 22.81 -28.58 38.88
C ASP A 825 21.35 -28.64 39.33
N GLN A 826 21.08 -28.41 40.61
CA GLN A 826 19.72 -28.33 41.14
C GLN A 826 18.91 -27.15 40.57
N ASP A 827 19.59 -26.09 40.13
CA ASP A 827 19.01 -24.85 39.62
C ASP A 827 18.82 -24.90 38.08
N ARG A 828 19.35 -25.92 37.41
CA ARG A 828 19.12 -26.18 35.99
C ARG A 828 17.66 -26.59 35.75
N ILE A 829 17.03 -26.02 34.72
CA ILE A 829 15.65 -26.31 34.34
C ILE A 829 15.61 -27.55 33.43
N PHE A 830 16.59 -27.69 32.54
CA PHE A 830 16.70 -28.78 31.56
C PHE A 830 17.58 -29.90 32.11
N THR A 831 17.02 -30.70 33.02
CA THR A 831 17.76 -31.71 33.77
C THR A 831 18.22 -32.90 32.93
N ASN A 832 17.52 -33.26 31.84
CA ASN A 832 17.92 -34.36 30.95
C ASN A 832 18.54 -33.85 29.64
N LEU A 833 19.13 -32.65 29.63
CA LEU A 833 19.71 -32.04 28.42
C LEU A 833 20.73 -32.91 27.69
N TYR A 834 21.36 -33.87 28.38
CA TYR A 834 22.34 -34.80 27.80
C TYR A 834 21.78 -36.19 27.45
N GLY A 835 20.53 -36.51 27.83
CA GLY A 835 19.88 -37.79 27.50
C GLY A 835 20.35 -38.96 28.38
N HIS A 836 20.77 -38.68 29.61
CA HIS A 836 21.15 -39.70 30.60
C HIS A 836 19.94 -40.46 31.16
N HIS A 837 18.73 -39.91 30.97
CA HIS A 837 17.47 -40.47 31.45
C HIS A 837 16.50 -40.70 30.28
N GLY A 838 15.48 -41.54 30.50
CA GLY A 838 14.46 -41.82 29.49
C GLY A 838 13.64 -40.58 29.13
N THR A 839 13.19 -40.52 27.87
CA THR A 839 12.35 -39.42 27.34
C THR A 839 10.85 -39.67 27.53
N ASP A 840 10.50 -40.78 28.18
CA ASP A 840 9.13 -41.24 28.41
C ASP A 840 8.47 -40.49 29.57
N LEU A 841 7.14 -40.50 29.60
CA LEU A 841 6.34 -39.81 30.61
C LEU A 841 6.73 -40.20 32.06
N LYS A 842 7.03 -41.49 32.33
CA LYS A 842 7.37 -41.93 33.70
C LYS A 842 8.69 -41.32 34.16
N SER A 843 9.68 -41.27 33.28
CA SER A 843 10.95 -40.62 33.55
C SER A 843 10.74 -39.12 33.79
N ALA A 844 10.00 -38.43 32.92
CA ALA A 844 9.74 -36.99 33.07
C ALA A 844 9.05 -36.63 34.41
N MET A 845 8.03 -37.40 34.81
CA MET A 845 7.34 -37.19 36.09
C MET A 845 8.27 -37.36 37.31
N LYS A 846 9.25 -38.26 37.23
CA LYS A 846 10.25 -38.45 38.30
C LYS A 846 11.12 -37.21 38.49
N TYR A 847 11.42 -36.47 37.43
CA TYR A 847 12.20 -35.24 37.47
C TYR A 847 11.36 -33.97 37.67
N GLY A 848 10.06 -34.13 37.95
CA GLY A 848 9.17 -33.05 38.39
C GLY A 848 8.35 -32.40 37.28
N ASP A 849 8.41 -32.90 36.04
CA ASP A 849 7.48 -32.49 34.99
C ASP A 849 6.07 -33.02 35.32
N TRP A 850 5.03 -32.32 34.87
CA TRP A 850 3.61 -32.64 35.14
C TRP A 850 3.16 -32.62 36.61
N HIS A 851 4.04 -32.25 37.54
CA HIS A 851 3.66 -32.16 38.95
C HIS A 851 2.72 -30.94 39.15
N LYS A 852 1.60 -31.08 39.86
CA LYS A 852 0.73 -29.92 40.20
C LYS A 852 0.26 -29.05 39.02
N THR A 853 0.32 -29.54 37.78
CA THR A 853 -0.05 -28.76 36.58
C THR A 853 -1.52 -28.37 36.61
N LYS A 854 -2.39 -29.26 37.11
CA LYS A 854 -3.80 -28.96 37.40
C LYS A 854 -3.97 -27.73 38.30
N GLU A 855 -3.21 -27.65 39.40
CA GLU A 855 -3.28 -26.51 40.33
C GLU A 855 -2.84 -25.20 39.65
N MET A 856 -1.80 -25.27 38.80
CA MET A 856 -1.33 -24.12 38.03
C MET A 856 -2.39 -23.61 37.05
N ILE A 857 -3.09 -24.52 36.36
CA ILE A 857 -4.16 -24.18 35.41
C ILE A 857 -5.37 -23.55 36.10
N LEU A 858 -5.74 -24.07 37.28
CA LEU A 858 -6.88 -23.60 38.06
C LEU A 858 -6.67 -22.22 38.70
N LYS A 859 -5.43 -21.77 38.87
CA LYS A 859 -5.12 -20.40 39.33
C LYS A 859 -5.50 -19.29 38.33
N GLY A 860 -5.79 -19.65 37.08
CA GLY A 860 -6.29 -18.72 36.07
C GLY A 860 -5.20 -18.01 35.26
N HIS A 861 -5.61 -17.42 34.15
CA HIS A 861 -4.70 -16.81 33.17
C HIS A 861 -3.99 -15.55 33.70
N ASP A 862 -4.69 -14.68 34.44
CA ASP A 862 -4.11 -13.45 34.99
C ASP A 862 -2.96 -13.72 35.95
N TRP A 863 -3.13 -14.74 36.82
CA TRP A 863 -2.08 -15.15 37.74
C TRP A 863 -0.86 -15.68 36.99
N LEU A 864 -1.06 -16.54 35.98
CA LEU A 864 0.03 -17.08 35.17
C LEU A 864 0.79 -15.97 34.42
N ILE A 865 0.08 -15.05 33.77
CA ILE A 865 0.70 -13.91 33.09
C ILE A 865 1.49 -13.05 34.08
N SER A 866 0.93 -12.79 35.27
CA SER A 866 1.58 -11.98 36.31
C SER A 866 2.88 -12.63 36.81
N GLU A 867 2.88 -13.94 37.10
CA GLU A 867 4.08 -14.67 37.50
C GLU A 867 5.13 -14.68 36.39
N ILE A 868 4.74 -14.88 35.14
CA ILE A 868 5.68 -14.84 34.00
C ILE A 868 6.27 -13.43 33.83
N LYS A 869 5.47 -12.37 33.98
CA LYS A 869 5.95 -10.98 33.97
C LYS A 869 6.92 -10.71 35.13
N ALA A 870 6.57 -11.15 36.34
CA ALA A 870 7.38 -10.98 37.54
C ALA A 870 8.72 -11.74 37.46
N SER A 871 8.79 -12.83 36.69
CA SER A 871 10.04 -13.59 36.49
C SER A 871 11.09 -12.84 35.65
N GLY A 872 10.69 -11.79 34.91
CA GLY A 872 11.58 -11.09 33.99
C GLY A 872 11.95 -11.88 32.73
N LEU A 873 11.26 -12.99 32.44
CA LEU A 873 11.53 -13.82 31.27
C LEU A 873 11.43 -13.03 29.96
N ARG A 874 12.52 -13.06 29.18
CA ARG A 874 12.62 -12.53 27.82
C ARG A 874 12.66 -13.68 26.81
N GLY A 875 12.13 -13.44 25.62
CA GLY A 875 12.02 -14.43 24.55
C GLY A 875 13.38 -15.01 24.15
N ARG A 876 13.49 -16.35 24.22
CA ARG A 876 14.71 -17.13 23.99
C ARG A 876 14.94 -17.51 22.51
N GLY A 877 14.26 -16.84 21.58
CA GLY A 877 14.38 -17.08 20.13
C GLY A 877 15.35 -16.14 19.40
N GLY A 878 15.72 -15.00 19.99
CA GLY A 878 16.60 -14.02 19.33
C GLY A 878 16.25 -12.57 19.65
N ALA A 879 14.97 -12.23 19.50
CA ALA A 879 14.48 -10.85 19.67
C ALA A 879 14.51 -10.33 21.12
N GLY A 880 14.56 -11.22 22.13
CA GLY A 880 14.63 -10.82 23.53
C GLY A 880 13.41 -10.03 24.03
N PHE A 881 12.24 -10.16 23.39
CA PHE A 881 11.02 -9.46 23.80
C PHE A 881 10.48 -10.02 25.13
N PRO A 882 9.99 -9.21 26.09
CA PRO A 882 9.46 -9.71 27.36
C PRO A 882 8.27 -10.67 27.17
N SER A 883 8.44 -11.95 27.55
CA SER A 883 7.50 -13.03 27.21
C SER A 883 6.15 -12.85 27.89
N GLY A 884 6.13 -12.46 29.17
CA GLY A 884 4.88 -12.22 29.91
C GLY A 884 4.06 -11.07 29.32
N LEU A 885 4.73 -10.03 28.80
CA LEU A 885 4.05 -8.94 28.07
C LEU A 885 3.49 -9.45 26.74
N LYS A 886 4.27 -10.26 26.00
CA LYS A 886 3.83 -10.86 24.73
C LYS A 886 2.54 -11.67 24.91
N TYR A 887 2.52 -12.53 25.93
CA TYR A 887 1.36 -13.38 26.23
C TYR A 887 0.12 -12.56 26.64
N SER A 888 0.30 -11.40 27.26
CA SER A 888 -0.84 -10.54 27.61
C SER A 888 -1.54 -9.91 26.41
N PHE A 889 -0.92 -9.86 25.22
CA PHE A 889 -1.59 -9.35 24.01
C PHE A 889 -2.70 -10.26 23.50
N MET A 890 -2.68 -11.55 23.87
CA MET A 890 -3.73 -12.51 23.49
C MET A 890 -5.03 -12.31 24.28
N ASN A 891 -4.97 -11.68 25.45
CA ASN A 891 -6.15 -11.41 26.30
C ASN A 891 -6.48 -9.91 26.28
N PHE A 892 -6.74 -9.36 25.10
CA PHE A 892 -7.13 -7.95 24.93
C PHE A 892 -8.52 -7.68 25.55
N LYS A 893 -8.92 -6.41 25.66
CA LYS A 893 -10.23 -6.06 26.24
C LYS A 893 -11.36 -6.72 25.43
N ASP A 894 -12.31 -7.36 26.11
CA ASP A 894 -13.43 -8.11 25.50
C ASP A 894 -12.99 -9.38 24.70
N TRP A 895 -11.81 -9.94 24.99
CA TRP A 895 -11.33 -11.19 24.36
C TRP A 895 -12.29 -12.37 24.54
N ASP A 896 -13.05 -12.37 25.63
CA ASP A 896 -14.07 -13.37 25.98
C ASP A 896 -15.31 -13.32 25.07
N LYS A 897 -15.53 -12.19 24.38
CA LYS A 897 -16.62 -12.01 23.40
C LYS A 897 -16.22 -12.40 21.97
N ASP A 898 -14.91 -12.55 21.72
CA ASP A 898 -14.40 -13.00 20.41
C ASP A 898 -14.62 -14.51 20.26
N SER A 899 -15.44 -14.89 19.28
CA SER A 899 -15.80 -16.29 19.02
C SER A 899 -14.70 -17.09 18.32
N ARG A 900 -13.61 -16.44 17.88
CA ARG A 900 -12.51 -17.11 17.19
C ARG A 900 -11.68 -17.96 18.18
N PRO A 901 -11.24 -19.17 17.78
CA PRO A 901 -10.29 -19.94 18.57
C PRO A 901 -8.97 -19.18 18.70
N ARG A 902 -8.20 -19.46 19.74
CA ARG A 902 -6.90 -18.82 19.99
C ARG A 902 -5.80 -19.86 19.88
N TYR A 903 -4.69 -19.53 19.24
CA TYR A 903 -3.64 -20.53 19.00
C TYR A 903 -2.32 -20.13 19.65
N LEU A 904 -1.70 -21.09 20.32
CA LEU A 904 -0.28 -21.04 20.64
C LEU A 904 0.48 -21.66 19.47
N VAL A 905 1.48 -20.97 18.96
CA VAL A 905 2.35 -21.52 17.93
C VAL A 905 3.75 -21.60 18.49
N VAL A 906 4.29 -22.82 18.61
CA VAL A 906 5.64 -23.05 19.11
C VAL A 906 6.58 -23.12 17.93
N ASN A 907 7.51 -22.17 17.88
CA ASN A 907 8.56 -22.14 16.88
C ASN A 907 9.66 -23.13 17.27
N ALA A 908 9.70 -24.26 16.56
CA ALA A 908 10.68 -25.33 16.70
C ALA A 908 11.44 -25.59 15.39
N ASP A 909 11.57 -24.56 14.54
CA ASP A 909 12.30 -24.64 13.27
C ASP A 909 13.82 -24.65 13.48
N GLU A 910 14.37 -23.83 14.38
CA GLU A 910 15.81 -23.79 14.70
C GLU A 910 16.73 -23.85 13.44
N GLY A 911 16.43 -23.00 12.45
CA GLY A 911 17.24 -22.86 11.24
C GLY A 911 18.59 -22.13 11.46
N GLU A 912 18.74 -21.40 12.56
CA GLU A 912 19.85 -20.46 12.82
C GLU A 912 21.21 -21.19 12.97
N PRO A 913 22.21 -20.91 12.12
CA PRO A 913 23.54 -21.48 12.23
C PRO A 913 24.18 -21.30 13.61
N GLY A 914 24.74 -22.39 14.14
CA GLY A 914 25.31 -22.47 15.48
C GLY A 914 24.32 -22.85 16.58
N THR A 915 23.01 -22.81 16.31
CA THR A 915 21.97 -23.10 17.31
C THR A 915 21.56 -24.57 17.25
N CYS A 916 21.54 -25.24 18.41
CA CYS A 916 21.08 -26.62 18.54
C CYS A 916 20.45 -26.93 19.92
N LYS A 917 19.97 -25.89 20.61
CA LYS A 917 19.36 -25.96 21.95
C LYS A 917 17.93 -26.50 21.92
N ASP A 918 17.14 -26.06 20.94
CA ASP A 918 15.72 -26.41 20.82
C ASP A 918 15.61 -27.88 20.38
N ARG A 919 16.54 -28.33 19.52
CA ARG A 919 16.78 -29.74 19.23
C ARG A 919 17.00 -30.61 20.46
N GLU A 920 17.82 -30.16 21.42
CA GLU A 920 18.04 -30.93 22.67
C GLU A 920 16.76 -31.07 23.48
N ILE A 921 15.98 -29.99 23.62
CA ILE A 921 14.72 -30.01 24.36
C ILE A 921 13.74 -31.00 23.71
N MET A 922 13.54 -30.92 22.40
CA MET A 922 12.59 -31.79 21.70
C MET A 922 12.96 -33.28 21.74
N ARG A 923 14.26 -33.59 21.74
CA ARG A 923 14.74 -34.98 21.64
C ARG A 923 14.96 -35.64 22.99
N LYS A 924 15.19 -34.87 24.07
CA LYS A 924 15.54 -35.41 25.39
C LYS A 924 14.56 -35.03 26.51
N ASP A 925 13.97 -33.85 26.46
CA ASP A 925 12.98 -33.36 27.43
C ASP A 925 11.64 -32.94 26.77
N PRO A 926 11.03 -33.79 25.89
CA PRO A 926 9.83 -33.41 25.15
C PRO A 926 8.61 -33.16 26.05
N GLN A 927 8.50 -33.87 27.18
CA GLN A 927 7.39 -33.73 28.12
C GLN A 927 7.33 -32.33 28.77
N LYS A 928 8.50 -31.74 29.06
CA LYS A 928 8.60 -30.38 29.59
C LYS A 928 8.10 -29.34 28.60
N LEU A 929 8.36 -29.54 27.30
CA LEU A 929 7.81 -28.69 26.23
C LEU A 929 6.29 -28.81 26.14
N ILE A 930 5.74 -30.03 26.21
CA ILE A 930 4.28 -30.27 26.13
C ILE A 930 3.57 -29.68 27.34
N GLU A 931 4.11 -29.86 28.56
CA GLU A 931 3.60 -29.18 29.76
C GLU A 931 3.66 -27.65 29.60
N GLY A 932 4.75 -27.15 29.04
CA GLY A 932 4.90 -25.72 28.70
C GLY A 932 3.81 -25.23 27.76
N CYS A 933 3.48 -26.00 26.72
CA CYS A 933 2.41 -25.66 25.78
C CYS A 933 1.08 -25.50 26.51
N LEU A 934 0.76 -26.42 27.43
CA LEU A 934 -0.48 -26.36 28.21
C LEU A 934 -0.52 -25.15 29.16
N VAL A 935 0.56 -24.89 29.90
CA VAL A 935 0.60 -23.78 30.87
C VAL A 935 0.58 -22.42 30.15
N VAL A 936 1.37 -22.25 29.10
CA VAL A 936 1.40 -21.02 28.28
C VAL A 936 0.09 -20.87 27.50
N GLY A 937 -0.45 -21.96 26.95
CA GLY A 937 -1.75 -22.00 26.32
C GLY A 937 -2.84 -21.50 27.26
N ARG A 938 -2.87 -22.01 28.50
CA ARG A 938 -3.80 -21.56 29.53
C ARG A 938 -3.64 -20.08 29.89
N ALA A 939 -2.40 -19.58 29.94
CA ALA A 939 -2.12 -18.17 30.21
C ALA A 939 -2.69 -17.25 29.11
N MET A 940 -2.72 -17.70 27.86
CA MET A 940 -3.26 -16.95 26.71
C MET A 940 -4.68 -17.36 26.31
N ASN A 941 -5.31 -18.24 27.09
CA ASN A 941 -6.60 -18.88 26.77
C ASN A 941 -6.62 -19.49 25.35
N ALA A 942 -5.53 -20.13 24.93
CA ALA A 942 -5.42 -20.80 23.64
C ALA A 942 -6.23 -22.11 23.60
N THR A 943 -6.91 -22.40 22.51
CA THR A 943 -7.65 -23.65 22.30
C THR A 943 -6.73 -24.81 21.94
N ALA A 944 -5.63 -24.52 21.22
CA ALA A 944 -4.64 -25.52 20.83
C ALA A 944 -3.24 -24.92 20.72
N ALA A 945 -2.23 -25.79 20.78
CA ALA A 945 -0.85 -25.50 20.41
C ALA A 945 -0.47 -26.19 19.10
N TYR A 946 0.14 -25.44 18.19
CA TYR A 946 0.80 -25.97 17.00
C TYR A 946 2.31 -25.88 17.20
N ILE A 947 2.98 -27.03 17.30
CA ILE A 947 4.44 -27.10 17.33
C ILE A 947 4.92 -27.22 15.89
N TYR A 948 5.54 -26.17 15.36
CA TYR A 948 6.13 -26.17 14.03
C TYR A 948 7.59 -26.62 14.14
N ILE A 949 7.83 -27.89 13.85
CA ILE A 949 9.17 -28.49 13.91
C ILE A 949 9.85 -28.46 12.56
N ARG A 950 11.16 -28.21 12.56
CA ARG A 950 12.00 -28.25 11.35
C ARG A 950 11.79 -29.53 10.52
N GLY A 951 11.85 -29.41 9.20
CA GLY A 951 11.71 -30.56 8.30
C GLY A 951 12.80 -31.62 8.50
N GLU A 952 14.04 -31.20 8.72
CA GLU A 952 15.21 -32.06 8.92
C GLU A 952 15.19 -32.81 10.26
N PHE A 953 14.42 -32.33 11.24
CA PHE A 953 14.30 -32.91 12.58
C PHE A 953 13.28 -34.05 12.65
N TYR A 954 13.41 -35.04 11.76
CA TYR A 954 12.48 -36.17 11.69
C TYR A 954 12.51 -37.06 12.94
N HIS A 955 13.69 -37.34 13.47
CA HIS A 955 13.84 -38.17 14.67
C HIS A 955 13.25 -37.48 15.90
N GLU A 956 13.53 -36.18 16.03
CA GLU A 956 13.03 -35.33 17.10
C GLU A 956 11.50 -35.18 16.99
N ALA A 957 10.96 -35.02 15.77
CA ALA A 957 9.51 -35.03 15.53
C ALA A 957 8.86 -36.34 15.97
N THR A 958 9.48 -37.48 15.64
CA THR A 958 8.97 -38.81 16.03
C THR A 958 8.98 -38.99 17.55
N THR A 959 10.06 -38.53 18.21
CA THR A 959 10.20 -38.58 19.67
C THR A 959 9.16 -37.69 20.36
N LEU A 960 8.98 -36.47 19.87
CA LEU A 960 7.99 -35.53 20.39
C LEU A 960 6.56 -36.01 20.14
N GLN A 961 6.27 -36.57 18.97
CA GLN A 961 4.96 -37.14 18.65
C GLN A 961 4.60 -38.31 19.58
N ARG A 962 5.58 -39.17 19.92
CA ARG A 962 5.40 -40.23 20.91
C ARG A 962 5.09 -39.64 22.30
N ALA A 963 5.83 -38.62 22.73
CA ALA A 963 5.57 -37.95 24.01
C ALA A 963 4.19 -37.27 24.05
N ILE A 964 3.75 -36.67 22.94
CA ILE A 964 2.39 -36.11 22.77
C ILE A 964 1.35 -37.22 22.94
N GLN A 965 1.53 -38.37 22.28
CA GLN A 965 0.62 -39.52 22.41
C GLN A 965 0.56 -40.05 23.85
N GLU A 966 1.69 -40.14 24.55
CA GLU A 966 1.74 -40.51 25.97
C GLU A 966 0.96 -39.52 26.84
N ALA A 967 1.09 -38.22 26.58
CA ALA A 967 0.37 -37.18 27.31
C ALA A 967 -1.15 -37.22 27.06
N TYR A 968 -1.59 -37.51 25.82
CA TYR A 968 -2.99 -37.76 25.50
C TYR A 968 -3.53 -39.01 26.20
N GLN A 969 -2.80 -40.12 26.17
CA GLN A 969 -3.19 -41.38 26.83
C GLN A 969 -3.32 -41.23 28.35
N ALA A 970 -2.47 -40.39 28.96
CA ALA A 970 -2.53 -40.08 30.38
C ALA A 970 -3.58 -39.01 30.76
N GLY A 971 -4.31 -38.45 29.79
CA GLY A 971 -5.29 -37.39 30.03
C GLY A 971 -4.68 -36.06 30.50
N LEU A 972 -3.39 -35.84 30.19
CA LEU A 972 -2.66 -34.63 30.57
C LEU A 972 -2.96 -33.47 29.61
N ILE A 973 -3.22 -33.78 28.34
CA ILE A 973 -3.67 -32.87 27.28
C ILE A 973 -4.90 -33.45 26.56
N GLY A 974 -5.53 -32.66 25.71
CA GLY A 974 -6.79 -32.98 25.04
C GLY A 974 -7.99 -32.45 25.81
N LYS A 975 -9.11 -33.19 25.73
CA LYS A 975 -10.34 -32.83 26.44
C LYS A 975 -10.12 -32.94 27.95
N ASN A 976 -10.47 -31.88 28.68
CA ASN A 976 -10.29 -31.77 30.13
C ASN A 976 -8.84 -32.04 30.57
N ALA A 977 -7.90 -31.29 30.00
CA ALA A 977 -6.46 -31.41 30.25
C ALA A 977 -6.13 -31.42 31.74
N CYS A 978 -5.39 -32.43 32.20
CA CYS A 978 -5.06 -32.67 33.61
C CYS A 978 -6.28 -32.73 34.55
N GLY A 979 -7.49 -32.97 34.05
CA GLY A 979 -8.73 -32.95 34.82
C GLY A 979 -9.09 -31.57 35.40
N SER A 980 -8.69 -30.47 34.75
CA SER A 980 -8.89 -29.09 35.24
C SER A 980 -10.14 -28.39 34.69
N GLY A 981 -10.86 -28.99 33.74
CA GLY A 981 -11.98 -28.41 33.01
C GLY A 981 -11.58 -27.54 31.81
N TYR A 982 -10.31 -27.59 31.39
CA TYR A 982 -9.78 -26.82 30.25
C TYR A 982 -9.46 -27.76 29.09
N ASP A 983 -10.02 -27.52 27.92
CA ASP A 983 -9.75 -28.30 26.72
C ASP A 983 -8.55 -27.70 25.98
N PHE A 984 -7.55 -28.52 25.68
CA PHE A 984 -6.32 -28.05 25.03
C PHE A 984 -5.62 -29.14 24.23
N ASP A 985 -5.61 -28.98 22.90
CA ASP A 985 -4.95 -29.91 21.99
C ASP A 985 -3.53 -29.47 21.61
N VAL A 986 -2.67 -30.44 21.28
CA VAL A 986 -1.30 -30.20 20.82
C VAL A 986 -1.08 -30.91 19.49
N TYR A 987 -0.87 -30.13 18.44
CA TYR A 987 -0.60 -30.60 17.09
C TYR A 987 0.88 -30.41 16.75
N LEU A 988 1.46 -31.42 16.11
CA LEU A 988 2.82 -31.35 15.58
C LEU A 988 2.75 -31.17 14.06
N HIS A 989 3.35 -30.10 13.55
CA HIS A 989 3.46 -29.82 12.12
C HIS A 989 4.93 -29.74 11.72
N ARG A 990 5.31 -30.36 10.60
CA ARG A 990 6.68 -30.35 10.09
C ARG A 990 6.85 -29.33 8.98
N GLY A 991 7.95 -28.56 9.02
CA GLY A 991 8.41 -27.74 7.90
C GLY A 991 9.13 -28.57 6.83
N ALA A 992 9.78 -27.89 5.89
CA ALA A 992 10.45 -28.52 4.74
C ALA A 992 11.83 -27.89 4.40
N GLY A 993 12.60 -27.50 5.41
CA GLY A 993 13.98 -27.03 5.25
C GLY A 993 14.11 -25.60 4.74
N ALA A 994 13.50 -24.65 5.45
CA ALA A 994 13.58 -23.23 5.12
C ALA A 994 13.76 -22.38 6.40
N TYR A 995 14.93 -21.78 6.59
CA TYR A 995 15.23 -20.95 7.77
C TYR A 995 14.29 -19.75 7.90
N VAL A 996 13.83 -19.18 6.77
CA VAL A 996 12.85 -18.09 6.79
C VAL A 996 11.52 -18.49 7.43
N CYS A 997 11.14 -19.77 7.43
CA CYS A 997 9.97 -20.28 8.14
C CYS A 997 10.15 -20.29 9.66
N GLY A 998 11.37 -20.04 10.17
CA GLY A 998 11.62 -19.75 11.57
C GLY A 998 11.22 -18.32 11.99
N GLU A 999 10.88 -17.43 11.05
CA GLU A 999 10.31 -16.11 11.39
C GLU A 999 8.83 -16.24 11.78
N GLU A 1000 8.39 -15.47 12.79
CA GLU A 1000 7.06 -15.58 13.39
C GLU A 1000 5.88 -15.56 12.39
N THR A 1001 5.86 -14.63 11.45
CA THR A 1001 4.75 -14.54 10.48
C THR A 1001 4.90 -15.48 9.29
N SER A 1002 6.14 -15.75 8.87
CA SER A 1002 6.44 -16.76 7.85
C SER A 1002 6.05 -18.16 8.30
N LEU A 1003 6.30 -18.49 9.57
CA LEU A 1003 5.92 -19.75 10.20
C LEU A 1003 4.39 -19.95 10.14
N ILE A 1004 3.64 -18.89 10.42
CA ILE A 1004 2.17 -18.89 10.31
C ILE A 1004 1.73 -19.18 8.88
N GLU A 1005 2.30 -18.50 7.89
CA GLU A 1005 1.98 -18.74 6.46
C GLU A 1005 2.32 -20.17 6.03
N SER A 1006 3.45 -20.72 6.48
CA SER A 1006 3.83 -22.10 6.22
C SER A 1006 2.87 -23.10 6.87
N LEU A 1007 2.39 -22.84 8.09
CA LEU A 1007 1.37 -23.65 8.75
C LEU A 1007 0.01 -23.60 8.04
N GLU A 1008 -0.31 -22.49 7.37
CA GLU A 1008 -1.52 -22.34 6.56
C GLU A 1008 -1.43 -23.03 5.20
N GLY A 1009 -0.31 -23.71 4.90
CA GLY A 1009 -0.09 -24.39 3.62
C GLY A 1009 0.31 -23.46 2.47
N LYS A 1010 0.72 -22.22 2.78
CA LYS A 1010 1.24 -21.27 1.80
C LYS A 1010 2.77 -21.30 1.79
N ALA A 1011 3.38 -20.59 0.84
CA ALA A 1011 4.82 -20.36 0.88
C ALA A 1011 5.21 -19.59 2.16
N GLY A 1012 6.34 -19.95 2.78
CA GLY A 1012 6.90 -19.28 3.98
C GLY A 1012 7.42 -17.88 3.68
N LYS A 1013 6.53 -16.97 3.32
CA LYS A 1013 6.79 -15.56 3.02
C LYS A 1013 6.19 -14.73 4.16
N PRO A 1014 7.00 -13.96 4.92
CA PRO A 1014 6.52 -13.15 6.03
C PRO A 1014 5.36 -12.21 5.68
N ARG A 1015 4.48 -11.96 6.66
CA ARG A 1015 3.43 -10.92 6.55
C ARG A 1015 4.00 -9.58 6.99
N LEU A 1016 3.52 -8.49 6.38
CA LEU A 1016 3.80 -7.15 6.87
C LEU A 1016 3.13 -6.93 8.23
N LYS A 1017 3.85 -6.35 9.19
CA LYS A 1017 3.29 -5.93 10.49
C LYS A 1017 3.03 -4.41 10.41
N PRO A 1018 1.80 -3.91 10.65
CA PRO A 1018 0.56 -4.61 11.04
C PRO A 1018 -0.20 -5.28 9.87
N PRO A 1019 -1.06 -6.30 10.14
CA PRO A 1019 -1.54 -6.74 11.47
C PRO A 1019 -0.56 -7.66 12.22
N PHE A 1020 -0.55 -7.55 13.56
CA PHE A 1020 0.25 -8.42 14.43
C PHE A 1020 -0.44 -9.79 14.61
N PRO A 1021 0.32 -10.89 14.81
CA PRO A 1021 -0.23 -12.23 15.02
C PRO A 1021 -1.25 -12.33 16.16
N ALA A 1022 -1.06 -11.55 17.23
CA ALA A 1022 -1.97 -11.53 18.37
C ALA A 1022 -3.39 -11.03 18.01
N ALA A 1023 -3.56 -10.32 16.90
CA ALA A 1023 -4.86 -9.92 16.37
C ALA A 1023 -5.33 -10.82 15.22
N VAL A 1024 -4.46 -11.06 14.24
CA VAL A 1024 -4.73 -11.88 13.05
C VAL A 1024 -3.49 -12.72 12.74
N GLY A 1025 -3.47 -13.94 13.27
CA GLY A 1025 -2.39 -14.90 13.14
C GLY A 1025 -2.79 -16.11 12.29
N LEU A 1026 -2.60 -17.31 12.86
CA LEU A 1026 -2.87 -18.60 12.21
C LEU A 1026 -4.36 -18.75 11.88
N PHE A 1027 -4.68 -19.03 10.61
CA PHE A 1027 -6.04 -19.14 10.08
C PHE A 1027 -6.89 -17.88 10.32
N GLY A 1028 -6.24 -16.70 10.37
CA GLY A 1028 -6.91 -15.44 10.68
C GLY A 1028 -7.33 -15.29 12.15
N CYS A 1029 -6.91 -16.22 13.01
CA CYS A 1029 -7.26 -16.25 14.43
C CYS A 1029 -6.14 -15.63 15.29
N PRO A 1030 -6.45 -15.06 16.47
CA PRO A 1030 -5.44 -14.57 17.40
C PRO A 1030 -4.41 -15.66 17.72
N SER A 1031 -3.14 -15.38 17.48
CA SER A 1031 -2.06 -16.35 17.69
C SER A 1031 -0.80 -15.70 18.25
N THR A 1032 -0.07 -16.45 19.08
CA THR A 1032 1.26 -16.01 19.54
C THR A 1032 2.30 -17.06 19.17
N VAL A 1033 3.36 -16.62 18.47
CA VAL A 1033 4.51 -17.47 18.18
C VAL A 1033 5.58 -17.32 19.27
N THR A 1034 6.10 -18.41 19.79
CA THR A 1034 7.13 -18.36 20.85
C THR A 1034 8.08 -19.56 20.73
N ASN A 1035 9.36 -19.36 21.09
CA ASN A 1035 10.38 -20.40 20.93
C ASN A 1035 10.21 -21.54 21.96
N VAL A 1036 10.59 -22.77 21.59
CA VAL A 1036 10.64 -23.99 22.41
C VAL A 1036 11.22 -23.71 23.80
N GLU A 1037 12.43 -23.16 23.90
CA GLU A 1037 13.06 -22.87 25.21
C GLU A 1037 12.21 -21.92 26.06
N THR A 1038 11.55 -20.92 25.46
CA THR A 1038 10.72 -19.97 26.21
C THR A 1038 9.47 -20.63 26.79
N VAL A 1039 8.87 -21.55 26.03
CA VAL A 1039 7.68 -22.30 26.46
C VAL A 1039 8.03 -23.33 27.52
N ALA A 1040 9.11 -24.08 27.32
CA ALA A 1040 9.51 -25.17 28.20
C ALA A 1040 9.96 -24.72 29.60
N VAL A 1041 10.48 -23.49 29.76
CA VAL A 1041 10.88 -22.98 31.09
C VAL A 1041 9.69 -22.54 31.95
N VAL A 1042 8.56 -22.15 31.33
CA VAL A 1042 7.42 -21.54 32.04
C VAL A 1042 6.84 -22.42 33.15
N PRO A 1043 6.58 -23.74 32.95
CA PRO A 1043 6.07 -24.58 34.03
C PRO A 1043 7.00 -24.60 35.24
N THR A 1044 8.31 -24.61 35.01
CA THR A 1044 9.31 -24.62 36.08
C THR A 1044 9.38 -23.28 36.81
N ILE A 1045 9.29 -22.17 36.07
CA ILE A 1045 9.21 -20.81 36.65
C ILE A 1045 7.99 -20.69 37.56
N VAL A 1046 6.82 -21.13 37.10
CA VAL A 1046 5.57 -21.05 37.87
C VAL A 1046 5.60 -21.95 39.10
N ARG A 1047 6.23 -23.13 38.99
CA ARG A 1047 6.36 -24.12 40.07
C ARG A 1047 7.37 -23.71 41.14
N ARG A 1048 8.54 -23.20 40.75
CA ARG A 1048 9.62 -22.77 41.67
C ARG A 1048 9.46 -21.33 42.16
N GLY A 1049 8.66 -20.53 41.44
CA GLY A 1049 8.34 -19.14 41.74
C GLY A 1049 9.12 -18.14 40.90
N ALA A 1050 8.46 -17.06 40.50
CA ALA A 1050 9.04 -16.00 39.66
C ALA A 1050 10.32 -15.39 40.25
N ARG A 1051 10.37 -15.20 41.58
CA ARG A 1051 11.54 -14.61 42.28
C ARG A 1051 12.79 -15.46 42.20
N TRP A 1052 12.65 -16.79 42.17
CA TRP A 1052 13.81 -17.69 42.02
C TRP A 1052 14.45 -17.49 40.65
N PHE A 1053 13.66 -17.50 39.58
CA PHE A 1053 14.16 -17.27 38.23
C PHE A 1053 14.71 -15.85 38.05
N ALA A 1054 14.04 -14.84 38.63
CA ALA A 1054 14.49 -13.45 38.63
C ALA A 1054 15.77 -13.21 39.45
N GLY A 1055 16.16 -14.16 40.31
CA GLY A 1055 17.38 -14.08 41.12
C GLY A 1055 18.67 -14.34 40.33
N PHE A 1056 18.56 -14.92 39.14
CA PHE A 1056 19.68 -15.19 38.23
C PHE A 1056 19.85 -14.07 37.21
N GLY A 1057 21.10 -13.77 36.86
CA GLY A 1057 21.48 -12.78 35.85
C GLY A 1057 21.31 -11.32 36.31
N ARG A 1058 21.65 -10.39 35.41
CA ARG A 1058 21.47 -8.95 35.65
C ARG A 1058 20.01 -8.53 35.57
N GLU A 1059 19.73 -7.35 36.13
CA GLU A 1059 18.43 -6.71 35.96
C GLU A 1059 18.09 -6.59 34.47
N ARG A 1060 16.82 -6.86 34.11
CA ARG A 1060 16.31 -6.94 32.72
C ARG A 1060 16.90 -8.07 31.87
N ASN A 1061 17.75 -8.91 32.45
CA ASN A 1061 18.40 -10.05 31.80
C ASN A 1061 18.31 -11.29 32.68
N GLN A 1062 17.13 -11.52 33.26
CA GLN A 1062 16.96 -12.55 34.28
C GLN A 1062 16.87 -13.97 33.72
N GLY A 1063 17.30 -14.91 34.56
CA GLY A 1063 17.08 -16.34 34.40
C GLY A 1063 18.28 -17.12 33.90
N THR A 1064 18.01 -18.35 33.45
CA THR A 1064 18.99 -19.21 32.79
C THR A 1064 18.82 -19.17 31.27
N LYS A 1065 19.85 -19.62 30.55
CA LYS A 1065 19.87 -19.72 29.10
C LYS A 1065 20.64 -20.96 28.65
N LEU A 1066 20.12 -21.65 27.65
CA LEU A 1066 20.89 -22.66 26.92
C LEU A 1066 21.88 -21.98 25.98
N PHE A 1067 23.17 -22.20 26.20
CA PHE A 1067 24.27 -21.77 25.35
C PHE A 1067 24.71 -22.92 24.44
N CYS A 1068 24.81 -22.65 23.14
CA CYS A 1068 25.35 -23.60 22.16
C CYS A 1068 26.75 -23.14 21.76
N ILE A 1069 27.80 -23.72 22.33
CA ILE A 1069 29.16 -23.34 22.00
C ILE A 1069 29.68 -24.26 20.88
N SER A 1070 30.05 -23.64 19.77
CA SER A 1070 30.48 -24.30 18.53
C SER A 1070 31.73 -23.65 17.95
N GLY A 1071 32.29 -24.24 16.89
CA GLY A 1071 33.49 -23.74 16.23
C GLY A 1071 34.79 -24.24 16.85
N HIS A 1072 35.80 -23.38 16.96
CA HIS A 1072 37.18 -23.72 17.33
C HIS A 1072 37.42 -23.73 18.85
N VAL A 1073 36.65 -24.54 19.57
CA VAL A 1073 36.86 -24.86 21.00
C VAL A 1073 37.30 -26.31 21.16
N ASN A 1074 37.87 -26.67 22.32
CA ASN A 1074 38.33 -28.03 22.56
C ASN A 1074 37.17 -29.03 22.65
N ASN A 1075 36.08 -28.66 23.34
CA ASN A 1075 34.89 -29.48 23.50
C ASN A 1075 33.62 -28.67 23.17
N PRO A 1076 33.17 -28.64 21.90
CA PRO A 1076 31.89 -28.02 21.54
C PRO A 1076 30.74 -28.70 22.28
N CYS A 1077 29.86 -27.91 22.91
CA CYS A 1077 28.75 -28.46 23.69
C CYS A 1077 27.57 -27.48 23.80
N THR A 1078 26.41 -28.04 24.15
CA THR A 1078 25.25 -27.26 24.60
C THR A 1078 25.15 -27.38 26.12
N VAL A 1079 25.03 -26.26 26.82
CA VAL A 1079 24.95 -26.22 28.28
C VAL A 1079 23.96 -25.16 28.74
N GLU A 1080 23.15 -25.47 29.75
CA GLU A 1080 22.34 -24.46 30.43
C GLU A 1080 23.20 -23.70 31.41
N GLU A 1081 23.21 -22.38 31.43
CA GLU A 1081 23.99 -21.65 32.41
C GLU A 1081 23.26 -20.36 32.81
N GLU A 1082 23.76 -19.69 33.85
CA GLU A 1082 23.21 -18.41 34.30
C GLU A 1082 23.32 -17.35 33.19
N MET A 1083 22.28 -16.55 32.98
CA MET A 1083 22.40 -15.33 32.18
C MET A 1083 23.47 -14.40 32.78
N SER A 1084 24.10 -13.59 31.93
CA SER A 1084 25.15 -12.66 32.33
C SER A 1084 26.48 -13.30 32.77
N ILE A 1085 26.68 -14.61 32.56
CA ILE A 1085 28.00 -15.25 32.71
C ILE A 1085 29.04 -14.57 31.78
N PRO A 1086 30.29 -14.34 32.22
CA PRO A 1086 31.34 -13.89 31.33
C PRO A 1086 31.60 -14.88 30.18
N LEU A 1087 31.72 -14.37 28.95
CA LEU A 1087 31.95 -15.20 27.74
C LEU A 1087 33.20 -16.07 27.87
N ARG A 1088 34.28 -15.50 28.42
CA ARG A 1088 35.52 -16.23 28.69
C ARG A 1088 35.32 -17.38 29.68
N GLU A 1089 34.62 -17.10 30.79
CA GLU A 1089 34.33 -18.10 31.81
C GLU A 1089 33.48 -19.24 31.24
N LEU A 1090 32.47 -18.93 30.41
CA LEU A 1090 31.64 -19.92 29.73
C LEU A 1090 32.48 -20.87 28.85
N ILE A 1091 33.36 -20.32 28.02
CA ILE A 1091 34.21 -21.09 27.10
C ILE A 1091 35.26 -21.91 27.87
N ASP A 1092 35.96 -21.30 28.82
CA ASP A 1092 37.04 -21.96 29.57
C ASP A 1092 36.48 -23.08 30.46
N ARG A 1093 35.35 -22.85 31.15
CA ARG A 1093 34.75 -23.83 32.06
C ARG A 1093 34.07 -24.99 31.35
N HIS A 1094 33.20 -24.72 30.39
CA HIS A 1094 32.31 -25.75 29.83
C HIS A 1094 32.87 -26.40 28.57
N CYS A 1095 33.70 -25.69 27.79
CA CYS A 1095 34.28 -26.20 26.56
C CYS A 1095 35.76 -26.58 26.70
N GLY A 1096 36.36 -26.35 27.86
CA GLY A 1096 37.79 -26.57 28.09
C GLY A 1096 38.68 -25.57 27.35
N GLY A 1097 38.15 -24.39 27.02
CA GLY A 1097 38.89 -23.31 26.36
C GLY A 1097 38.89 -23.35 24.84
N VAL A 1098 39.42 -22.27 24.25
CA VAL A 1098 39.66 -22.13 22.81
C VAL A 1098 40.77 -23.09 22.37
N ARG A 1099 40.69 -23.61 21.15
CA ARG A 1099 41.74 -24.47 20.58
C ARG A 1099 43.07 -23.70 20.55
N GLY A 1100 44.10 -24.23 21.20
CA GLY A 1100 45.42 -23.55 21.33
C GLY A 1100 45.47 -22.46 22.42
N GLY A 1101 44.45 -22.38 23.29
CA GLY A 1101 44.38 -21.42 24.40
C GLY A 1101 43.69 -20.10 24.03
N TRP A 1102 43.31 -19.33 25.05
CA TRP A 1102 42.56 -18.08 24.89
C TRP A 1102 43.28 -17.04 24.01
N ASP A 1103 44.62 -17.01 24.04
CA ASP A 1103 45.41 -16.10 23.19
C ASP A 1103 45.37 -16.45 21.70
N ASN A 1104 44.94 -17.67 21.36
CA ASN A 1104 44.70 -18.07 19.99
C ASN A 1104 43.30 -17.65 19.48
N LEU A 1105 42.47 -17.03 20.31
CA LEU A 1105 41.18 -16.51 19.89
C LEU A 1105 41.36 -15.34 18.89
N LEU A 1106 40.64 -15.40 17.77
CA LEU A 1106 40.52 -14.30 16.83
C LEU A 1106 39.24 -13.51 17.13
N ALA A 1107 38.11 -14.22 17.12
CA ALA A 1107 36.80 -13.61 17.20
C ALA A 1107 35.72 -14.61 17.65
N VAL A 1108 34.59 -14.08 18.10
CA VAL A 1108 33.41 -14.87 18.49
C VAL A 1108 32.16 -14.23 17.89
N ILE A 1109 31.26 -15.03 17.33
CA ILE A 1109 29.88 -14.60 17.07
C ILE A 1109 29.05 -15.07 18.27
N PRO A 1110 28.55 -14.16 19.13
CA PRO A 1110 28.04 -14.53 20.45
C PRO A 1110 26.61 -15.12 20.43
N GLY A 1111 25.82 -14.85 19.39
CA GLY A 1111 24.37 -15.04 19.45
C GLY A 1111 23.72 -15.72 18.25
N GLY A 1112 24.42 -16.61 17.55
CA GLY A 1112 24.01 -17.14 16.26
C GLY A 1112 24.49 -16.27 15.12
N SER A 1113 24.50 -16.82 13.89
CA SER A 1113 25.09 -16.15 12.74
C SER A 1113 24.49 -14.79 12.41
N SER A 1114 23.29 -14.48 12.90
CA SER A 1114 22.62 -13.20 12.72
C SER A 1114 23.29 -12.05 13.45
N THR A 1115 24.12 -12.32 14.45
CA THR A 1115 24.71 -11.29 15.32
C THR A 1115 26.08 -10.82 14.83
N PRO A 1116 26.44 -9.52 15.01
CA PRO A 1116 27.76 -9.02 14.69
C PRO A 1116 28.87 -9.77 15.43
N ILE A 1117 29.95 -10.07 14.71
CA ILE A 1117 31.18 -10.67 15.26
C ILE A 1117 31.86 -9.74 16.28
N LEU A 1118 32.40 -10.32 17.36
CA LEU A 1118 33.18 -9.63 18.38
C LEU A 1118 34.66 -10.05 18.32
N PRO A 1119 35.60 -9.10 18.26
CA PRO A 1119 37.04 -9.40 18.34
C PRO A 1119 37.48 -9.76 19.76
N LYS A 1120 38.60 -10.48 19.89
CA LYS A 1120 39.15 -10.96 21.18
C LYS A 1120 39.14 -9.91 22.30
N ASN A 1121 39.59 -8.68 22.01
CA ASN A 1121 39.72 -7.61 23.00
C ASN A 1121 38.39 -7.20 23.64
N ILE A 1122 37.26 -7.35 22.94
CA ILE A 1122 35.93 -7.13 23.51
C ILE A 1122 35.47 -8.39 24.26
N CYS A 1123 35.76 -9.57 23.71
CA CYS A 1123 35.40 -10.86 24.30
C CYS A 1123 36.02 -11.11 25.69
N ASP A 1124 37.14 -10.46 26.03
CA ASP A 1124 37.84 -10.62 27.30
C ASP A 1124 36.95 -10.28 28.52
N ASP A 1125 36.15 -9.22 28.42
CA ASP A 1125 35.29 -8.70 29.50
C ASP A 1125 33.78 -8.81 29.19
N GLN A 1126 33.42 -9.46 28.09
CA GLN A 1126 32.04 -9.50 27.62
C GLN A 1126 31.16 -10.41 28.48
N LEU A 1127 29.99 -9.90 28.91
CA LEU A 1127 28.95 -10.71 29.55
C LEU A 1127 27.96 -11.26 28.53
N MET A 1128 27.49 -12.49 28.77
CA MET A 1128 26.53 -13.19 27.92
C MET A 1128 25.09 -12.90 28.34
N ASP A 1129 24.64 -11.67 28.05
CA ASP A 1129 23.23 -11.28 28.15
C ASP A 1129 22.82 -10.29 27.03
N PHE A 1130 21.52 -9.99 26.93
CA PHE A 1130 21.00 -9.19 25.81
C PHE A 1130 21.53 -7.76 25.82
N ASP A 1131 21.60 -7.13 26.99
CA ASP A 1131 21.92 -5.70 27.08
C ASP A 1131 23.43 -5.46 26.97
N ALA A 1132 24.29 -6.28 27.60
CA ALA A 1132 25.74 -6.15 27.47
C ALA A 1132 26.22 -6.39 26.04
N LEU A 1133 25.64 -7.38 25.33
CA LEU A 1133 26.02 -7.64 23.95
C LEU A 1133 25.52 -6.53 23.02
N LYS A 1134 24.35 -5.96 23.31
CA LYS A 1134 23.84 -4.77 22.59
C LYS A 1134 24.74 -3.56 22.79
N ASP A 1135 25.21 -3.31 24.01
CA ASP A 1135 26.12 -2.21 24.33
C ASP A 1135 27.47 -2.34 23.59
N SER A 1136 27.93 -3.58 23.39
CA SER A 1136 29.10 -3.91 22.55
C SER A 1136 28.77 -3.96 21.04
N GLN A 1137 27.64 -3.41 20.63
CA GLN A 1137 27.16 -3.35 19.24
C GLN A 1137 27.06 -4.73 18.56
N SER A 1138 26.70 -5.75 19.33
CA SER A 1138 26.32 -7.08 18.87
C SER A 1138 24.94 -7.46 19.46
N GLY A 1139 24.60 -8.74 19.53
CA GLY A 1139 23.36 -9.22 20.14
C GLY A 1139 23.54 -10.60 20.75
N LEU A 1140 22.67 -10.95 21.71
CA LEU A 1140 22.66 -12.30 22.29
C LEU A 1140 22.01 -13.32 21.36
N GLY A 1141 21.08 -12.89 20.50
CA GLY A 1141 20.33 -13.77 19.61
C GLY A 1141 19.84 -15.05 20.30
N THR A 1142 20.17 -16.21 19.73
CA THR A 1142 19.81 -17.52 20.30
C THR A 1142 20.74 -18.01 21.41
N ALA A 1143 21.80 -17.24 21.72
CA ALA A 1143 22.95 -17.61 22.54
C ALA A 1143 23.77 -18.79 21.96
N ALA A 1144 23.83 -18.87 20.63
CA ALA A 1144 24.74 -19.74 19.91
C ALA A 1144 26.11 -19.07 19.73
N VAL A 1145 27.08 -19.51 20.51
CA VAL A 1145 28.44 -18.96 20.54
C VAL A 1145 29.30 -19.69 19.50
N ILE A 1146 29.61 -19.03 18.38
CA ILE A 1146 30.49 -19.57 17.33
C ILE A 1146 31.89 -18.98 17.54
N VAL A 1147 32.83 -19.81 18.00
CA VAL A 1147 34.20 -19.41 18.32
C VAL A 1147 35.11 -19.61 17.11
N MET A 1148 35.92 -18.59 16.78
CA MET A 1148 36.89 -18.62 15.69
C MET A 1148 38.29 -18.30 16.22
N ASP A 1149 39.21 -19.25 16.05
CA ASP A 1149 40.63 -19.06 16.38
C ASP A 1149 41.39 -18.34 15.24
N LYS A 1150 42.64 -17.95 15.49
CA LYS A 1150 43.50 -17.24 14.52
C LYS A 1150 43.87 -18.03 13.26
N SER A 1151 43.60 -19.33 13.22
CA SER A 1151 43.79 -20.14 12.01
C SER A 1151 42.64 -19.98 11.01
N THR A 1152 41.56 -19.31 11.42
CA THR A 1152 40.37 -19.10 10.60
C THR A 1152 40.54 -17.93 9.66
N ASP A 1153 40.14 -18.11 8.40
CA ASP A 1153 39.87 -16.99 7.51
C ASP A 1153 38.48 -16.40 7.84
N VAL A 1154 38.48 -15.32 8.63
CA VAL A 1154 37.24 -14.70 9.10
C VAL A 1154 36.42 -14.11 7.96
N VAL A 1155 37.07 -13.60 6.90
CA VAL A 1155 36.40 -13.06 5.71
C VAL A 1155 35.66 -14.17 4.98
N ARG A 1156 36.30 -15.34 4.81
CA ARG A 1156 35.66 -16.54 4.24
C ARG A 1156 34.51 -17.06 5.10
N ALA A 1157 34.66 -17.04 6.43
CA ALA A 1157 33.59 -17.46 7.34
C ALA A 1157 32.34 -16.58 7.16
N ILE A 1158 32.49 -15.25 7.13
CA ILE A 1158 31.38 -14.33 6.92
C ILE A 1158 30.85 -14.40 5.48
N SER A 1159 31.70 -14.58 4.46
CA SER A 1159 31.29 -14.85 3.08
C SER A 1159 30.37 -16.08 2.99
N ARG A 1160 30.70 -17.15 3.73
CA ARG A 1160 29.85 -18.35 3.81
C ARG A 1160 28.51 -18.09 4.51
N LEU A 1161 28.47 -17.19 5.51
CA LEU A 1161 27.22 -16.74 6.13
C LEU A 1161 26.38 -15.90 5.15
N SER A 1162 26.99 -15.00 4.39
CA SER A 1162 26.28 -14.26 3.33
C SER A 1162 25.67 -15.19 2.28
N HIS A 1163 26.38 -16.28 1.92
CA HIS A 1163 25.83 -17.33 1.06
C HIS A 1163 24.65 -18.06 1.70
N PHE A 1164 24.72 -18.38 3.00
CA PHE A 1164 23.59 -18.97 3.73
C PHE A 1164 22.36 -18.06 3.67
N TYR A 1165 22.50 -16.77 3.97
CA TYR A 1165 21.37 -15.84 3.96
C TYR A 1165 20.80 -15.58 2.55
N ARG A 1166 21.63 -15.62 1.50
CA ARG A 1166 21.13 -15.61 0.12
C ARG A 1166 20.28 -16.84 -0.17
N HIS A 1167 20.75 -18.03 0.22
CA HIS A 1167 20.06 -19.30 -0.01
C HIS A 1167 18.73 -19.38 0.75
N GLU A 1168 18.74 -18.90 1.99
CA GLU A 1168 17.60 -18.98 2.92
C GLU A 1168 16.67 -17.76 2.89
N SER A 1169 16.81 -16.90 1.88
CA SER A 1169 15.93 -15.75 1.67
C SER A 1169 14.71 -16.15 0.84
N CYS A 1170 13.49 -15.85 1.33
CA CYS A 1170 12.25 -16.16 0.60
C CYS A 1170 12.01 -15.32 -0.67
N GLY A 1171 12.86 -14.31 -0.93
CA GLY A 1171 12.77 -13.45 -2.11
C GLY A 1171 11.57 -12.50 -2.18
N GLN A 1172 10.79 -12.33 -1.10
CA GLN A 1172 9.58 -11.51 -1.12
C GLN A 1172 9.86 -10.00 -1.29
N CYS A 1173 10.64 -9.41 -0.38
CA CYS A 1173 10.95 -7.97 -0.44
C CYS A 1173 12.25 -7.69 -1.19
N THR A 1174 12.22 -6.73 -2.11
CA THR A 1174 13.35 -6.35 -2.98
C THR A 1174 14.65 -6.06 -2.22
N PRO A 1175 14.67 -5.30 -1.12
CA PRO A 1175 15.92 -5.01 -0.41
C PRO A 1175 16.63 -6.28 0.10
N CYS A 1176 15.87 -7.27 0.57
CA CYS A 1176 16.43 -8.55 0.99
C CYS A 1176 16.80 -9.45 -0.21
N ARG A 1177 15.92 -9.55 -1.21
CA ARG A 1177 16.11 -10.43 -2.38
C ARG A 1177 17.36 -10.05 -3.16
N GLU A 1178 17.46 -8.78 -3.57
CA GLU A 1178 18.59 -8.30 -4.38
C GLU A 1178 19.79 -7.99 -3.49
N GLY A 1179 19.57 -7.40 -2.32
CA GLY A 1179 20.65 -7.04 -1.39
C GLY A 1179 21.44 -8.24 -0.89
N SER A 1180 20.80 -9.37 -0.58
CA SER A 1180 21.51 -10.59 -0.16
C SER A 1180 22.35 -11.19 -1.29
N LYS A 1181 21.87 -11.18 -2.53
CA LYS A 1181 22.63 -11.59 -3.72
C LYS A 1181 23.84 -10.68 -3.95
N TRP A 1182 23.63 -9.37 -3.91
CA TRP A 1182 24.69 -8.40 -4.18
C TRP A 1182 25.78 -8.41 -3.10
N THR A 1183 25.38 -8.42 -1.82
CA THR A 1183 26.33 -8.50 -0.70
C THR A 1183 27.12 -9.80 -0.72
N GLN A 1184 26.51 -10.94 -1.08
CA GLN A 1184 27.22 -12.21 -1.26
C GLN A 1184 28.25 -12.15 -2.40
N GLN A 1185 27.93 -11.51 -3.53
CA GLN A 1185 28.88 -11.32 -4.63
C GLN A 1185 30.06 -10.44 -4.24
N ILE A 1186 29.81 -9.34 -3.50
CA ILE A 1186 30.90 -8.48 -3.00
C ILE A 1186 31.75 -9.24 -1.98
N MET A 1187 31.12 -9.94 -1.03
CA MET A 1187 31.83 -10.73 -0.02
C MET A 1187 32.69 -11.84 -0.65
N HIS A 1188 32.21 -12.50 -1.70
CA HIS A 1188 32.99 -13.48 -2.44
C HIS A 1188 34.21 -12.86 -3.12
N ARG A 1189 34.10 -11.63 -3.64
CA ARG A 1189 35.25 -10.89 -4.19
C ARG A 1189 36.22 -10.44 -3.10
N MET A 1190 35.71 -9.97 -1.96
CA MET A 1190 36.52 -9.60 -0.78
C MET A 1190 37.30 -10.81 -0.24
N GLU A 1191 36.70 -12.00 -0.23
CA GLU A 1191 37.35 -13.27 0.13
C GLU A 1191 38.55 -13.59 -0.77
N HIS A 1192 38.49 -13.24 -2.06
CA HIS A 1192 39.58 -13.47 -3.02
C HIS A 1192 40.54 -12.27 -3.16
N GLY A 1193 40.26 -11.13 -2.49
CA GLY A 1193 41.01 -9.88 -2.68
C GLY A 1193 40.73 -9.16 -4.01
N GLN A 1194 39.76 -9.63 -4.81
CA GLN A 1194 39.37 -9.09 -6.11
C GLN A 1194 38.43 -7.87 -6.00
N ALA A 1195 38.58 -7.09 -4.94
CA ALA A 1195 37.75 -5.92 -4.66
C ALA A 1195 38.62 -4.66 -4.60
N ARG A 1196 37.99 -3.48 -4.59
CA ARG A 1196 38.67 -2.20 -4.37
C ARG A 1196 38.37 -1.70 -2.96
N GLU A 1197 39.26 -0.91 -2.36
CA GLU A 1197 39.05 -0.37 -1.01
C GLU A 1197 37.72 0.40 -0.87
N ARG A 1198 37.32 1.17 -1.90
CA ARG A 1198 36.01 1.87 -1.93
C ARG A 1198 34.80 0.95 -1.78
N GLU A 1199 34.94 -0.31 -2.18
CA GLU A 1199 33.85 -1.27 -2.12
C GLU A 1199 33.56 -1.75 -0.70
N ILE A 1200 34.49 -1.55 0.24
CA ILE A 1200 34.25 -1.79 1.67
C ILE A 1200 33.19 -0.81 2.19
N ASP A 1201 33.34 0.47 1.87
CA ASP A 1201 32.37 1.51 2.27
C ASP A 1201 31.04 1.36 1.50
N MET A 1202 31.09 1.02 0.21
CA MET A 1202 29.89 0.68 -0.57
C MET A 1202 29.15 -0.52 0.04
N LEU A 1203 29.86 -1.57 0.45
CA LEU A 1203 29.26 -2.72 1.12
C LEU A 1203 28.60 -2.31 2.45
N GLN A 1204 29.25 -1.44 3.22
CA GLN A 1204 28.70 -0.89 4.45
C GLN A 1204 27.42 -0.06 4.19
N GLU A 1205 27.38 0.74 3.12
CA GLU A 1205 26.18 1.49 2.71
C GLU A 1205 25.05 0.55 2.30
N LEU A 1206 25.35 -0.47 1.50
CA LEU A 1206 24.37 -1.47 1.07
C LEU A 1206 23.73 -2.19 2.26
N THR A 1207 24.52 -2.59 3.26
CA THR A 1207 23.96 -3.21 4.46
C THR A 1207 22.97 -2.28 5.20
N LYS A 1208 23.20 -0.97 5.21
CA LYS A 1208 22.30 0.03 5.82
C LYS A 1208 21.05 0.31 4.99
N GLN A 1209 21.11 0.15 3.67
CA GLN A 1209 19.94 0.25 2.79
C GLN A 1209 19.01 -0.95 2.95
N VAL A 1210 19.55 -2.13 3.28
CA VAL A 1210 18.74 -3.31 3.60
C VAL A 1210 18.13 -3.17 5.00
N GLU A 1211 18.93 -2.81 5.99
CA GLU A 1211 18.51 -2.64 7.38
C GLU A 1211 17.35 -1.64 7.49
N GLY A 1212 16.27 -2.04 8.17
CA GLY A 1212 15.07 -1.20 8.35
C GLY A 1212 14.13 -1.08 7.14
N HIS A 1213 14.50 -1.62 5.97
CA HIS A 1213 13.70 -1.55 4.74
C HIS A 1213 13.16 -2.91 4.28
N THR A 1214 13.37 -3.97 5.06
CA THR A 1214 12.86 -5.32 4.80
C THR A 1214 11.56 -5.61 5.56
N ILE A 1215 10.73 -6.54 5.03
CA ILE A 1215 9.46 -6.94 5.68
C ILE A 1215 9.71 -7.64 7.02
N CYS A 1216 10.76 -8.47 7.08
CA CYS A 1216 11.16 -9.18 8.29
C CYS A 1216 12.62 -8.90 8.66
N ALA A 1217 13.03 -9.37 9.84
CA ALA A 1217 14.38 -9.17 10.39
C ALA A 1217 15.47 -10.03 9.71
N LEU A 1218 15.14 -10.84 8.68
CA LEU A 1218 16.18 -11.56 7.92
C LEU A 1218 17.14 -10.58 7.24
N GLY A 1219 16.65 -9.42 6.80
CA GLY A 1219 17.48 -8.35 6.24
C GLY A 1219 18.57 -7.89 7.20
N GLU A 1220 18.18 -7.63 8.45
CA GLU A 1220 19.09 -7.29 9.54
C GLU A 1220 20.07 -8.44 9.82
N ALA A 1221 19.57 -9.67 9.88
CA ALA A 1221 20.36 -10.87 10.18
C ALA A 1221 21.50 -11.13 9.18
N PHE A 1222 21.37 -10.76 7.91
CA PHE A 1222 22.47 -10.90 6.94
C PHE A 1222 23.34 -9.65 6.83
N ALA A 1223 22.80 -8.46 7.12
CA ALA A 1223 23.53 -7.21 7.13
C ALA A 1223 24.53 -7.16 8.30
N TRP A 1224 24.09 -7.50 9.51
CA TRP A 1224 24.86 -7.35 10.75
C TRP A 1224 26.19 -8.12 10.79
N PRO A 1225 26.32 -9.36 10.27
CA PRO A 1225 27.61 -10.06 10.25
C PRO A 1225 28.64 -9.36 9.36
N ILE A 1226 28.19 -8.79 8.24
CA ILE A 1226 29.03 -8.01 7.32
C ILE A 1226 29.42 -6.68 7.97
N GLN A 1227 28.48 -5.98 8.62
CA GLN A 1227 28.77 -4.75 9.35
C GLN A 1227 29.79 -4.99 10.48
N GLY A 1228 29.64 -6.09 11.22
CA GLY A 1228 30.59 -6.49 12.26
C GLY A 1228 31.98 -6.80 11.70
N LEU A 1229 32.05 -7.52 10.57
CA LEU A 1229 33.30 -7.79 9.87
C LEU A 1229 34.00 -6.50 9.44
N ILE A 1230 33.28 -5.57 8.80
CA ILE A 1230 33.84 -4.28 8.36
C ILE A 1230 34.31 -3.49 9.58
N ARG A 1231 33.52 -3.41 10.65
CA ARG A 1231 33.86 -2.61 11.83
C ARG A 1231 35.13 -3.11 12.54
N HIS A 1232 35.32 -4.42 12.65
CA HIS A 1232 36.41 -4.99 13.46
C HIS A 1232 37.60 -5.51 12.64
N PHE A 1233 37.37 -5.91 11.40
CA PHE A 1233 38.35 -6.57 10.53
C PHE A 1233 38.56 -5.84 9.19
N ARG A 1234 38.20 -4.55 9.08
CA ARG A 1234 38.55 -3.71 7.92
C ARG A 1234 40.05 -3.75 7.56
N PRO A 1235 41.00 -3.68 8.52
CA PRO A 1235 42.42 -3.80 8.17
C PRO A 1235 42.77 -5.13 7.48
N GLU A 1236 42.07 -6.22 7.81
CA GLU A 1236 42.26 -7.52 7.16
C GLU A 1236 41.73 -7.53 5.73
N LEU A 1237 40.56 -6.90 5.49
CA LEU A 1237 40.00 -6.71 4.15
C LEU A 1237 40.94 -5.88 3.26
N GLU A 1238 41.43 -4.74 3.78
CA GLU A 1238 42.36 -3.86 3.07
C GLU A 1238 43.71 -4.56 2.78
N ALA A 1239 44.25 -5.31 3.75
CA ALA A 1239 45.47 -6.08 3.57
C ALA A 1239 45.31 -7.13 2.46
N ARG A 1240 44.14 -7.78 2.37
CA ARG A 1240 43.85 -8.79 1.36
C ARG A 1240 43.73 -8.21 -0.05
N ILE A 1241 43.11 -7.04 -0.17
CA ILE A 1241 43.06 -6.27 -1.42
C ILE A 1241 44.48 -5.87 -1.85
N LYS A 1242 45.27 -5.27 -0.95
CA LYS A 1242 46.66 -4.88 -1.24
C LYS A 1242 47.54 -6.05 -1.65
N LYS A 1243 47.38 -7.21 -1.01
CA LYS A 1243 48.10 -8.43 -1.37
C LYS A 1243 47.78 -8.87 -2.79
N TYR A 1244 46.50 -8.86 -3.17
CA TYR A 1244 46.09 -9.19 -4.54
C TYR A 1244 46.69 -8.21 -5.56
N GLU A 1245 46.69 -6.91 -5.26
CA GLU A 1245 47.31 -5.87 -6.11
C GLU A 1245 48.82 -6.07 -6.28
N GLN A 1246 49.53 -6.46 -5.21
CA GLN A 1246 50.97 -6.74 -5.27
C GLN A 1246 51.28 -7.98 -6.12
N GLU A 1247 50.47 -9.03 -6.03
CA GLU A 1247 50.66 -10.27 -6.78
C GLU A 1247 50.38 -10.09 -8.29
N HIS A 1248 49.42 -9.21 -8.65
CA HIS A 1248 48.98 -9.03 -10.05
C HIS A 1248 49.47 -7.72 -10.69
N GLY A 1249 50.17 -6.86 -9.93
CA GLY A 1249 50.80 -5.62 -10.40
C GLY A 1249 49.84 -4.49 -10.80
N LYS A 1250 48.52 -4.68 -10.69
CA LYS A 1250 47.47 -3.71 -11.03
C LYS A 1250 46.22 -3.94 -10.17
N GLN A 1251 45.44 -2.88 -9.94
CA GLN A 1251 44.15 -3.00 -9.25
C GLN A 1251 43.12 -3.76 -10.10
N PRO A 1252 42.24 -4.58 -9.50
CA PRO A 1252 41.15 -5.20 -10.23
C PRO A 1252 40.20 -4.15 -10.83
N PHE A 1253 39.59 -4.46 -11.98
CA PHE A 1253 38.50 -3.63 -12.49
C PHE A 1253 37.32 -3.68 -11.53
N ALA A 1254 36.44 -2.67 -11.56
CA ALA A 1254 35.24 -2.74 -10.74
C ALA A 1254 34.41 -3.97 -11.15
N GLY A 1255 33.73 -4.60 -10.19
CA GLY A 1255 33.13 -5.93 -10.39
C GLY A 1255 34.10 -7.11 -10.26
N GLY A 1256 35.40 -6.86 -10.02
CA GLY A 1256 36.41 -7.88 -9.70
C GLY A 1256 37.10 -8.54 -10.89
N TRP A 1257 37.06 -7.93 -12.08
CA TRP A 1257 37.75 -8.48 -13.25
C TRP A 1257 39.27 -8.32 -13.16
N ALA A 1258 40.00 -9.31 -13.67
CA ALA A 1258 41.45 -9.34 -13.66
C ALA A 1258 42.04 -8.23 -14.56
N PRO A 1259 43.24 -7.72 -14.24
CA PRO A 1259 43.95 -6.78 -15.11
C PRO A 1259 44.37 -7.48 -16.41
N GLY A 1260 43.61 -7.27 -17.50
CA GLY A 1260 43.82 -7.93 -18.80
C GLY A 1260 42.54 -8.53 -19.40
N THR A 1261 41.44 -8.54 -18.65
CA THR A 1261 40.16 -9.13 -19.09
C THR A 1261 39.56 -8.46 -20.34
N ARG A 1262 39.85 -7.17 -20.59
CA ARG A 1262 39.50 -6.49 -21.86
C ARG A 1262 40.33 -7.02 -23.04
N ASP A 1263 41.61 -7.34 -22.80
CA ASP A 1263 42.53 -7.86 -23.81
C ASP A 1263 42.17 -9.32 -24.17
N GLU A 1264 41.52 -10.05 -23.25
CA GLU A 1264 40.92 -11.38 -23.47
C GLU A 1264 39.53 -11.33 -24.14
N GLY A 1265 39.04 -10.16 -24.53
CA GLY A 1265 37.76 -10.01 -25.24
C GLY A 1265 36.50 -10.17 -24.39
N LYS A 1266 36.61 -10.20 -23.05
CA LYS A 1266 35.43 -10.30 -22.18
C LYS A 1266 34.75 -8.94 -21.99
N LEU A 1267 33.43 -8.91 -22.10
CA LEU A 1267 32.59 -7.72 -21.91
C LEU A 1267 32.63 -7.24 -20.45
N ILE A 1268 33.19 -6.05 -20.22
CA ILE A 1268 33.13 -5.34 -18.93
C ILE A 1268 32.04 -4.27 -19.04
N ALA A 1269 31.13 -4.20 -18.05
CA ALA A 1269 30.02 -3.24 -18.06
C ALA A 1269 30.51 -1.76 -18.12
N PRO A 1270 29.78 -0.85 -18.81
CA PRO A 1270 30.17 0.55 -18.92
C PRO A 1270 30.04 1.28 -17.57
N GLY A 1271 31.08 2.00 -17.15
CA GLY A 1271 31.15 2.72 -15.87
C GLY A 1271 32.16 2.13 -14.86
N GLN A 1272 32.95 1.13 -15.28
CA GLN A 1272 33.95 0.42 -14.48
C GLN A 1272 35.36 0.44 -15.10
#